data_AF-A0A8T6NGW0-F1
#
_entry.id   AF-A0A8T6NGW0-F1
#
_cell.length_a   1.000
_cell.length_b   1.000
_cell.length_c   1.000
_cell.angle_alpha   90.00
_cell.angle_beta   90.00
_cell.angle_gamma   90.00
#
_symmetry.space_group_name_H-M   'P 1'
#
loop_
_entity.id
_entity.type
_entity.pdbx_description
1 polymer ?
#
loop_
_entity_poly.entity_id
_entity_poly.type
_entity_poly.pdbx_seq_one_letter_code
_entity_poly.pdbx_strand_id
1 'polypeptide(L)'
;MRGVPLVRLMAAGRRALAFLILATLIVPMTASQINLQDKRGGFDFAGEWQPRHSLDIHDDWWDDWSRDANHDRIDDRLTWLLTQPEDFQSSWWKRADPGQARLFIDYDHHPSTADVRALEALGVTVTMRPIYLDSLIANVPIEMINPFSAILDLPGVVMMEDLGLAETHMNEAVPNMGVEEVWNQYGYDGTGVTIAVLDTGVRGDHAGLDDMDDEITLGCDQPDPDPFNPNPINIDCDPKISAFFDAVITDSEQPARESYDSGTHGSHVAGIAAGTGGGQEAPDGSRYVGVAPGAWIINILACCDGDIQDIIEGAEWAIENKEVKGIDILTSSLGEQQLEIHFDNDGSSAWSQQMDAVAASGIITFLSAGNEFGGATFAGCNTIDSPGDANLPITVASLDKDLGLAIYSSRGYTSDGRVKPDVSTIGSNIMAPDAATSDGYTSKSGTSMATPLMAGIAALMVEANPDITHDEVKSIISAHSIERDIQLLDDPGLNDCSLLETRPDNEFGYGQADPLLFVQSAGAIDSSLNVSMDLATLEKIGNESRISGTSTGGVPGVGYVQVKVGGGEWQQAADLSATNDWSSWNVKLLPHSESGNSTVYSRLVINEDRMSPVDARRVILIDGQAGTSSGAGGQTTLGPYVFLIPFLATVVLLGFTALREDWANTTTVKRKEEEKKTGGDPESSFVRNPMNGIRAFSLEMKHGGALTENKSRRMFTLCILYFAQGLPWGFASVTFAAYLVDNGVAIGDVAILFATVALPWTFKWIWGPVVDAVNIPRYGARRQWVLIAQLGMVLTLGTLLLVPDLNAEIELVTRLLFIHNIFASLQDVGTDALAVEILKPDEVAKANGFMFAAKRAGIIVGGAVLGVAVTKIGISGVIVIQLALLSAILIVPLTMVERPGVKLFPWSKSDDVWWAVEDEEGGQIAEDTEVQGPWLSEDRFRVAKSVGYTLDSRKITISAYLAVFGASVWVTGFAIDVFTIDFALGDRLRGLTNPIAYVALAASLALLGLSYTSFAHSLTSRTVTNPLSILPPSTRRGVAETSFFLTKAFSVRSAFLLIGLCLLSELYIFVGPIVIDIFINEAGWSQAKYNGIIGGVVVFGALIGQIVGGLLGDRFGVRRVAMVGFTSLALANAGLAFLQSMWDNTSVMTVYLIIQAFVGGMAWICIISLSMRLTWSKVGGTQFTAYMSLFNLSGVFAYTLTERMISVFDYTSAIYIGAALTLITVFMLVFIDEDETDKVLGDSTPDETEVLGEGMPGALEIANDEQTSVSV
;
A
#
# COMPACT_ATOMS: atom_id res chain seq x y z
N MET A 1 0.85 0.40 31.59
CA MET A 1 -0.55 -0.07 31.53
C MET A 1 -1.12 0.35 30.18
N ARG A 2 -1.90 -0.54 29.55
CA ARG A 2 -2.83 -0.39 28.40
C ARG A 2 -3.03 1.05 27.87
N GLY A 3 -3.04 1.39 26.57
CA GLY A 3 -3.05 0.63 25.32
C GLY A 3 -4.04 1.25 24.29
N VAL A 4 -3.54 1.62 23.09
CA VAL A 4 -4.20 1.63 21.73
C VAL A 4 -5.26 2.75 21.48
N PRO A 5 -5.21 3.53 20.36
CA PRO A 5 -5.15 3.02 18.98
C PRO A 5 -4.25 3.75 17.97
N LEU A 6 -3.18 3.05 17.54
CA LEU A 6 -2.39 3.31 16.33
C LEU A 6 -2.76 2.36 15.16
N VAL A 7 -3.95 1.75 15.18
CA VAL A 7 -4.29 0.57 14.35
C VAL A 7 -5.09 0.91 13.08
N ARG A 8 -5.48 2.17 12.83
CA ARG A 8 -6.38 2.50 11.70
C ARG A 8 -5.70 3.02 10.42
N LEU A 9 -4.52 3.64 10.47
CA LEU A 9 -3.91 4.24 9.26
C LEU A 9 -3.03 3.30 8.42
N MET A 10 -2.30 2.35 9.01
CA MET A 10 -1.54 1.33 8.24
C MET A 10 -2.42 0.33 7.48
N ALA A 11 -3.74 0.43 7.62
CA ALA A 11 -4.69 -0.45 6.97
C ALA A 11 -4.97 -0.09 5.50
N ALA A 12 -4.74 1.15 5.04
CA ALA A 12 -5.11 1.57 3.69
C ALA A 12 -4.09 1.15 2.60
N GLY A 13 -2.79 1.37 2.81
CA GLY A 13 -1.74 1.01 1.84
C GLY A 13 -1.45 -0.49 1.74
N ARG A 14 -1.53 -1.23 2.86
CA ARG A 14 -1.40 -2.70 2.87
C ARG A 14 -2.60 -3.39 2.23
N ARG A 15 -3.78 -2.76 2.30
CA ARG A 15 -4.96 -3.22 1.57
C ARG A 15 -4.79 -3.02 0.07
N ALA A 16 -4.15 -1.96 -0.43
CA ALA A 16 -4.01 -1.69 -1.86
C ALA A 16 -3.09 -2.66 -2.63
N LEU A 17 -1.90 -2.98 -2.10
CA LEU A 17 -0.96 -3.94 -2.73
C LEU A 17 -1.44 -5.39 -2.58
N ALA A 18 -2.02 -5.72 -1.41
CA ALA A 18 -2.75 -6.98 -1.24
C ALA A 18 -3.99 -7.00 -2.14
N PHE A 19 -4.70 -5.88 -2.34
CA PHE A 19 -5.83 -5.74 -3.28
C PHE A 19 -5.39 -5.94 -4.72
N LEU A 20 -4.17 -5.59 -5.12
CA LEU A 20 -3.68 -5.81 -6.49
C LEU A 20 -3.36 -7.29 -6.76
N ILE A 21 -2.80 -8.01 -5.78
CA ILE A 21 -2.55 -9.45 -5.84
C ILE A 21 -3.83 -10.26 -5.61
N LEU A 22 -4.76 -9.73 -4.80
CA LEU A 22 -6.11 -10.27 -4.63
C LEU A 22 -6.96 -9.96 -5.86
N ALA A 23 -6.82 -8.79 -6.49
CA ALA A 23 -7.54 -8.37 -7.69
C ALA A 23 -7.25 -9.32 -8.86
N THR A 24 -6.01 -9.78 -9.05
CA THR A 24 -5.74 -10.79 -10.08
C THR A 24 -6.45 -12.13 -9.82
N LEU A 25 -6.82 -12.45 -8.57
CA LEU A 25 -7.61 -13.63 -8.18
C LEU A 25 -9.13 -13.36 -8.03
N ILE A 26 -9.54 -12.09 -7.93
CA ILE A 26 -10.87 -11.65 -7.45
C ILE A 26 -11.50 -10.55 -8.35
N VAL A 27 -10.92 -10.22 -9.50
CA VAL A 27 -11.45 -9.19 -10.43
C VAL A 27 -12.90 -9.41 -10.92
N PRO A 28 -13.54 -10.60 -10.87
CA PRO A 28 -14.98 -10.67 -11.09
C PRO A 28 -15.83 -10.04 -9.96
N MET A 29 -15.22 -9.59 -8.86
CA MET A 29 -15.94 -9.23 -7.63
C MET A 29 -16.05 -7.74 -7.31
N THR A 30 -15.47 -6.84 -8.13
CA THR A 30 -15.61 -5.39 -7.94
C THR A 30 -16.87 -4.81 -8.60
N ALA A 31 -17.76 -5.65 -9.10
CA ALA A 31 -19.06 -5.22 -9.56
C ALA A 31 -20.04 -5.06 -8.38
N SER A 32 -20.12 -3.86 -7.81
CA SER A 32 -21.30 -3.46 -7.05
C SER A 32 -21.80 -2.09 -7.49
N GLN A 33 -22.98 -2.07 -8.10
CA GLN A 33 -23.89 -0.93 -8.00
C GLN A 33 -24.53 -0.98 -6.62
N ILE A 34 -24.36 0.10 -5.84
CA ILE A 34 -25.34 0.48 -4.83
C ILE A 34 -26.54 0.99 -5.63
N ASN A 35 -27.67 0.28 -5.54
CA ASN A 35 -28.93 0.68 -6.17
C ASN A 35 -29.74 1.45 -5.13
N LEU A 36 -29.93 2.75 -5.31
CA LEU A 36 -30.92 3.55 -4.59
C LEU A 36 -32.03 3.88 -5.59
N GLN A 37 -33.17 3.21 -5.46
CA GLN A 37 -34.43 3.70 -6.03
C GLN A 37 -35.15 4.49 -4.94
N ASP A 38 -35.19 5.81 -5.05
CA ASP A 38 -36.36 6.62 -4.71
C ASP A 38 -36.19 8.01 -5.36
N LYS A 39 -37.24 8.51 -6.03
CA LYS A 39 -37.18 9.81 -6.72
C LYS A 39 -37.44 10.94 -5.73
N ARG A 40 -36.57 11.94 -5.72
CA ARG A 40 -36.52 13.05 -4.74
C ARG A 40 -37.29 14.31 -5.21
N GLY A 41 -38.14 14.88 -4.37
CA GLY A 41 -38.88 16.15 -4.58
C GLY A 41 -40.19 16.27 -3.78
N GLY A 42 -40.71 17.49 -3.64
CA GLY A 42 -41.84 17.90 -2.79
C GLY A 42 -42.87 18.77 -3.53
N PHE A 43 -43.94 19.21 -2.87
CA PHE A 43 -44.99 20.05 -3.48
C PHE A 43 -44.82 21.52 -3.10
N ASP A 44 -44.89 22.42 -4.09
CA ASP A 44 -44.82 23.87 -3.86
C ASP A 44 -46.13 24.44 -3.29
N PHE A 45 -46.13 25.74 -2.95
CA PHE A 45 -47.31 26.46 -2.43
C PHE A 45 -48.53 26.40 -3.38
N ALA A 46 -48.34 26.17 -4.68
CA ALA A 46 -49.43 26.00 -5.65
C ALA A 46 -49.95 24.55 -5.73
N GLY A 47 -49.31 23.61 -5.03
CA GLY A 47 -49.65 22.18 -5.03
C GLY A 47 -49.05 21.41 -6.21
N GLU A 48 -48.05 21.97 -6.89
CA GLU A 48 -47.36 21.33 -8.02
C GLU A 48 -46.08 20.66 -7.53
N TRP A 49 -45.80 19.45 -8.03
CA TRP A 49 -44.60 18.71 -7.63
C TRP A 49 -43.36 19.32 -8.26
N GLN A 50 -42.38 19.66 -7.42
CA GLN A 50 -41.09 20.20 -7.84
C GLN A 50 -39.97 19.20 -7.51
N PRO A 51 -39.06 18.93 -8.47
CA PRO A 51 -37.89 18.11 -8.20
C PRO A 51 -36.94 18.82 -7.23
N ARG A 52 -36.23 18.03 -6.42
CA ARG A 52 -35.11 18.51 -5.61
C ARG A 52 -33.90 18.74 -6.53
N HIS A 53 -33.18 19.85 -6.39
CA HIS A 53 -31.96 20.15 -7.16
C HIS A 53 -30.67 19.81 -6.39
N SER A 54 -30.74 19.61 -5.07
CA SER A 54 -29.62 19.18 -4.24
C SER A 54 -29.15 17.75 -4.53
N LEU A 55 -27.88 17.47 -4.20
CA LEU A 55 -27.22 16.19 -4.49
C LEU A 55 -27.72 15.04 -3.62
N ASP A 56 -27.63 13.80 -4.14
CA ASP A 56 -28.22 12.62 -3.48
C ASP A 56 -27.67 12.31 -2.07
N ILE A 57 -26.50 12.83 -1.74
CA ILE A 57 -25.82 12.60 -0.46
C ILE A 57 -26.37 13.48 0.69
N HIS A 58 -27.24 14.45 0.38
CA HIS A 58 -27.82 15.41 1.34
C HIS A 58 -29.35 15.30 1.41
N ASP A 59 -29.92 14.08 1.37
CA ASP A 59 -31.38 13.91 1.54
C ASP A 59 -31.78 14.11 2.99
N ASP A 60 -32.87 14.86 3.19
CA ASP A 60 -33.54 15.05 4.49
C ASP A 60 -32.57 15.44 5.63
N TRP A 61 -31.50 16.17 5.26
CA TRP A 61 -30.41 16.55 6.16
C TRP A 61 -30.89 17.37 7.36
N TRP A 62 -32.02 18.08 7.20
CA TRP A 62 -32.66 18.87 8.24
C TRP A 62 -33.21 18.02 9.40
N ASP A 63 -33.51 16.73 9.19
CA ASP A 63 -33.97 15.83 10.26
C ASP A 63 -32.84 15.47 11.24
N ASP A 64 -31.58 15.48 10.77
CA ASP A 64 -30.38 15.15 11.53
C ASP A 64 -29.42 16.35 11.68
N TRP A 65 -29.89 17.58 11.44
CA TRP A 65 -29.04 18.77 11.42
C TRP A 65 -28.48 19.08 12.81
N SER A 66 -27.16 18.95 12.94
CA SER A 66 -26.46 19.10 14.23
C SER A 66 -26.62 20.46 14.92
N ARG A 67 -27.10 21.49 14.21
CA ARG A 67 -27.33 22.85 14.75
C ARG A 67 -28.81 23.17 14.98
N ASP A 68 -29.71 22.21 14.81
CA ASP A 68 -31.09 22.26 15.27
C ASP A 68 -31.28 21.18 16.37
N ALA A 69 -30.61 21.36 17.50
CA ALA A 69 -30.56 20.35 18.57
C ALA A 69 -31.89 20.21 19.32
N ASN A 70 -32.77 21.21 19.21
CA ASN A 70 -34.10 21.23 19.81
C ASN A 70 -35.21 20.81 18.82
N HIS A 71 -34.86 20.53 17.56
CA HIS A 71 -35.74 20.16 16.45
C HIS A 71 -36.89 21.16 16.22
N ASP A 72 -36.61 22.46 16.36
CA ASP A 72 -37.59 23.53 16.16
C ASP A 72 -37.58 24.12 14.74
N ARG A 73 -36.74 23.57 13.85
CA ARG A 73 -36.54 23.97 12.44
C ARG A 73 -35.88 25.34 12.28
N ILE A 74 -35.19 25.80 13.32
CA ILE A 74 -34.37 27.02 13.30
C ILE A 74 -32.97 26.65 13.76
N ASP A 75 -31.95 27.13 13.03
CA ASP A 75 -30.56 27.00 13.50
C ASP A 75 -30.42 27.63 14.90
N ASP A 76 -30.05 26.83 15.91
CA ASP A 76 -29.84 27.26 17.30
C ASP A 76 -28.85 28.43 17.40
N ARG A 77 -27.95 28.60 16.42
CA ARG A 77 -27.05 29.75 16.33
C ARG A 77 -27.82 31.05 16.04
N LEU A 78 -28.89 31.02 15.25
CA LEU A 78 -29.78 32.17 15.07
C LEU A 78 -30.39 32.55 16.41
N THR A 79 -30.87 31.58 17.17
CA THR A 79 -31.41 31.81 18.51
C THR A 79 -30.38 32.49 19.43
N TRP A 80 -29.10 32.09 19.36
CA TRP A 80 -28.02 32.77 20.07
C TRP A 80 -27.72 34.18 19.52
N LEU A 81 -27.69 34.39 18.20
CA LEU A 81 -27.45 35.68 17.56
C LEU A 81 -28.50 36.72 17.95
N LEU A 82 -29.76 36.28 18.08
CA LEU A 82 -30.88 37.09 18.57
C LEU A 82 -30.70 37.57 20.03
N THR A 83 -29.88 36.88 20.82
CA THR A 83 -29.54 37.28 22.21
C THR A 83 -28.34 38.23 22.29
N GLN A 84 -27.61 38.44 21.19
CA GLN A 84 -26.45 39.32 21.16
C GLN A 84 -26.85 40.81 21.09
N PRO A 85 -25.97 41.75 21.49
CA PRO A 85 -26.23 43.18 21.37
C PRO A 85 -26.54 43.62 19.93
N GLU A 86 -27.31 44.68 19.76
CA GLU A 86 -27.72 45.21 18.44
C GLU A 86 -26.52 45.58 17.55
N ASP A 87 -25.41 46.03 18.15
CA ASP A 87 -24.14 46.31 17.46
C ASP A 87 -23.49 45.02 16.89
N PHE A 88 -23.66 43.89 17.58
CA PHE A 88 -23.16 42.59 17.12
C PHE A 88 -24.03 42.02 16.00
N GLN A 89 -25.36 42.11 16.15
CA GLN A 89 -26.32 41.68 15.13
C GLN A 89 -26.16 42.47 13.82
N SER A 90 -25.97 43.79 13.93
CA SER A 90 -25.73 44.66 12.77
C SER A 90 -24.37 44.41 12.11
N SER A 91 -23.34 44.02 12.88
CA SER A 91 -22.05 43.58 12.33
C SER A 91 -22.14 42.22 11.63
N TRP A 92 -22.87 41.27 12.23
CA TRP A 92 -23.05 39.91 11.71
C TRP A 92 -23.90 39.90 10.43
N TRP A 93 -25.05 40.57 10.42
CA TRP A 93 -25.91 40.74 9.25
C TRP A 93 -25.74 42.09 8.57
N LYS A 94 -24.49 42.56 8.43
CA LYS A 94 -24.13 43.88 7.85
C LYS A 94 -24.66 44.18 6.43
N ARG A 95 -25.23 43.18 5.75
CA ARG A 95 -25.84 43.30 4.41
C ARG A 95 -27.38 43.23 4.42
N ALA A 96 -28.02 43.12 5.58
CA ALA A 96 -29.47 43.24 5.75
C ALA A 96 -29.85 44.67 6.17
N ASP A 97 -31.08 45.08 5.91
CA ASP A 97 -31.59 46.37 6.41
C ASP A 97 -31.66 46.36 7.95
N PRO A 98 -31.52 47.51 8.63
CA PRO A 98 -31.57 47.57 10.09
C PRO A 98 -32.85 46.94 10.65
N GLY A 99 -32.71 45.99 11.59
CA GLY A 99 -33.83 45.22 12.14
C GLY A 99 -34.21 43.96 11.34
N GLN A 100 -33.46 43.63 10.28
CA GLN A 100 -33.61 42.39 9.52
C GLN A 100 -32.34 41.53 9.63
N ALA A 101 -32.52 40.21 9.60
CA ALA A 101 -31.45 39.23 9.48
C ALA A 101 -31.42 38.68 8.06
N ARG A 102 -30.24 38.34 7.55
CA ARG A 102 -30.10 37.68 6.25
C ARG A 102 -29.89 36.18 6.43
N LEU A 103 -30.85 35.39 5.96
CA LEU A 103 -30.96 33.96 6.26
C LEU A 103 -31.06 33.11 4.99
N PHE A 104 -30.74 31.82 5.10
CA PHE A 104 -31.25 30.80 4.20
C PHE A 104 -32.62 30.33 4.71
N ILE A 105 -33.57 30.15 3.78
CA ILE A 105 -34.86 29.52 4.02
C ILE A 105 -34.88 28.28 3.13
N ASP A 106 -34.73 27.11 3.75
CA ASP A 106 -34.54 25.84 3.07
C ASP A 106 -35.87 25.16 2.78
N TYR A 107 -35.94 24.48 1.64
CA TYR A 107 -37.12 23.76 1.18
C TYR A 107 -36.81 22.28 0.91
N ASP A 108 -37.82 21.41 1.06
CA ASP A 108 -37.75 19.98 0.70
C ASP A 108 -37.76 19.73 -0.82
N HIS A 109 -37.88 20.79 -1.61
CA HIS A 109 -37.94 20.82 -3.07
C HIS A 109 -37.34 22.12 -3.62
N HIS A 110 -37.01 22.17 -4.91
CA HIS A 110 -36.46 23.39 -5.47
C HIS A 110 -37.49 24.53 -5.47
N PRO A 111 -37.25 25.67 -4.79
CA PRO A 111 -38.27 26.70 -4.58
C PRO A 111 -38.81 27.24 -5.90
N SER A 112 -40.13 27.21 -6.03
CA SER A 112 -40.89 27.65 -7.20
C SER A 112 -41.21 29.13 -7.11
N THR A 113 -41.65 29.75 -8.21
CA THR A 113 -42.08 31.16 -8.22
C THR A 113 -43.30 31.39 -7.29
N ALA A 114 -44.06 30.33 -7.00
CA ALA A 114 -45.14 30.39 -6.02
C ALA A 114 -44.61 30.58 -4.59
N ASP A 115 -43.53 29.89 -4.23
CA ASP A 115 -42.95 29.94 -2.87
C ASP A 115 -42.31 31.29 -2.57
N VAL A 116 -41.64 31.90 -3.56
CA VAL A 116 -41.11 33.27 -3.41
C VAL A 116 -42.22 34.28 -3.15
N ARG A 117 -43.34 34.20 -3.87
CA ARG A 117 -44.48 35.12 -3.64
C ARG A 117 -45.12 34.91 -2.27
N ALA A 118 -45.12 33.68 -1.77
CA ALA A 118 -45.65 33.36 -0.44
C ALA A 118 -44.78 33.99 0.66
N LEU A 119 -43.46 33.93 0.53
CA LEU A 119 -42.53 34.62 1.44
C LEU A 119 -42.64 36.15 1.36
N GLU A 120 -42.70 36.71 0.14
CA GLU A 120 -42.87 38.16 -0.05
C GLU A 120 -44.18 38.68 0.56
N ALA A 121 -45.26 37.89 0.52
CA ALA A 121 -46.53 38.23 1.15
C ALA A 121 -46.47 38.31 2.68
N LEU A 122 -45.48 37.67 3.31
CA LEU A 122 -45.20 37.74 4.74
C LEU A 122 -44.28 38.90 5.13
N GLY A 123 -43.83 39.72 4.18
CA GLY A 123 -42.93 40.84 4.44
C GLY A 123 -41.45 40.45 4.43
N VAL A 124 -41.11 39.25 3.95
CA VAL A 124 -39.74 38.78 3.73
C VAL A 124 -39.26 39.22 2.35
N THR A 125 -38.04 39.75 2.25
CA THR A 125 -37.49 40.17 0.95
C THR A 125 -36.52 39.11 0.44
N VAL A 126 -36.92 38.35 -0.57
CA VAL A 126 -36.04 37.34 -1.19
C VAL A 126 -34.94 38.04 -1.99
N THR A 127 -33.70 37.87 -1.56
CA THR A 127 -32.51 38.51 -2.17
C THR A 127 -31.89 37.68 -3.28
N MET A 128 -31.99 36.35 -3.20
CA MET A 128 -31.43 35.43 -4.20
C MET A 128 -32.14 34.08 -4.15
N ARG A 129 -32.32 33.46 -5.33
CA ARG A 129 -32.63 32.04 -5.48
C ARG A 129 -31.42 31.34 -6.09
N PRO A 130 -30.60 30.63 -5.30
CA PRO A 130 -29.53 29.80 -5.82
C PRO A 130 -30.06 28.74 -6.78
N ILE A 131 -29.31 28.41 -7.82
CA ILE A 131 -29.74 27.49 -8.90
C ILE A 131 -29.62 26.01 -8.47
N TYR A 132 -28.68 25.72 -7.57
CA TYR A 132 -28.28 24.36 -7.16
C TYR A 132 -28.54 24.06 -5.68
N LEU A 133 -29.13 24.99 -4.94
CA LEU A 133 -29.60 24.78 -3.58
C LEU A 133 -31.12 24.85 -3.58
N ASP A 134 -31.75 24.01 -2.78
CA ASP A 134 -33.20 24.00 -2.58
C ASP A 134 -33.58 25.01 -1.48
N SER A 135 -33.05 26.22 -1.58
CA SER A 135 -33.12 27.24 -0.54
C SER A 135 -33.35 28.62 -1.15
N LEU A 136 -33.88 29.56 -0.37
CA LEU A 136 -34.01 30.96 -0.73
C LEU A 136 -33.19 31.81 0.24
N ILE A 137 -32.37 32.72 -0.28
CA ILE A 137 -31.65 33.68 0.56
C ILE A 137 -32.53 34.92 0.71
N ALA A 138 -32.93 35.25 1.92
CA ALA A 138 -33.87 36.34 2.16
C ALA A 138 -33.49 37.21 3.36
N ASN A 139 -33.88 38.48 3.29
CA ASN A 139 -33.88 39.37 4.43
C ASN A 139 -35.19 39.21 5.19
N VAL A 140 -35.09 38.69 6.41
CA VAL A 140 -36.19 38.36 7.29
C VAL A 140 -36.18 39.33 8.47
N PRO A 141 -37.27 40.06 8.74
CA PRO A 141 -37.42 40.83 9.97
C PRO A 141 -37.12 39.99 11.21
N ILE A 142 -36.25 40.50 12.09
CA ILE A 142 -35.72 39.76 13.25
C ILE A 142 -36.84 39.22 14.15
N GLU A 143 -37.93 39.97 14.28
CA GLU A 143 -39.14 39.59 15.02
C GLU A 143 -39.88 38.36 14.49
N MET A 144 -39.63 37.97 13.23
CA MET A 144 -40.23 36.79 12.59
C MET A 144 -39.38 35.52 12.72
N ILE A 145 -38.21 35.58 13.36
CA ILE A 145 -37.32 34.43 13.58
C ILE A 145 -37.67 33.80 14.92
N ASN A 146 -38.73 32.99 14.94
CA ASN A 146 -39.17 32.25 16.11
C ASN A 146 -39.88 30.95 15.72
N PRO A 147 -39.96 29.93 16.61
CA PRO A 147 -40.54 28.62 16.27
C PRO A 147 -42.02 28.64 15.85
N PHE A 148 -42.73 29.74 16.11
CA PHE A 148 -44.13 29.94 15.73
C PHE A 148 -44.28 30.87 14.51
N SER A 149 -43.20 31.04 13.73
CA SER A 149 -43.19 31.92 12.57
C SER A 149 -44.08 31.40 11.46
N ALA A 150 -44.85 32.30 10.85
CA ALA A 150 -45.65 32.01 9.67
C ALA A 150 -44.80 31.56 8.45
N ILE A 151 -43.48 31.77 8.49
CA ILE A 151 -42.52 31.31 7.47
C ILE A 151 -42.39 29.78 7.50
N LEU A 152 -42.30 29.18 8.69
CA LEU A 152 -42.14 27.73 8.88
C LEU A 152 -43.44 26.94 8.64
N ASP A 153 -44.57 27.64 8.53
CA ASP A 153 -45.89 27.07 8.19
C ASP A 153 -46.12 27.00 6.67
N LEU A 154 -45.20 27.55 5.86
CA LEU A 154 -45.28 27.46 4.40
C LEU A 154 -45.00 26.01 3.93
N PRO A 155 -45.74 25.50 2.93
CA PRO A 155 -45.52 24.17 2.36
C PRO A 155 -44.10 24.01 1.85
N GLY A 156 -43.45 22.93 2.27
CA GLY A 156 -42.11 22.55 1.85
C GLY A 156 -40.98 23.30 2.54
N VAL A 157 -41.23 24.31 3.40
CA VAL A 157 -40.16 24.93 4.20
C VAL A 157 -39.70 23.97 5.30
N VAL A 158 -38.41 23.66 5.31
CA VAL A 158 -37.82 22.67 6.24
C VAL A 158 -37.01 23.31 7.35
N MET A 159 -36.30 24.42 7.09
CA MET A 159 -35.37 25.04 8.03
C MET A 159 -35.20 26.54 7.75
N MET A 160 -34.87 27.32 8.80
CA MET A 160 -34.25 28.66 8.67
C MET A 160 -32.82 28.63 9.22
N GLU A 161 -31.83 28.94 8.37
CA GLU A 161 -30.40 28.91 8.73
C GLU A 161 -29.71 30.28 8.66
N ASP A 162 -28.65 30.44 9.46
CA ASP A 162 -27.77 31.60 9.36
C ASP A 162 -26.77 31.45 8.20
N LEU A 163 -26.52 32.54 7.46
CA LEU A 163 -25.62 32.56 6.30
C LEU A 163 -24.13 32.32 6.64
N GLY A 164 -23.74 32.49 7.91
CA GLY A 164 -22.36 32.33 8.38
C GLY A 164 -21.39 33.42 7.92
N LEU A 165 -20.23 33.46 8.59
CA LEU A 165 -19.02 34.19 8.21
C LEU A 165 -17.92 33.17 7.94
N ALA A 166 -17.12 33.35 6.88
CA ALA A 166 -16.08 32.41 6.48
C ALA A 166 -14.73 32.69 7.20
N GLU A 167 -14.08 31.61 7.64
CA GLU A 167 -12.71 31.51 8.20
C GLU A 167 -11.95 30.36 7.50
N THR A 168 -10.65 30.19 7.75
CA THR A 168 -9.66 29.61 6.82
C THR A 168 -9.09 28.22 7.20
N HIS A 169 -8.61 27.45 6.19
CA HIS A 169 -8.04 26.09 6.25
C HIS A 169 -6.76 25.97 5.41
N MET A 170 -5.72 25.26 5.83
CA MET A 170 -4.65 24.78 4.91
C MET A 170 -4.35 23.32 5.13
N ASN A 171 -4.35 22.60 4.03
CA ASN A 171 -3.76 21.31 3.72
C ASN A 171 -3.72 21.16 2.18
N GLU A 172 -3.89 22.27 1.44
CA GLU A 172 -4.23 22.26 0.00
C GLU A 172 -3.26 23.07 -0.87
N ALA A 173 -2.36 23.89 -0.31
CA ALA A 173 -1.46 24.74 -1.11
C ALA A 173 -0.38 23.94 -1.85
N VAL A 174 0.23 22.96 -1.17
CA VAL A 174 1.22 22.03 -1.74
C VAL A 174 0.57 21.09 -2.77
N PRO A 175 -0.58 20.43 -2.49
CA PRO A 175 -1.28 19.61 -3.48
C PRO A 175 -1.81 20.40 -4.69
N ASN A 176 -2.39 21.59 -4.50
CA ASN A 176 -3.00 22.36 -5.61
C ASN A 176 -1.97 22.97 -6.56
N MET A 177 -0.75 23.24 -6.09
CA MET A 177 0.36 23.68 -6.94
C MET A 177 1.14 22.53 -7.59
N GLY A 178 0.82 21.26 -7.26
CA GLY A 178 1.50 20.09 -7.83
C GLY A 178 2.92 19.84 -7.30
N VAL A 179 3.28 20.43 -6.14
CA VAL A 179 4.61 20.26 -5.53
C VAL A 179 4.87 18.80 -5.15
N GLU A 180 3.83 18.07 -4.70
CA GLU A 180 3.94 16.64 -4.40
C GLU A 180 4.40 15.81 -5.62
N GLU A 181 4.14 16.27 -6.84
CA GLU A 181 4.62 15.58 -8.03
C GLU A 181 6.14 15.64 -8.14
N VAL A 182 6.76 16.74 -7.72
CA VAL A 182 8.23 16.85 -7.66
C VAL A 182 8.79 15.90 -6.60
N TRP A 183 8.22 15.89 -5.40
CA TRP A 183 8.62 14.99 -4.32
C TRP A 183 8.48 13.52 -4.73
N ASN A 184 7.35 13.14 -5.34
CA ASN A 184 7.06 11.76 -5.71
C ASN A 184 7.84 11.29 -6.96
N GLN A 185 8.07 12.17 -7.94
CA GLN A 185 8.74 11.82 -9.19
C GLN A 185 10.27 11.89 -9.09
N TYR A 186 10.80 12.90 -8.39
CA TYR A 186 12.24 13.17 -8.33
C TYR A 186 12.86 12.96 -6.94
N GLY A 187 12.05 12.93 -5.88
CA GLY A 187 12.55 12.77 -4.51
C GLY A 187 13.26 14.02 -3.97
N TYR A 188 13.18 15.15 -4.68
CA TYR A 188 13.71 16.44 -4.24
C TYR A 188 12.79 17.04 -3.20
N ASP A 189 13.31 17.42 -2.05
CA ASP A 189 12.58 18.02 -0.92
C ASP A 189 13.24 19.32 -0.41
N GLY A 190 14.22 19.84 -1.14
CA GLY A 190 15.05 21.00 -0.78
C GLY A 190 16.34 20.61 -0.06
N THR A 191 16.70 19.32 -0.05
CA THR A 191 17.86 18.82 0.69
C THR A 191 19.16 19.48 0.21
N GLY A 192 19.85 20.11 1.16
CA GLY A 192 21.15 20.76 0.92
C GLY A 192 21.04 22.20 0.44
N VAL A 193 19.84 22.78 0.43
CA VAL A 193 19.59 24.20 0.12
C VAL A 193 19.32 24.98 1.41
N THR A 194 19.78 26.22 1.48
CA THR A 194 19.53 27.11 2.63
C THR A 194 18.67 28.31 2.26
N ILE A 195 17.57 28.52 3.00
CA ILE A 195 16.64 29.62 2.83
C ILE A 195 16.80 30.61 3.99
N ALA A 196 17.23 31.83 3.69
CA ALA A 196 17.23 32.95 4.63
C ALA A 196 15.85 33.63 4.66
N VAL A 197 15.26 33.71 5.85
CA VAL A 197 13.96 34.36 6.11
C VAL A 197 14.22 35.71 6.77
N LEU A 198 14.04 36.78 6.00
CA LEU A 198 14.18 38.16 6.47
C LEU A 198 12.79 38.68 6.87
N ASP A 199 12.46 38.59 8.16
CA ASP A 199 11.10 38.81 8.67
C ASP A 199 11.06 39.17 10.17
N THR A 200 9.94 38.95 10.86
CA THR A 200 9.73 39.21 12.30
C THR A 200 10.45 38.23 13.23
N GLY A 201 11.26 37.34 12.67
CA GLY A 201 11.95 36.25 13.37
C GLY A 201 11.30 34.89 13.11
N VAL A 202 12.01 33.81 13.43
CA VAL A 202 11.53 32.43 13.31
C VAL A 202 11.64 31.77 14.68
N ARG A 203 10.51 31.26 15.18
CA ARG A 203 10.44 30.57 16.46
C ARG A 203 11.08 29.18 16.34
N GLY A 204 12.31 29.04 16.85
CA GLY A 204 13.12 27.83 16.72
C GLY A 204 12.81 26.70 17.70
N ASP A 205 11.86 26.88 18.61
CA ASP A 205 11.31 25.83 19.49
C ASP A 205 9.92 25.35 19.04
N HIS A 206 9.46 25.78 17.87
CA HIS A 206 8.20 25.30 17.31
C HIS A 206 8.42 23.93 16.67
N ALA A 207 7.58 22.95 16.99
CA ALA A 207 7.69 21.54 16.60
C ALA A 207 7.72 21.23 15.09
N GLY A 208 7.66 22.24 14.22
CA GLY A 208 7.73 22.08 12.76
C GLY A 208 8.88 22.88 12.14
N LEU A 209 9.71 23.48 13.00
CA LEU A 209 10.79 24.42 12.71
C LEU A 209 11.96 24.29 13.70
N ASP A 210 11.92 23.33 14.63
CA ASP A 210 12.93 23.10 15.65
C ASP A 210 14.02 22.13 15.18
N ASP A 211 13.66 21.09 14.43
CA ASP A 211 14.57 20.09 13.86
C ASP A 211 14.26 19.77 12.38
N MET A 212 15.04 18.87 11.76
CA MET A 212 14.90 18.53 10.35
C MET A 212 13.92 17.38 10.08
N ASP A 213 13.58 16.57 11.10
CA ASP A 213 12.85 15.31 10.92
C ASP A 213 11.77 15.02 11.99
N ASP A 214 11.53 15.95 12.91
CA ASP A 214 10.62 15.85 14.05
C ASP A 214 10.92 14.64 14.99
N GLU A 215 12.16 14.10 14.96
CA GLU A 215 12.65 13.01 15.81
C GLU A 215 13.85 13.45 16.67
N ILE A 216 13.69 13.43 18.01
CA ILE A 216 14.76 13.83 18.93
C ILE A 216 16.05 13.00 18.74
N THR A 217 17.07 13.60 18.12
CA THR A 217 18.39 13.00 17.93
C THR A 217 19.27 13.27 19.16
N LEU A 218 19.45 12.26 20.02
CA LEU A 218 20.22 12.38 21.26
C LEU A 218 21.72 12.01 21.07
N GLY A 219 22.61 12.98 21.25
CA GLY A 219 24.07 12.76 21.19
C GLY A 219 24.98 13.98 21.41
N CYS A 220 24.41 15.17 21.54
CA CYS A 220 25.07 16.46 21.76
C CYS A 220 25.02 16.88 23.24
N ASP A 221 25.94 17.76 23.67
CA ASP A 221 26.08 18.21 25.05
C ASP A 221 24.82 18.95 25.52
N GLN A 222 24.01 18.29 26.35
CA GLN A 222 22.80 18.85 26.94
C GLN A 222 23.17 19.91 28.00
N PRO A 223 22.42 21.01 28.12
CA PRO A 223 22.70 22.05 29.10
C PRO A 223 22.35 21.54 30.50
N ASP A 224 23.19 21.86 31.49
CA ASP A 224 22.93 21.52 32.89
C ASP A 224 21.59 22.14 33.34
N PRO A 225 20.73 21.40 34.06
CA PRO A 225 19.42 21.92 34.50
C PRO A 225 19.60 23.13 35.44
N ASP A 226 19.06 24.28 35.03
CA ASP A 226 19.01 25.50 35.85
C ASP A 226 18.03 25.31 37.03
N PRO A 227 18.41 25.64 38.28
CA PRO A 227 17.51 25.58 39.45
C PRO A 227 16.21 26.41 39.35
N PHE A 228 16.07 27.32 38.38
CA PHE A 228 14.85 28.11 38.15
C PHE A 228 14.00 27.66 36.94
N ASN A 229 14.45 26.70 36.14
CA ASN A 229 13.67 26.12 35.04
C ASN A 229 13.50 24.60 35.23
N PRO A 230 12.35 24.12 35.76
CA PRO A 230 12.18 22.71 36.11
C PRO A 230 12.07 21.75 34.91
N ASN A 231 12.01 22.25 33.67
CA ASN A 231 11.98 21.47 32.44
C ASN A 231 12.96 22.06 31.39
N PRO A 232 14.25 21.70 31.39
CA PRO A 232 15.13 22.05 30.28
C PRO A 232 14.65 21.37 28.99
N ILE A 233 14.60 22.11 27.89
CA ILE A 233 14.32 21.57 26.54
C ILE A 233 15.51 20.68 26.17
N ASN A 234 15.26 19.43 25.74
CA ASN A 234 16.33 18.56 25.25
C ASN A 234 16.86 19.14 23.93
N ILE A 235 18.17 19.33 23.83
CA ILE A 235 18.80 19.84 22.61
C ILE A 235 18.83 18.72 21.57
N ASP A 236 18.26 19.02 20.40
CA ASP A 236 18.40 18.21 19.20
C ASP A 236 19.70 18.48 18.47
N CYS A 237 20.27 17.46 17.83
CA CYS A 237 21.58 17.55 17.21
C CYS A 237 21.54 17.94 15.71
N ASP A 238 20.36 18.14 15.13
CA ASP A 238 20.13 18.58 13.75
C ASP A 238 19.10 19.73 13.65
N PRO A 239 19.40 20.90 14.24
CA PRO A 239 18.44 22.00 14.32
C PRO A 239 18.07 22.56 12.95
N LYS A 240 16.77 22.74 12.67
CA LYS A 240 16.27 23.32 11.41
C LYS A 240 16.87 24.69 11.09
N ILE A 241 17.06 25.48 12.14
CA ILE A 241 17.62 26.82 12.07
C ILE A 241 19.14 26.72 12.22
N SER A 242 19.86 27.04 11.14
CA SER A 242 21.33 26.92 11.09
C SER A 242 22.06 28.18 11.57
N ALA A 243 21.42 29.35 11.48
CA ALA A 243 21.93 30.62 11.99
C ALA A 243 20.79 31.58 12.37
N PHE A 244 21.05 32.47 13.32
CA PHE A 244 20.12 33.51 13.77
C PHE A 244 20.83 34.86 13.88
N PHE A 245 20.36 35.85 13.12
CA PHE A 245 20.81 37.24 13.22
C PHE A 245 19.65 38.10 13.73
N ASP A 246 19.91 38.87 14.80
CA ASP A 246 18.94 39.77 15.41
C ASP A 246 19.38 41.21 15.16
N ALA A 247 18.83 41.82 14.11
CA ALA A 247 19.09 43.21 13.74
C ALA A 247 18.36 44.21 14.67
N VAL A 248 17.24 43.79 15.27
CA VAL A 248 16.31 44.69 15.99
C VAL A 248 16.79 45.02 17.41
N ILE A 249 17.21 44.03 18.18
CA ILE A 249 17.52 44.21 19.61
C ILE A 249 19.03 44.22 19.87
N THR A 250 19.77 43.33 19.20
CA THR A 250 21.18 43.08 19.55
C THR A 250 22.19 43.48 18.48
N ASP A 251 21.74 43.73 17.25
CA ASP A 251 22.58 44.02 16.07
C ASP A 251 23.79 43.07 15.98
N SER A 252 23.54 41.77 16.17
CA SER A 252 24.58 40.75 16.16
C SER A 252 24.01 39.34 15.96
N GLU A 253 24.89 38.43 15.50
CA GLU A 253 24.56 37.00 15.39
C GLU A 253 24.36 36.40 16.79
N GLN A 254 23.21 35.79 17.00
CA GLN A 254 22.83 35.11 18.22
C GLN A 254 22.92 33.59 18.02
N PRO A 255 23.01 32.79 19.10
CA PRO A 255 22.95 31.34 18.98
C PRO A 255 21.65 30.90 18.28
N ALA A 256 21.74 30.10 17.21
CA ALA A 256 20.57 29.66 16.42
C ALA A 256 19.47 29.00 17.25
N ARG A 257 19.84 28.27 18.32
CA ARG A 257 18.92 27.64 19.28
C ARG A 257 18.08 28.63 20.11
N GLU A 258 18.51 29.88 20.18
CA GLU A 258 17.81 30.96 20.89
C GLU A 258 16.94 31.78 19.91
N SER A 259 16.78 31.29 18.67
CA SER A 259 15.95 31.91 17.64
C SER A 259 14.51 32.06 18.11
N TYR A 260 14.03 33.29 18.07
CA TYR A 260 12.68 33.66 18.43
C TYR A 260 12.03 34.49 17.33
N ASP A 261 10.70 34.52 17.35
CA ASP A 261 9.87 35.41 16.54
C ASP A 261 9.29 36.46 17.47
N SER A 262 9.63 37.72 17.21
CA SER A 262 9.17 38.88 17.97
C SER A 262 7.71 39.23 17.66
N GLY A 263 7.25 38.87 16.46
CA GLY A 263 5.88 39.01 16.01
C GLY A 263 5.19 37.64 15.98
N THR A 264 4.69 37.28 14.79
CA THR A 264 4.18 35.94 14.49
C THR A 264 4.29 35.61 13.00
N HIS A 265 4.89 36.50 12.21
CA HIS A 265 4.80 36.48 10.76
C HIS A 265 5.92 35.64 10.17
N GLY A 266 7.15 35.84 10.63
CA GLY A 266 8.32 35.12 10.13
C GLY A 266 8.28 33.61 10.37
N SER A 267 7.76 33.14 11.51
CA SER A 267 7.57 31.69 11.74
C SER A 267 6.58 31.08 10.75
N HIS A 268 5.54 31.84 10.40
CA HIS A 268 4.54 31.40 9.42
C HIS A 268 5.15 31.35 8.00
N VAL A 269 5.94 32.35 7.63
CA VAL A 269 6.67 32.42 6.34
C VAL A 269 7.68 31.28 6.22
N ALA A 270 8.49 31.06 7.27
CA ALA A 270 9.48 29.99 7.35
C ALA A 270 8.85 28.60 7.21
N GLY A 271 7.70 28.37 7.85
CA GLY A 271 6.98 27.10 7.74
C GLY A 271 6.40 26.83 6.35
N ILE A 272 5.94 27.85 5.62
CA ILE A 272 5.48 27.67 4.24
C ILE A 272 6.65 27.26 3.34
N ALA A 273 7.81 27.92 3.49
CA ALA A 273 8.97 27.64 2.67
C ALA A 273 9.55 26.24 2.96
N ALA A 274 9.79 25.91 4.23
CA ALA A 274 10.58 24.74 4.61
C ALA A 274 10.12 24.01 5.89
N GLY A 275 8.91 24.25 6.41
CA GLY A 275 8.42 23.57 7.61
C GLY A 275 8.31 22.05 7.42
N THR A 276 8.72 21.28 8.43
CA THR A 276 8.65 19.81 8.43
C THR A 276 7.21 19.30 8.60
N GLY A 277 6.35 20.13 9.20
CA GLY A 277 4.95 19.82 9.45
C GLY A 277 4.68 19.18 10.82
N GLY A 278 5.68 19.15 11.72
CA GLY A 278 5.51 18.67 13.09
C GLY A 278 4.75 19.65 13.99
N GLY A 279 4.08 19.10 15.01
CA GLY A 279 3.13 19.82 15.88
C GLY A 279 1.69 19.38 15.66
N GLN A 280 0.76 20.34 15.70
CA GLN A 280 -0.68 20.12 15.57
C GLN A 280 -1.00 19.70 14.13
N GLU A 281 -1.53 18.49 14.00
CA GLU A 281 -2.04 17.99 12.72
C GLU A 281 -3.39 18.63 12.38
N ALA A 282 -3.72 18.63 11.08
CA ALA A 282 -5.05 18.97 10.61
C ALA A 282 -6.13 18.06 11.21
N PRO A 283 -7.41 18.49 11.17
CA PRO A 283 -8.53 17.65 11.60
C PRO A 283 -8.61 16.28 10.90
N ASP A 284 -8.01 16.15 9.71
CA ASP A 284 -7.90 14.92 8.92
C ASP A 284 -6.65 14.07 9.25
N GLY A 285 -5.78 14.53 10.15
CA GLY A 285 -4.53 13.90 10.55
C GLY A 285 -3.37 14.14 9.57
N SER A 286 -3.53 15.03 8.59
CA SER A 286 -2.44 15.46 7.72
C SER A 286 -1.53 16.47 8.42
N ARG A 287 -0.23 16.42 8.10
CA ARG A 287 0.76 17.39 8.58
C ARG A 287 0.79 18.61 7.69
N TYR A 288 1.14 19.73 8.30
CA TYR A 288 1.23 21.04 7.67
C TYR A 288 2.65 21.28 7.13
N VAL A 289 3.02 20.49 6.11
CA VAL A 289 4.37 20.47 5.53
C VAL A 289 4.56 21.66 4.58
N GLY A 290 5.72 22.31 4.66
CA GLY A 290 6.17 23.34 3.73
C GLY A 290 6.57 22.77 2.37
N VAL A 291 6.99 23.64 1.44
CA VAL A 291 7.32 23.24 0.05
C VAL A 291 8.68 22.52 -0.05
N ALA A 292 9.65 22.91 0.76
CA ALA A 292 11.00 22.37 0.79
C ALA A 292 11.37 21.92 2.22
N PRO A 293 10.72 20.88 2.77
CA PRO A 293 10.91 20.44 4.15
C PRO A 293 12.35 19.97 4.45
N GLY A 294 13.15 19.65 3.44
CA GLY A 294 14.56 19.29 3.57
C GLY A 294 15.53 20.49 3.61
N ALA A 295 15.07 21.73 3.39
CA ALA A 295 15.94 22.91 3.36
C ALA A 295 16.29 23.43 4.76
N TRP A 296 17.48 24.02 4.92
CA TRP A 296 17.87 24.72 6.15
C TRP A 296 17.25 26.11 6.20
N ILE A 297 16.97 26.61 7.41
CA ILE A 297 16.44 27.96 7.62
C ILE A 297 17.49 28.83 8.30
N ILE A 298 17.69 30.05 7.80
CA ILE A 298 18.41 31.09 8.53
C ILE A 298 17.40 32.14 8.95
N ASN A 299 17.33 32.40 10.25
CA ASN A 299 16.48 33.43 10.79
C ASN A 299 17.20 34.78 10.75
N ILE A 300 16.66 35.74 10.02
CA ILE A 300 17.11 37.13 10.04
C ILE A 300 15.95 37.97 10.59
N LEU A 301 16.00 38.24 11.90
CA LEU A 301 15.03 39.07 12.59
C LEU A 301 15.33 40.53 12.29
N ALA A 302 14.43 41.15 11.52
CA ALA A 302 14.57 42.54 11.10
C ALA A 302 13.27 43.35 11.20
N CYS A 303 12.10 42.73 11.44
CA CYS A 303 10.81 43.41 11.31
C CYS A 303 9.83 43.30 12.49
N CYS A 304 8.82 44.18 12.40
CA CYS A 304 7.66 44.57 13.23
C CYS A 304 7.94 45.15 14.61
N ASP A 305 9.09 44.85 15.20
CA ASP A 305 9.68 45.64 16.28
C ASP A 305 10.84 46.54 15.79
N GLY A 306 11.37 46.28 14.59
CA GLY A 306 12.42 47.05 13.90
C GLY A 306 11.93 47.91 12.73
N ASP A 307 12.82 48.73 12.15
CA ASP A 307 12.53 49.63 11.03
C ASP A 307 13.27 49.25 9.72
N ILE A 308 13.13 50.07 8.66
CA ILE A 308 13.72 49.80 7.34
C ILE A 308 15.26 49.69 7.41
N GLN A 309 15.91 50.37 8.35
CA GLN A 309 17.36 50.25 8.57
C GLN A 309 17.72 48.82 9.00
N ASP A 310 16.99 48.25 9.94
CA ASP A 310 17.21 46.89 10.45
C ASP A 310 17.02 45.84 9.34
N ILE A 311 16.07 46.09 8.42
CA ILE A 311 15.84 45.26 7.23
C ILE A 311 17.02 45.34 6.25
N ILE A 312 17.59 46.53 6.06
CA ILE A 312 18.76 46.73 5.21
C ILE A 312 19.99 46.04 5.83
N GLU A 313 20.18 46.16 7.15
CA GLU A 313 21.28 45.52 7.90
C GLU A 313 21.16 43.98 7.86
N GLY A 314 19.94 43.44 8.03
CA GLY A 314 19.68 42.01 7.86
C GLY A 314 19.98 41.52 6.44
N ALA A 315 19.63 42.31 5.42
CA ALA A 315 19.94 42.01 4.03
C ALA A 315 21.44 42.10 3.70
N GLU A 316 22.14 43.07 4.28
CA GLU A 316 23.60 43.21 4.15
C GLU A 316 24.31 42.02 4.81
N TRP A 317 23.88 41.62 6.00
CA TRP A 317 24.39 40.44 6.69
C TRP A 317 24.22 39.17 5.84
N ALA A 318 23.09 39.02 5.14
CA ALA A 318 22.88 37.87 4.24
C ALA A 318 23.89 37.84 3.08
N ILE A 319 24.22 38.99 2.49
CA ILE A 319 25.24 39.09 1.43
C ILE A 319 26.62 38.73 1.97
N GLU A 320 27.01 39.30 3.12
CA GLU A 320 28.34 39.09 3.71
C GLU A 320 28.57 37.63 4.14
N ASN A 321 27.49 36.95 4.57
CA ASN A 321 27.56 35.59 5.09
C ASN A 321 27.14 34.51 4.08
N LYS A 322 26.82 34.90 2.84
CA LYS A 322 26.37 34.00 1.78
C LYS A 322 27.22 32.73 1.65
N GLU A 323 28.53 32.90 1.42
CA GLU A 323 29.44 31.76 1.16
C GLU A 323 29.76 30.97 2.44
N VAL A 324 29.80 31.64 3.59
CA VAL A 324 30.15 31.01 4.89
C VAL A 324 28.99 30.18 5.44
N LYS A 325 27.75 30.65 5.23
CA LYS A 325 26.53 30.01 5.71
C LYS A 325 25.78 29.24 4.61
N GLY A 326 26.26 29.31 3.37
CA GLY A 326 25.67 28.64 2.21
C GLY A 326 24.28 29.16 1.87
N ILE A 327 24.06 30.47 1.87
CA ILE A 327 22.75 31.09 1.60
C ILE A 327 22.46 31.05 0.10
N ASP A 328 21.51 30.22 -0.30
CA ASP A 328 21.11 30.06 -1.71
C ASP A 328 19.92 30.95 -2.06
N ILE A 329 18.96 31.06 -1.13
CA ILE A 329 17.68 31.74 -1.35
C ILE A 329 17.41 32.72 -0.20
N LEU A 330 16.90 33.91 -0.54
CA LEU A 330 16.37 34.85 0.44
C LEU A 330 14.90 35.13 0.13
N THR A 331 14.04 34.99 1.14
CA THR A 331 12.63 35.36 1.08
C THR A 331 12.35 36.50 2.05
N SER A 332 11.73 37.56 1.53
CA SER A 332 11.28 38.71 2.33
C SER A 332 9.83 39.00 1.98
N SER A 333 8.95 38.76 2.96
CA SER A 333 7.50 38.86 2.82
C SER A 333 6.94 40.14 3.47
N LEU A 334 7.76 41.19 3.42
CA LEU A 334 7.57 42.50 4.04
C LEU A 334 7.41 43.56 2.94
N GLY A 335 6.70 44.63 3.26
CA GLY A 335 6.60 45.83 2.43
C GLY A 335 6.40 47.06 3.31
N GLU A 336 6.50 48.25 2.71
CA GLU A 336 6.15 49.48 3.40
C GLU A 336 4.64 49.49 3.71
N GLN A 337 4.22 49.97 4.88
CA GLN A 337 2.80 50.17 5.19
C GLN A 337 2.45 51.63 4.92
N GLN A 338 1.74 51.92 3.83
CA GLN A 338 1.53 53.30 3.42
C GLN A 338 0.05 53.69 3.40
N LEU A 339 -0.32 54.59 4.33
CA LEU A 339 -1.60 55.31 4.28
C LEU A 339 -1.61 56.44 3.23
N GLU A 340 -0.48 56.70 2.57
CA GLU A 340 -0.31 57.67 1.47
C GLU A 340 -0.08 56.92 0.16
N ILE A 341 -0.82 57.26 -0.91
CA ILE A 341 -0.68 56.63 -2.23
C ILE A 341 0.55 57.21 -2.92
N HIS A 342 1.63 56.45 -2.96
CA HIS A 342 2.84 56.81 -3.69
C HIS A 342 2.73 56.35 -5.15
N PHE A 343 2.78 57.31 -6.08
CA PHE A 343 2.79 57.06 -7.53
C PHE A 343 4.22 56.99 -8.08
N ASP A 344 5.22 56.87 -7.21
CA ASP A 344 6.66 56.94 -7.51
C ASP A 344 7.46 55.68 -7.10
N ASN A 345 6.78 54.57 -6.80
CA ASN A 345 7.39 53.24 -6.62
C ASN A 345 7.96 52.71 -7.96
N ASP A 346 9.20 53.11 -8.28
CA ASP A 346 9.95 52.75 -9.48
C ASP A 346 11.16 51.83 -9.21
N GLY A 347 11.25 51.26 -8.00
CA GLY A 347 12.37 50.42 -7.55
C GLY A 347 13.60 51.19 -7.10
N SER A 348 13.55 52.53 -7.03
CA SER A 348 14.67 53.36 -6.58
C SER A 348 14.74 53.61 -5.07
N SER A 349 13.84 53.05 -4.27
CA SER A 349 13.90 53.16 -2.81
C SER A 349 15.19 52.53 -2.25
N ALA A 350 15.61 52.96 -1.06
CA ALA A 350 16.79 52.39 -0.41
C ALA A 350 16.60 50.88 -0.13
N TRP A 351 15.37 50.48 0.19
CA TRP A 351 15.01 49.08 0.41
C TRP A 351 15.06 48.27 -0.89
N SER A 352 14.47 48.77 -1.97
CA SER A 352 14.47 48.12 -3.29
C SER A 352 15.89 47.98 -3.86
N GLN A 353 16.74 49.00 -3.71
CA GLN A 353 18.16 48.94 -4.11
C GLN A 353 18.95 47.91 -3.29
N GLN A 354 18.68 47.80 -1.99
CA GLN A 354 19.32 46.80 -1.15
C GLN A 354 18.92 45.39 -1.58
N MET A 355 17.65 45.15 -1.88
CA MET A 355 17.17 43.85 -2.37
C MET A 355 17.72 43.53 -3.78
N ASP A 356 17.90 44.53 -4.65
CA ASP A 356 18.62 44.37 -5.92
C ASP A 356 20.08 43.93 -5.68
N ALA A 357 20.76 44.48 -4.67
CA ALA A 357 22.12 44.07 -4.31
C ALA A 357 22.19 42.63 -3.79
N VAL A 358 21.19 42.18 -3.03
CA VAL A 358 21.06 40.77 -2.60
C VAL A 358 20.97 39.85 -3.81
N ALA A 359 20.06 40.12 -4.75
CA ALA A 359 19.92 39.34 -5.98
C ALA A 359 21.21 39.34 -6.82
N ALA A 360 21.87 40.49 -6.98
CA ALA A 360 23.12 40.62 -7.72
C ALA A 360 24.31 39.89 -7.08
N SER A 361 24.28 39.63 -5.77
CA SER A 361 25.29 38.82 -5.07
C SER A 361 25.19 37.31 -5.39
N GLY A 362 24.15 36.91 -6.12
CA GLY A 362 23.88 35.54 -6.52
C GLY A 362 23.00 34.77 -5.53
N ILE A 363 22.29 35.47 -4.62
CA ILE A 363 21.25 34.89 -3.77
C ILE A 363 19.92 35.00 -4.51
N ILE A 364 19.21 33.89 -4.69
CA ILE A 364 17.92 33.91 -5.39
C ILE A 364 16.89 34.58 -4.48
N THR A 365 16.42 35.76 -4.89
CA THR A 365 15.68 36.66 -4.00
C THR A 365 14.21 36.77 -4.38
N PHE A 366 13.31 36.49 -3.41
CA PHE A 366 11.86 36.56 -3.58
C PHE A 366 11.24 37.64 -2.69
N LEU A 367 10.38 38.48 -3.29
CA LEU A 367 9.69 39.58 -2.62
C LEU A 367 8.17 39.49 -2.81
N SER A 368 7.40 39.96 -1.84
CA SER A 368 5.94 40.06 -1.94
C SER A 368 5.50 41.23 -2.81
N ALA A 369 4.45 41.04 -3.62
CA ALA A 369 3.89 42.10 -4.47
C ALA A 369 3.19 43.22 -3.68
N GLY A 370 2.67 42.93 -2.48
CA GLY A 370 1.89 43.87 -1.66
C GLY A 370 0.41 43.48 -1.55
N ASN A 371 -0.28 44.00 -0.52
CA ASN A 371 -1.68 43.64 -0.19
C ASN A 371 -2.62 44.85 -0.01
N GLU A 372 -2.11 46.08 -0.11
CA GLU A 372 -2.79 47.25 0.47
C GLU A 372 -3.88 47.84 -0.43
N PHE A 373 -3.83 47.61 -1.75
CA PHE A 373 -4.74 48.26 -2.71
C PHE A 373 -5.17 47.42 -3.93
N GLY A 374 -4.91 46.10 -3.96
CA GLY A 374 -5.09 45.24 -5.15
C GLY A 374 -6.47 45.26 -5.83
N GLY A 375 -7.55 45.51 -5.07
CA GLY A 375 -8.92 45.62 -5.57
C GLY A 375 -9.53 47.03 -5.56
N ALA A 376 -8.74 48.06 -5.20
CA ALA A 376 -9.22 49.42 -5.06
C ALA A 376 -9.22 50.17 -6.41
N THR A 377 -10.41 50.41 -6.96
CA THR A 377 -10.66 51.06 -8.28
C THR A 377 -9.98 52.42 -8.46
N PHE A 378 -9.68 53.14 -7.37
CA PHE A 378 -9.17 54.50 -7.40
C PHE A 378 -7.64 54.59 -7.43
N ALA A 379 -6.92 53.52 -7.06
CA ALA A 379 -5.46 53.49 -7.06
C ALA A 379 -4.90 53.19 -8.47
N GLY A 380 -5.71 52.63 -9.38
CA GLY A 380 -5.29 52.24 -10.72
C GLY A 380 -4.31 51.06 -10.72
N CYS A 381 -3.68 50.82 -11.86
CA CYS A 381 -2.78 49.68 -12.08
C CYS A 381 -1.33 50.01 -11.72
N ASN A 382 -1.11 50.46 -10.49
CA ASN A 382 0.20 50.74 -9.92
C ASN A 382 0.10 50.63 -8.41
N THR A 383 0.01 49.38 -7.93
CA THR A 383 -0.22 49.05 -6.52
C THR A 383 0.88 48.14 -5.96
N ILE A 384 1.94 47.88 -6.74
CA ILE A 384 3.13 47.17 -6.27
C ILE A 384 3.89 48.08 -5.31
N ASP A 385 4.16 47.56 -4.13
CA ASP A 385 4.83 48.32 -3.08
C ASP A 385 6.34 48.08 -3.05
N SER A 386 7.08 48.93 -2.35
CA SER A 386 8.49 48.70 -2.04
C SER A 386 8.61 47.67 -0.91
N PRO A 387 9.53 46.67 -1.03
CA PRO A 387 10.55 46.47 -2.06
C PRO A 387 10.09 45.62 -3.27
N GLY A 388 8.82 45.21 -3.35
CA GLY A 388 8.28 44.41 -4.45
C GLY A 388 8.42 45.05 -5.84
N ASP A 389 8.66 46.36 -5.91
CA ASP A 389 8.97 47.12 -7.12
C ASP A 389 10.46 47.03 -7.55
N ALA A 390 11.34 46.38 -6.80
CA ALA A 390 12.75 46.16 -7.15
C ALA A 390 12.93 45.47 -8.51
N ASN A 391 14.07 45.68 -9.17
CA ASN A 391 14.26 45.30 -10.57
C ASN A 391 14.71 43.84 -10.74
N LEU A 392 15.69 43.41 -9.94
CA LEU A 392 16.32 42.10 -10.04
C LEU A 392 15.52 40.99 -9.33
N PRO A 393 15.07 41.16 -8.07
CA PRO A 393 14.31 40.13 -7.35
C PRO A 393 13.05 39.67 -8.09
N ILE A 394 12.60 38.47 -7.72
CA ILE A 394 11.37 37.86 -8.25
C ILE A 394 10.21 38.27 -7.33
N THR A 395 9.27 39.05 -7.87
CA THR A 395 8.10 39.54 -7.13
C THR A 395 6.92 38.60 -7.33
N VAL A 396 6.27 38.19 -6.24
CA VAL A 396 5.26 37.12 -6.26
C VAL A 396 3.86 37.64 -5.94
N ALA A 397 2.90 37.35 -6.82
CA ALA A 397 1.46 37.60 -6.64
C ALA A 397 0.77 36.50 -5.84
N SER A 398 -0.33 36.84 -5.18
CA SER A 398 -1.17 35.89 -4.42
C SER A 398 -2.36 35.43 -5.23
N LEU A 399 -2.53 34.12 -5.33
CA LEU A 399 -3.72 33.45 -5.86
C LEU A 399 -4.59 32.92 -4.71
N ASP A 400 -5.89 32.88 -4.96
CA ASP A 400 -6.85 32.08 -4.21
C ASP A 400 -6.68 30.59 -4.53
N LYS A 401 -7.28 29.72 -3.72
CA LYS A 401 -7.17 28.26 -3.87
C LYS A 401 -7.84 27.71 -5.13
N ASP A 402 -8.79 28.44 -5.71
CA ASP A 402 -9.39 28.15 -7.01
C ASP A 402 -8.52 28.64 -8.19
N LEU A 403 -7.30 29.12 -7.87
CA LEU A 403 -6.29 29.65 -8.79
C LEU A 403 -6.70 30.96 -9.47
N GLY A 404 -7.74 31.63 -8.96
CA GLY A 404 -8.04 33.02 -9.29
C GLY A 404 -7.04 33.98 -8.62
N LEU A 405 -6.85 35.18 -9.17
CA LEU A 405 -6.05 36.21 -8.51
C LEU A 405 -6.77 36.66 -7.23
N ALA A 406 -6.08 36.64 -6.09
CA ALA A 406 -6.67 37.09 -4.85
C ALA A 406 -7.01 38.57 -4.93
N ILE A 407 -8.20 38.96 -4.46
CA ILE A 407 -8.72 40.35 -4.59
C ILE A 407 -7.79 41.41 -3.97
N TYR A 408 -6.99 41.03 -2.96
CA TYR A 408 -6.04 41.92 -2.30
C TYR A 408 -4.66 41.96 -2.96
N SER A 409 -4.34 41.04 -3.87
CA SER A 409 -3.01 40.96 -4.48
C SER A 409 -2.72 42.22 -5.27
N SER A 410 -1.63 42.89 -4.93
CA SER A 410 -1.17 44.07 -5.66
C SER A 410 -0.84 43.73 -7.12
N ARG A 411 -1.12 44.70 -7.99
CA ARG A 411 -0.98 44.65 -9.44
C ARG A 411 -0.07 45.76 -9.93
N GLY A 412 0.79 45.43 -10.88
CA GLY A 412 1.62 46.41 -11.57
C GLY A 412 0.80 47.26 -12.54
N TYR A 413 1.43 48.08 -13.36
CA TYR A 413 2.88 48.26 -13.54
C TYR A 413 3.54 48.96 -12.35
N THR A 414 4.86 48.88 -12.23
CA THR A 414 5.62 49.84 -11.41
C THR A 414 5.51 51.25 -12.00
N SER A 415 5.88 52.26 -11.24
CA SER A 415 5.74 53.68 -11.65
C SER A 415 6.58 54.05 -12.88
N ASP A 416 7.66 53.31 -13.16
CA ASP A 416 8.50 53.42 -14.37
C ASP A 416 8.04 52.53 -15.53
N GLY A 417 6.93 51.80 -15.37
CA GLY A 417 6.29 51.01 -16.42
C GLY A 417 6.86 49.60 -16.59
N ARG A 418 7.60 49.05 -15.61
CA ARG A 418 8.00 47.64 -15.62
C ARG A 418 6.83 46.75 -15.21
N VAL A 419 6.75 45.57 -15.82
CA VAL A 419 5.76 44.57 -15.47
C VAL A 419 6.19 43.89 -14.16
N LYS A 420 5.33 43.99 -13.16
CA LYS A 420 5.37 43.24 -11.90
C LYS A 420 3.93 42.87 -11.53
N PRO A 421 3.66 41.76 -10.84
CA PRO A 421 4.60 40.75 -10.35
C PRO A 421 5.27 39.93 -11.48
N ASP A 422 6.30 39.13 -11.17
CA ASP A 422 6.94 38.25 -12.16
C ASP A 422 6.21 36.90 -12.28
N VAL A 423 5.64 36.40 -11.18
CA VAL A 423 4.96 35.09 -11.11
C VAL A 423 3.88 35.12 -10.04
N SER A 424 2.89 34.23 -10.15
CA SER A 424 1.80 34.10 -9.19
C SER A 424 1.74 32.70 -8.57
N THR A 425 1.48 32.64 -7.26
CA THR A 425 1.31 31.39 -6.50
C THR A 425 0.23 31.52 -5.44
N ILE A 426 -0.24 30.40 -4.86
CA ILE A 426 -1.31 30.43 -3.84
C ILE A 426 -0.82 31.12 -2.57
N GLY A 427 -1.53 32.16 -2.13
CA GLY A 427 -1.24 32.91 -0.91
C GLY A 427 -2.45 33.17 -0.01
N SER A 428 -3.65 32.71 -0.40
CA SER A 428 -4.86 32.88 0.39
C SER A 428 -5.12 31.69 1.32
N ASN A 429 -5.40 31.99 2.59
CA ASN A 429 -5.86 31.05 3.60
C ASN A 429 -4.83 29.94 3.85
N ILE A 430 -3.54 30.28 3.81
CA ILE A 430 -2.43 29.37 4.07
C ILE A 430 -2.24 29.26 5.57
N MET A 431 -2.14 28.07 6.13
CA MET A 431 -1.71 27.87 7.51
C MET A 431 -0.24 27.53 7.50
N ALA A 432 0.38 27.81 8.61
CA ALA A 432 1.77 27.50 8.88
C ALA A 432 1.96 27.63 10.41
N PRO A 433 3.16 27.33 10.93
CA PRO A 433 3.49 27.42 12.34
C PRO A 433 3.03 28.75 12.96
N ASP A 434 2.28 28.66 14.05
CA ASP A 434 1.86 29.83 14.82
C ASP A 434 2.89 30.11 15.91
N ALA A 435 3.62 31.21 15.78
CA ALA A 435 4.61 31.62 16.75
C ALA A 435 4.02 31.84 18.16
N ALA A 436 2.71 32.04 18.31
CA ALA A 436 2.07 32.15 19.62
C ALA A 436 2.06 30.83 20.41
N THR A 437 2.27 29.70 19.73
CA THR A 437 2.28 28.35 20.31
C THR A 437 3.57 27.61 19.94
N SER A 438 3.95 26.58 20.71
CA SER A 438 5.12 25.75 20.38
C SER A 438 4.80 24.62 19.40
N ASP A 439 3.52 24.36 19.14
CA ASP A 439 3.06 23.24 18.33
C ASP A 439 1.83 23.58 17.46
N GLY A 440 1.19 24.72 17.63
CA GLY A 440 -0.05 25.07 16.92
C GLY A 440 0.19 25.71 15.55
N TYR A 441 -0.83 25.65 14.70
CA TYR A 441 -0.79 26.24 13.36
C TYR A 441 -1.91 27.27 13.22
N THR A 442 -1.62 28.38 12.54
CA THR A 442 -2.59 29.45 12.28
C THR A 442 -2.64 29.77 10.79
N SER A 443 -3.79 30.22 10.31
CA SER A 443 -3.96 30.62 8.91
C SER A 443 -3.83 32.12 8.69
N LYS A 444 -3.09 32.49 7.64
CA LYS A 444 -2.91 33.85 7.14
C LYS A 444 -3.11 33.90 5.62
N SER A 445 -3.47 35.08 5.12
CA SER A 445 -3.71 35.35 3.69
C SER A 445 -2.92 36.58 3.27
N GLY A 446 -2.14 36.48 2.20
CA GLY A 446 -1.36 37.59 1.67
C GLY A 446 -0.39 37.16 0.58
N THR A 447 0.11 38.13 -0.18
CA THR A 447 1.31 37.95 -1.02
C THR A 447 2.51 37.49 -0.18
N SER A 448 2.54 37.87 1.09
CA SER A 448 3.45 37.38 2.12
C SER A 448 3.42 35.85 2.34
N MET A 449 2.34 35.16 1.97
CA MET A 449 2.27 33.70 2.02
C MET A 449 2.61 33.06 0.67
N ALA A 450 2.38 33.77 -0.44
CA ALA A 450 2.73 33.33 -1.79
C ALA A 450 4.27 33.36 -2.02
N THR A 451 4.95 34.41 -1.53
CA THR A 451 6.40 34.58 -1.66
C THR A 451 7.23 33.41 -1.09
N PRO A 452 7.03 32.96 0.17
CA PRO A 452 7.77 31.81 0.70
C PRO A 452 7.42 30.50 0.00
N LEU A 453 6.20 30.38 -0.55
CA LEU A 453 5.81 29.21 -1.34
C LEU A 453 6.66 29.13 -2.62
N MET A 454 6.83 30.25 -3.32
CA MET A 454 7.72 30.33 -4.49
C MET A 454 9.20 30.14 -4.11
N ALA A 455 9.64 30.66 -2.97
CA ALA A 455 10.99 30.45 -2.47
C ALA A 455 11.28 28.95 -2.21
N GLY A 456 10.31 28.22 -1.67
CA GLY A 456 10.41 26.77 -1.53
C GLY A 456 10.45 26.03 -2.88
N ILE A 457 9.68 26.46 -3.89
CA ILE A 457 9.74 25.87 -5.24
C ILE A 457 11.15 26.07 -5.83
N ALA A 458 11.73 27.26 -5.65
CA ALA A 458 13.08 27.54 -6.10
C ALA A 458 14.13 26.69 -5.37
N ALA A 459 13.92 26.33 -4.10
CA ALA A 459 14.80 25.40 -3.40
C ALA A 459 14.83 24.02 -4.08
N LEU A 460 13.68 23.55 -4.59
CA LEU A 460 13.63 22.31 -5.38
C LEU A 460 14.38 22.45 -6.73
N MET A 461 14.37 23.64 -7.33
CA MET A 461 15.15 23.91 -8.56
C MET A 461 16.66 23.94 -8.29
N VAL A 462 17.08 24.52 -7.17
CA VAL A 462 18.49 24.55 -6.74
C VAL A 462 18.97 23.14 -6.37
N GLU A 463 18.14 22.31 -5.74
CA GLU A 463 18.48 20.91 -5.51
C GLU A 463 18.70 20.15 -6.83
N ALA A 464 17.85 20.40 -7.83
CA ALA A 464 17.98 19.80 -9.17
C ALA A 464 19.21 20.30 -9.96
N ASN A 465 19.60 21.56 -9.77
CA ASN A 465 20.79 22.15 -10.35
C ASN A 465 21.46 23.14 -9.36
N PRO A 466 22.42 22.67 -8.54
CA PRO A 466 23.04 23.51 -7.51
C PRO A 466 23.86 24.68 -8.05
N ASP A 467 24.17 24.69 -9.35
CA ASP A 467 24.95 25.75 -9.99
C ASP A 467 24.02 26.79 -10.67
N ILE A 468 22.68 26.68 -10.52
CA ILE A 468 21.71 27.59 -11.13
C ILE A 468 21.81 29.00 -10.56
N THR A 469 21.82 29.99 -11.44
CA THR A 469 21.90 31.41 -11.06
C THR A 469 20.51 32.05 -10.93
N HIS A 470 20.43 33.16 -10.19
CA HIS A 470 19.20 33.97 -10.05
C HIS A 470 18.56 34.34 -11.41
N ASP A 471 19.39 34.74 -12.38
CA ASP A 471 18.92 35.12 -13.72
C ASP A 471 18.38 33.90 -14.51
N GLU A 472 18.96 32.72 -14.33
CA GLU A 472 18.47 31.49 -14.96
C GLU A 472 17.15 31.04 -14.35
N VAL A 473 16.98 31.14 -13.03
CA VAL A 473 15.69 30.89 -12.36
C VAL A 473 14.62 31.84 -12.92
N LYS A 474 14.91 33.14 -13.01
CA LYS A 474 14.00 34.13 -13.60
C LYS A 474 13.68 33.83 -15.06
N SER A 475 14.66 33.37 -15.83
CA SER A 475 14.48 32.97 -17.23
C SER A 475 13.57 31.74 -17.36
N ILE A 476 13.72 30.74 -16.49
CA ILE A 476 12.86 29.55 -16.45
C ILE A 476 11.41 29.94 -16.12
N ILE A 477 11.21 30.77 -15.10
CA ILE A 477 9.90 31.31 -14.75
C ILE A 477 9.28 32.00 -15.97
N SER A 478 10.05 32.87 -16.64
CA SER A 478 9.54 33.60 -17.81
C SER A 478 9.07 32.67 -18.94
N ALA A 479 9.80 31.59 -19.20
CA ALA A 479 9.56 30.68 -20.31
C ALA A 479 8.50 29.61 -20.00
N HIS A 480 8.40 29.17 -18.74
CA HIS A 480 7.70 27.94 -18.37
C HIS A 480 6.49 28.14 -17.46
N SER A 481 6.21 29.35 -16.97
CA SER A 481 4.98 29.62 -16.22
C SER A 481 3.73 29.28 -17.04
N ILE A 482 2.68 28.79 -16.36
CA ILE A 482 1.38 28.47 -16.96
C ILE A 482 0.66 29.79 -17.24
N GLU A 483 0.46 30.08 -18.52
CA GLU A 483 -0.28 31.26 -18.97
C GLU A 483 -1.74 31.16 -18.50
N ARG A 484 -2.25 32.26 -17.93
CA ARG A 484 -3.63 32.37 -17.47
C ARG A 484 -4.34 33.42 -18.31
N ASP A 485 -5.52 33.08 -18.80
CA ASP A 485 -6.33 33.99 -19.60
C ASP A 485 -6.83 35.15 -18.72
N ILE A 486 -6.52 36.39 -19.11
CA ILE A 486 -7.04 37.59 -18.47
C ILE A 486 -8.56 37.62 -18.68
N GLN A 487 -9.33 37.45 -17.60
CA GLN A 487 -10.78 37.54 -17.64
C GLN A 487 -11.23 39.00 -17.67
N LEU A 488 -11.19 39.59 -18.86
CA LEU A 488 -11.75 40.92 -19.12
C LEU A 488 -13.22 40.95 -18.71
N LEU A 489 -13.55 41.80 -17.72
CA LEU A 489 -14.89 42.21 -17.25
C LEU A 489 -15.51 41.47 -16.04
N ASP A 490 -14.83 40.50 -15.41
CA ASP A 490 -15.31 39.85 -14.17
C ASP A 490 -14.65 40.39 -12.88
N ASP A 491 -13.71 41.33 -12.98
CA ASP A 491 -13.22 42.09 -11.83
C ASP A 491 -14.22 43.23 -11.49
N PRO A 492 -14.90 43.19 -10.32
CA PRO A 492 -15.81 44.25 -9.88
C PRO A 492 -15.11 45.63 -9.75
N GLY A 493 -13.78 45.69 -9.83
CA GLY A 493 -12.97 46.89 -9.71
C GLY A 493 -12.53 47.58 -11.01
N LEU A 494 -12.88 47.13 -12.24
CA LEU A 494 -12.44 47.77 -13.51
C LEU A 494 -10.92 48.14 -13.57
N ASN A 495 -10.09 47.40 -12.84
CA ASN A 495 -8.64 47.64 -12.70
C ASN A 495 -7.79 46.77 -13.65
N ASP A 496 -8.41 46.19 -14.67
CA ASP A 496 -7.73 45.40 -15.70
C ASP A 496 -7.04 46.34 -16.71
N CYS A 497 -5.77 46.66 -16.46
CA CYS A 497 -4.94 47.46 -17.36
C CYS A 497 -4.17 46.64 -18.39
N SER A 498 -4.42 45.34 -18.50
CA SER A 498 -3.75 44.43 -19.44
C SER A 498 -4.23 44.59 -20.90
N LEU A 499 -4.50 45.83 -21.33
CA LEU A 499 -5.13 46.13 -22.63
C LEU A 499 -4.23 45.86 -23.85
N LEU A 500 -2.95 45.53 -23.66
CA LEU A 500 -1.97 45.45 -24.75
C LEU A 500 -1.01 44.25 -24.73
N GLU A 501 -0.91 43.48 -23.64
CA GLU A 501 0.04 42.35 -23.52
C GLU A 501 -0.62 41.16 -22.80
N THR A 502 -0.48 39.95 -23.35
CA THR A 502 -1.01 38.73 -22.73
C THR A 502 0.02 37.99 -21.89
N ARG A 503 1.32 38.32 -22.03
CA ARG A 503 2.43 37.75 -21.26
C ARG A 503 3.77 38.53 -21.45
N PRO A 504 4.45 38.95 -20.37
CA PRO A 504 3.96 39.01 -19.00
C PRO A 504 2.87 40.08 -18.85
N ASP A 505 1.87 39.82 -18.01
CA ASP A 505 0.82 40.78 -17.66
C ASP A 505 1.05 41.37 -16.25
N ASN A 506 0.33 42.44 -15.92
CA ASN A 506 0.54 43.17 -14.66
C ASN A 506 -0.22 42.58 -13.45
N GLU A 507 -0.91 41.45 -13.62
CA GLU A 507 -1.70 40.77 -12.59
C GLU A 507 -1.07 39.42 -12.18
N PHE A 508 -0.81 38.54 -13.15
CA PHE A 508 -0.22 37.22 -12.97
C PHE A 508 1.26 37.16 -13.35
N GLY A 509 1.82 38.23 -13.94
CA GLY A 509 3.21 38.26 -14.40
C GLY A 509 3.41 37.36 -15.62
N TYR A 510 4.41 36.49 -15.59
CA TYR A 510 4.59 35.47 -16.62
C TYR A 510 3.56 34.32 -16.53
N GLY A 511 2.76 34.28 -15.47
CA GLY A 511 1.71 33.29 -15.24
C GLY A 511 1.81 32.61 -13.87
N GLN A 512 1.04 31.54 -13.69
CA GLN A 512 1.10 30.72 -12.48
C GLN A 512 2.38 29.87 -12.47
N ALA A 513 3.02 29.73 -11.31
CA ALA A 513 4.17 28.83 -11.16
C ALA A 513 3.80 27.36 -11.42
N ASP A 514 4.68 26.65 -12.13
CA ASP A 514 4.60 25.21 -12.36
C ASP A 514 5.84 24.54 -11.75
N PRO A 515 5.75 24.01 -10.52
CA PRO A 515 6.89 23.43 -9.82
C PRO A 515 7.55 22.29 -10.59
N LEU A 516 6.77 21.44 -11.26
CA LEU A 516 7.29 20.28 -11.98
C LEU A 516 8.10 20.71 -13.21
N LEU A 517 7.54 21.59 -14.03
CA LEU A 517 8.20 22.04 -15.25
C LEU A 517 9.42 22.93 -14.93
N PHE A 518 9.36 23.73 -13.86
CA PHE A 518 10.49 24.55 -13.41
C PHE A 518 11.69 23.69 -13.00
N VAL A 519 11.46 22.63 -12.22
CA VAL A 519 12.51 21.69 -11.80
C VAL A 519 13.09 20.91 -12.98
N GLN A 520 12.25 20.44 -13.91
CA GLN A 520 12.69 19.74 -15.12
C GLN A 520 13.60 20.63 -16.00
N SER A 521 13.19 21.88 -16.23
CA SER A 521 13.95 22.84 -17.01
C SER A 521 15.23 23.27 -16.32
N ALA A 522 15.22 23.45 -15.00
CA ALA A 522 16.40 23.83 -14.21
C ALA A 522 17.53 22.79 -14.29
N GLY A 523 17.20 21.51 -14.25
CA GLY A 523 18.19 20.42 -14.30
C GLY A 523 18.58 19.94 -15.71
N ALA A 524 18.06 20.54 -16.79
CA ALA A 524 18.20 20.03 -18.17
C ALA A 524 17.97 18.52 -18.28
N ILE A 525 16.97 18.03 -17.54
CA ILE A 525 16.83 16.62 -17.19
C ILE A 525 16.35 15.82 -18.41
N ASP A 526 17.20 14.90 -18.89
CA ASP A 526 16.76 13.84 -19.79
C ASP A 526 16.29 12.64 -18.97
N SER A 527 14.98 12.46 -18.88
CA SER A 527 14.35 11.38 -18.10
C SER A 527 14.66 9.96 -18.60
N SER A 528 15.33 9.82 -19.75
CA SER A 528 15.83 8.52 -20.23
C SER A 528 17.18 8.13 -19.63
N LEU A 529 17.88 9.08 -18.98
CA LEU A 529 19.15 8.88 -18.30
C LEU A 529 18.92 8.82 -16.78
N ASN A 530 19.63 7.93 -16.09
CA ASN A 530 19.60 7.86 -14.63
C ASN A 530 20.99 7.55 -14.09
N VAL A 531 21.32 8.12 -12.93
CA VAL A 531 22.55 7.85 -12.19
C VAL A 531 22.20 7.61 -10.72
N SER A 532 22.85 6.66 -10.08
CA SER A 532 22.63 6.37 -8.67
C SER A 532 23.93 5.95 -8.00
N MET A 533 24.24 6.57 -6.86
CA MET A 533 25.38 6.23 -6.01
C MET A 533 25.03 5.07 -5.07
N ASP A 534 25.92 4.07 -5.03
CA ASP A 534 25.85 2.94 -4.12
C ASP A 534 26.69 3.25 -2.87
N LEU A 535 26.06 3.90 -1.89
CA LEU A 535 26.66 4.19 -0.59
C LEU A 535 26.06 3.24 0.44
N ALA A 536 26.70 2.08 0.61
CA ALA A 536 26.38 1.17 1.70
C ALA A 536 26.71 1.86 3.05
N THR A 537 25.67 2.38 3.70
CA THR A 537 25.63 3.14 4.97
C THR A 537 26.08 4.61 4.86
N LEU A 538 25.13 5.49 4.52
CA LEU A 538 25.24 6.95 4.59
C LEU A 538 25.37 7.37 6.04
N GLU A 539 26.56 7.84 6.43
CA GLU A 539 26.72 8.69 7.61
C GLU A 539 28.12 9.31 7.62
N LYS A 540 29.21 8.57 7.33
CA LYS A 540 30.59 9.10 7.41
C LYS A 540 31.49 8.69 6.25
N ILE A 541 32.06 9.67 5.54
CA ILE A 541 33.02 9.46 4.45
C ILE A 541 34.42 9.94 4.90
N GLY A 542 35.38 9.01 4.89
CA GLY A 542 36.76 9.28 5.25
C GLY A 542 37.59 9.87 4.10
N ASN A 543 38.76 10.40 4.43
CA ASN A 543 39.68 10.94 3.44
C ASN A 543 40.09 9.87 2.40
N GLU A 544 40.10 10.25 1.12
CA GLU A 544 40.42 9.39 -0.02
C GLU A 544 39.49 8.17 -0.25
N SER A 545 38.26 8.22 0.28
CA SER A 545 37.26 7.17 0.07
C SER A 545 36.86 7.04 -1.41
N ARG A 546 36.49 5.83 -1.83
CA ARG A 546 35.96 5.56 -3.17
C ARG A 546 34.44 5.54 -3.14
N ILE A 547 33.84 6.29 -4.06
CA ILE A 547 32.40 6.31 -4.31
C ILE A 547 32.15 5.51 -5.58
N SER A 548 31.16 4.62 -5.56
CA SER A 548 30.73 3.85 -6.73
C SER A 548 29.24 4.02 -6.96
N GLY A 549 28.80 3.75 -8.17
CA GLY A 549 27.39 3.84 -8.53
C GLY A 549 27.08 3.07 -9.81
N THR A 550 25.80 3.11 -10.18
CA THR A 550 25.29 2.59 -11.45
C THR A 550 24.69 3.74 -12.27
N SER A 551 24.65 3.58 -13.58
CA SER A 551 23.90 4.50 -14.45
C SER A 551 23.16 3.72 -15.53
N THR A 552 22.06 4.28 -16.05
CA THR A 552 21.26 3.66 -17.11
C THR A 552 20.90 4.68 -18.18
N GLY A 553 20.80 4.23 -19.43
CA GLY A 553 20.47 5.09 -20.58
C GLY A 553 21.68 5.66 -21.33
N GLY A 554 22.90 5.45 -20.81
CA GLY A 554 24.14 5.81 -21.50
C GLY A 554 24.34 5.04 -22.81
N VAL A 555 24.83 5.73 -23.85
CA VAL A 555 25.20 5.09 -25.12
C VAL A 555 26.67 4.67 -25.06
N PRO A 556 27.05 3.44 -25.45
CA PRO A 556 28.43 2.97 -25.38
C PRO A 556 29.42 3.94 -26.03
N GLY A 557 30.41 4.40 -25.26
CA GLY A 557 31.49 5.29 -25.70
C GLY A 557 31.16 6.79 -25.78
N VAL A 558 30.00 7.24 -25.26
CA VAL A 558 29.60 8.65 -25.25
C VAL A 558 29.27 9.10 -23.83
N GLY A 559 29.67 10.33 -23.47
CA GLY A 559 29.42 10.94 -22.16
C GLY A 559 30.38 10.49 -21.06
N TYR A 560 30.16 11.00 -19.85
CA TYR A 560 30.94 10.66 -18.65
C TYR A 560 30.14 10.94 -17.37
N VAL A 561 30.43 10.21 -16.30
CA VAL A 561 29.89 10.49 -14.96
C VAL A 561 30.83 11.43 -14.20
N GLN A 562 30.26 12.41 -13.49
CA GLN A 562 30.99 13.28 -12.56
C GLN A 562 30.37 13.28 -11.16
N VAL A 563 31.21 13.59 -10.16
CA VAL A 563 30.84 13.67 -8.75
C VAL A 563 31.41 14.95 -8.13
N LYS A 564 30.61 15.65 -7.32
CA LYS A 564 30.95 16.87 -6.57
C LYS A 564 30.66 16.67 -5.08
N VAL A 565 31.44 17.31 -4.22
CA VAL A 565 31.26 17.26 -2.74
C VAL A 565 31.12 18.69 -2.22
N GLY A 566 29.99 19.00 -1.58
CA GLY A 566 29.62 20.34 -1.11
C GLY A 566 29.75 21.40 -2.21
N GLY A 567 30.33 22.56 -1.86
CA GLY A 567 30.67 23.63 -2.81
C GLY A 567 31.94 23.39 -3.65
N GLY A 568 32.49 22.17 -3.70
CA GLY A 568 33.73 21.86 -4.42
C GLY A 568 33.57 21.71 -5.95
N GLU A 569 34.69 21.45 -6.64
CA GLU A 569 34.73 21.24 -8.10
C GLU A 569 34.26 19.83 -8.52
N TRP A 570 33.64 19.72 -9.70
CA TRP A 570 33.21 18.45 -10.30
C TRP A 570 34.39 17.57 -10.71
N GLN A 571 34.40 16.30 -10.27
CA GLN A 571 35.44 15.31 -10.57
C GLN A 571 34.91 14.19 -11.46
N GLN A 572 35.64 13.83 -12.52
CA GLN A 572 35.23 12.76 -13.44
C GLN A 572 35.48 11.35 -12.85
N ALA A 573 34.48 10.48 -12.95
CA ALA A 573 34.55 9.08 -12.53
C ALA A 573 35.20 8.16 -13.58
N ALA A 574 35.56 6.95 -13.16
CA ALA A 574 36.04 5.86 -14.01
C ALA A 574 34.93 4.82 -14.26
N ASP A 575 34.78 4.39 -15.50
CA ASP A 575 33.83 3.35 -15.92
C ASP A 575 34.35 1.95 -15.54
N LEU A 576 33.47 1.12 -14.99
CA LEU A 576 33.72 -0.28 -14.59
C LEU A 576 32.96 -1.28 -15.44
N SER A 577 32.11 -0.84 -16.37
CA SER A 577 31.35 -1.73 -17.24
C SER A 577 32.23 -2.35 -18.34
N ALA A 578 31.92 -3.58 -18.74
CA ALA A 578 32.65 -4.26 -19.82
C ALA A 578 32.40 -3.64 -21.20
N THR A 579 31.36 -2.82 -21.33
CA THR A 579 30.81 -2.24 -22.56
C THR A 579 31.12 -0.75 -22.75
N ASN A 580 31.79 -0.09 -21.80
CA ASN A 580 32.06 1.36 -21.78
C ASN A 580 30.79 2.22 -21.92
N ASP A 581 29.71 1.79 -21.27
CA ASP A 581 28.39 2.44 -21.28
C ASP A 581 28.05 3.12 -19.95
N TRP A 582 29.04 3.22 -19.03
CA TRP A 582 28.89 3.79 -17.69
C TRP A 582 27.89 3.07 -16.78
N SER A 583 27.44 1.85 -17.15
CA SER A 583 26.45 1.11 -16.35
C SER A 583 26.92 0.79 -14.92
N SER A 584 28.23 0.76 -14.69
CA SER A 584 28.85 0.75 -13.37
C SER A 584 30.05 1.69 -13.37
N TRP A 585 30.22 2.51 -12.34
CA TRP A 585 31.28 3.51 -12.29
C TRP A 585 31.82 3.69 -10.87
N ASN A 586 33.05 4.22 -10.73
CA ASN A 586 33.60 4.66 -9.45
C ASN A 586 34.53 5.89 -9.54
N VAL A 587 34.64 6.66 -8.47
CA VAL A 587 35.55 7.80 -8.34
C VAL A 587 36.24 7.78 -6.97
N LYS A 588 37.48 8.26 -6.91
CA LYS A 588 38.21 8.44 -5.65
C LYS A 588 38.16 9.92 -5.27
N LEU A 589 37.68 10.25 -4.07
CA LEU A 589 37.62 11.64 -3.62
C LEU A 589 39.02 12.24 -3.38
N LEU A 590 39.14 13.53 -3.66
CA LEU A 590 40.31 14.34 -3.30
C LEU A 590 40.39 14.56 -1.78
N PRO A 591 41.59 14.84 -1.23
CA PRO A 591 41.73 15.06 0.19
C PRO A 591 41.02 16.33 0.65
N HIS A 592 40.11 16.19 1.62
CA HIS A 592 39.49 17.29 2.34
C HIS A 592 40.20 17.55 3.69
N SER A 593 40.19 18.80 4.13
CA SER A 593 40.88 19.26 5.35
C SER A 593 39.93 19.69 6.49
N GLU A 594 38.63 19.69 6.24
CA GLU A 594 37.59 20.09 7.21
C GLU A 594 36.58 18.94 7.36
N SER A 595 36.30 18.57 8.61
CA SER A 595 35.26 17.59 8.97
C SER A 595 33.93 18.32 9.23
N GLY A 596 32.83 17.80 8.68
CA GLY A 596 31.50 18.42 8.82
C GLY A 596 30.42 17.78 7.96
N ASN A 597 29.17 18.21 8.15
CA ASN A 597 28.05 17.83 7.28
C ASN A 597 28.28 18.40 5.88
N SER A 598 28.19 17.57 4.86
CA SER A 598 28.36 17.94 3.47
C SER A 598 27.44 17.11 2.58
N THR A 599 27.31 17.46 1.31
CA THR A 599 26.45 16.73 0.36
C THR A 599 27.30 16.26 -0.81
N VAL A 600 27.17 15.00 -1.20
CA VAL A 600 27.78 14.48 -2.44
C VAL A 600 26.74 14.48 -3.54
N TYR A 601 27.10 15.03 -4.69
CA TYR A 601 26.29 15.09 -5.90
C TYR A 601 26.91 14.21 -6.97
N SER A 602 26.10 13.48 -7.75
CA SER A 602 26.57 12.78 -8.94
C SER A 602 25.63 12.98 -10.12
N ARG A 603 26.20 13.06 -11.34
CA ARG A 603 25.43 13.17 -12.58
C ARG A 603 26.10 12.48 -13.76
N LEU A 604 25.29 11.96 -14.69
CA LEU A 604 25.72 11.50 -16.00
C LEU A 604 25.55 12.64 -17.02
N VAL A 605 26.65 13.04 -17.66
CA VAL A 605 26.67 14.13 -18.64
C VAL A 605 26.92 13.55 -20.03
N ILE A 606 25.98 13.73 -20.95
CA ILE A 606 26.16 13.39 -22.37
C ILE A 606 26.69 14.60 -23.14
N ASN A 607 26.08 15.77 -22.93
CA ASN A 607 26.51 17.11 -23.37
C ASN A 607 25.88 18.19 -22.48
N GLU A 608 26.22 19.47 -22.68
CA GLU A 608 25.74 20.60 -21.84
C GLU A 608 24.21 20.75 -21.81
N ASP A 609 23.49 20.23 -22.80
CA ASP A 609 22.03 20.31 -22.93
C ASP A 609 21.28 19.00 -22.60
N ARG A 610 21.99 17.91 -22.26
CA ARG A 610 21.40 16.60 -21.88
C ARG A 610 22.17 15.94 -20.76
N MET A 611 21.60 16.00 -19.57
CA MET A 611 22.15 15.42 -18.36
C MET A 611 21.10 14.55 -17.65
N SER A 612 21.55 13.57 -16.87
CA SER A 612 20.67 12.85 -15.96
C SER A 612 20.25 13.76 -14.80
N PRO A 613 19.16 13.41 -14.08
CA PRO A 613 18.94 13.94 -12.73
C PRO A 613 20.20 13.82 -11.88
N VAL A 614 20.40 14.79 -10.99
CA VAL A 614 21.51 14.78 -10.03
C VAL A 614 21.09 13.91 -8.83
N ASP A 615 21.86 12.87 -8.53
CA ASP A 615 21.68 12.12 -7.29
C ASP A 615 22.48 12.84 -6.19
N ALA A 616 21.78 13.42 -5.21
CA ALA A 616 22.36 14.15 -4.08
C ALA A 616 22.19 13.34 -2.78
N ARG A 617 23.25 13.27 -1.96
CA ARG A 617 23.26 12.50 -0.71
C ARG A 617 23.99 13.24 0.40
N ARG A 618 23.36 13.39 1.57
CA ARG A 618 23.98 13.96 2.78
C ARG A 618 25.01 12.99 3.38
N VAL A 619 26.18 13.49 3.74
CA VAL A 619 27.29 12.73 4.33
C VAL A 619 28.06 13.56 5.36
N ILE A 620 28.67 12.93 6.35
CA ILE A 620 29.60 13.62 7.26
C ILE A 620 31.04 13.32 6.81
N LEU A 621 31.80 14.34 6.45
CA LEU A 621 33.21 14.21 6.13
C LEU A 621 34.01 14.02 7.43
N ILE A 622 34.87 13.01 7.48
CA ILE A 622 35.76 12.75 8.63
C ILE A 622 37.23 12.77 8.22
N ASP A 623 38.09 13.34 9.06
CA ASP A 623 39.54 13.47 8.82
C ASP A 623 40.32 12.13 8.94
N GLY A 624 39.62 10.99 9.09
CA GLY A 624 40.21 9.67 9.34
C GLY A 624 40.24 8.73 8.12
N GLN A 625 41.33 7.96 7.97
CA GLN A 625 41.41 6.85 7.00
C GLN A 625 40.53 5.67 7.46
N ALA A 626 39.53 5.29 6.65
CA ALA A 626 38.70 4.12 6.90
C ALA A 626 39.49 2.82 6.69
N GLY A 627 39.35 1.90 7.65
CA GLY A 627 40.20 0.73 7.85
C GLY A 627 40.11 -0.34 6.76
N THR A 628 41.25 -1.00 6.55
CA THR A 628 41.44 -2.17 5.70
C THR A 628 40.65 -3.39 6.19
N SER A 629 39.67 -3.86 5.42
CA SER A 629 39.18 -5.26 5.47
C SER A 629 39.24 -5.90 4.09
N SER A 630 40.36 -6.57 3.83
CA SER A 630 40.65 -7.34 2.63
C SER A 630 40.08 -8.77 2.74
N GLY A 631 39.33 -9.21 1.72
CA GLY A 631 38.92 -10.62 1.59
C GLY A 631 38.03 -10.98 0.39
N ALA A 632 38.39 -10.52 -0.81
CA ALA A 632 37.94 -11.01 -2.13
C ALA A 632 36.42 -11.17 -2.42
N GLY A 633 35.85 -10.20 -3.15
CA GLY A 633 34.81 -10.48 -4.17
C GLY A 633 33.45 -9.81 -4.01
N GLY A 634 33.37 -8.47 -4.05
CA GLY A 634 32.17 -7.72 -4.50
C GLY A 634 30.82 -7.92 -3.79
N GLN A 635 30.72 -8.71 -2.72
CA GLN A 635 29.46 -9.04 -2.04
C GLN A 635 29.40 -8.45 -0.62
N THR A 636 28.20 -8.01 -0.24
CA THR A 636 27.88 -7.45 1.08
C THR A 636 27.87 -8.56 2.11
N THR A 637 28.57 -8.36 3.24
CA THR A 637 28.57 -9.29 4.37
C THR A 637 27.79 -8.71 5.54
N LEU A 638 26.77 -9.45 5.99
CA LEU A 638 25.90 -9.12 7.10
C LEU A 638 26.19 -10.03 8.29
N GLY A 639 26.35 -9.43 9.46
CA GLY A 639 26.55 -10.17 10.70
C GLY A 639 25.29 -10.94 11.14
N PRO A 640 25.42 -11.86 12.10
CA PRO A 640 24.29 -12.66 12.63
C PRO A 640 23.18 -11.82 13.27
N TYR A 641 23.43 -10.53 13.54
CA TYR A 641 22.45 -9.58 14.10
C TYR A 641 21.18 -9.45 13.24
N VAL A 642 21.30 -9.58 11.91
CA VAL A 642 20.16 -9.57 10.97
C VAL A 642 19.14 -10.65 11.31
N PHE A 643 19.58 -11.76 11.87
CA PHE A 643 18.71 -12.81 12.39
C PHE A 643 18.45 -12.68 13.89
N LEU A 644 19.47 -12.40 14.71
CA LEU A 644 19.36 -12.44 16.17
C LEU A 644 18.37 -11.40 16.72
N ILE A 645 18.33 -10.18 16.17
CA ILE A 645 17.41 -9.13 16.61
C ILE A 645 15.94 -9.54 16.37
N PRO A 646 15.51 -9.86 15.14
CA PRO A 646 14.13 -10.29 14.92
C PRO A 646 13.81 -11.61 15.62
N PHE A 647 14.79 -12.51 15.80
CA PHE A 647 14.60 -13.74 16.56
C PHE A 647 14.28 -13.47 18.03
N LEU A 648 15.05 -12.61 18.70
CA LEU A 648 14.80 -12.24 20.09
C LEU A 648 13.46 -11.51 20.24
N ALA A 649 13.13 -10.60 19.33
CA ALA A 649 11.83 -9.94 19.29
C ALA A 649 10.67 -10.95 19.14
N THR A 650 10.84 -11.95 18.29
CA THR A 650 9.85 -13.02 18.09
C THR A 650 9.71 -13.91 19.33
N VAL A 651 10.81 -14.24 20.02
CA VAL A 651 10.78 -15.01 21.27
C VAL A 651 10.04 -14.22 22.37
N VAL A 652 10.29 -12.91 22.49
CA VAL A 652 9.56 -12.04 23.42
C VAL A 652 8.06 -11.99 23.07
N LEU A 653 7.73 -11.83 21.79
CA LEU A 653 6.35 -11.83 21.30
C LEU A 653 5.65 -13.18 21.59
N LEU A 654 6.35 -14.30 21.38
CA LEU A 654 5.84 -15.64 21.67
C LEU A 654 5.63 -15.84 23.17
N GLY A 655 6.54 -15.35 24.01
CA GLY A 655 6.38 -15.34 25.47
C GLY A 655 5.17 -14.51 25.91
N PHE A 656 5.01 -13.31 25.36
CA PHE A 656 3.87 -12.43 25.64
C PHE A 656 2.54 -13.06 25.24
N THR A 657 2.47 -13.65 24.05
CA THR A 657 1.24 -14.33 23.57
C THR A 657 0.91 -15.57 24.40
N ALA A 658 1.90 -16.39 24.75
CA ALA A 658 1.71 -17.56 25.62
C ALA A 658 1.16 -17.18 27.01
N LEU A 659 1.62 -16.05 27.58
CA LEU A 659 1.12 -15.52 28.85
C LEU A 659 -0.29 -14.93 28.72
N ARG A 660 -0.54 -14.13 27.67
CA ARG A 660 -1.84 -13.49 27.43
C ARG A 660 -2.96 -14.52 27.22
N GLU A 661 -2.65 -15.60 26.53
CA GLU A 661 -3.62 -16.66 26.18
C GLU A 661 -3.61 -17.85 27.15
N ASP A 662 -2.87 -17.73 28.26
CA ASP A 662 -2.80 -18.73 29.32
C ASP A 662 -2.69 -20.17 28.79
N TRP A 663 -1.64 -20.41 27.98
CA TRP A 663 -1.43 -21.71 27.33
C TRP A 663 -1.36 -22.85 28.35
N ALA A 664 -0.91 -22.59 29.58
CA ALA A 664 -0.86 -23.55 30.67
C ALA A 664 -2.26 -24.05 31.08
N ASN A 665 -3.21 -23.15 31.28
CA ASN A 665 -4.57 -23.50 31.73
C ASN A 665 -5.46 -24.02 30.60
N THR A 666 -5.29 -23.51 29.37
CA THR A 666 -6.06 -24.00 28.20
C THR A 666 -5.83 -25.50 27.97
N THR A 667 -4.59 -25.96 28.18
CA THR A 667 -4.22 -27.37 28.02
C THR A 667 -4.87 -28.26 29.09
N THR A 668 -5.11 -27.72 30.29
CA THR A 668 -5.75 -28.45 31.39
C THR A 668 -7.27 -28.57 31.20
N VAL A 669 -7.91 -27.55 30.62
CA VAL A 669 -9.35 -27.56 30.31
C VAL A 669 -9.67 -28.57 29.21
N LYS A 670 -8.95 -28.55 28.08
CA LYS A 670 -9.13 -29.56 27.01
C LYS A 670 -8.91 -30.99 27.51
N ARG A 671 -7.90 -31.20 28.37
CA ARG A 671 -7.65 -32.50 29.00
C ARG A 671 -8.82 -32.95 29.88
N LYS A 672 -9.45 -32.05 30.64
CA LYS A 672 -10.64 -32.36 31.45
C LYS A 672 -11.86 -32.67 30.59
N GLU A 673 -12.04 -32.01 29.44
CA GLU A 673 -13.12 -32.30 28.48
C GLU A 673 -12.92 -33.65 27.77
N GLU A 674 -11.69 -33.99 27.39
CA GLU A 674 -11.35 -35.32 26.85
C GLU A 674 -11.53 -36.44 27.88
N GLU A 675 -11.12 -36.21 29.13
CA GLU A 675 -11.38 -37.13 30.26
C GLU A 675 -12.90 -37.25 30.55
N LYS A 676 -13.71 -36.22 30.25
CA LYS A 676 -15.19 -36.26 30.35
C LYS A 676 -15.85 -37.00 29.18
N LYS A 677 -15.34 -36.88 27.95
CA LYS A 677 -15.84 -37.61 26.77
C LYS A 677 -15.45 -39.09 26.78
N THR A 678 -14.37 -39.45 27.46
CA THR A 678 -13.90 -40.84 27.62
C THR A 678 -14.42 -41.45 28.92
N GLY A 679 -15.73 -41.48 29.10
CA GLY A 679 -16.42 -42.28 30.12
C GLY A 679 -16.44 -43.78 29.82
N GLY A 680 -15.33 -44.35 29.33
CA GLY A 680 -15.22 -45.76 28.94
C GLY A 680 -13.76 -46.21 28.73
N ASP A 681 -13.32 -47.08 29.63
CA ASP A 681 -12.06 -47.85 29.70
C ASP A 681 -10.72 -47.10 29.90
N PRO A 682 -10.11 -47.21 31.10
CA PRO A 682 -8.80 -46.64 31.41
C PRO A 682 -7.69 -47.58 30.95
N GLU A 683 -7.58 -47.89 29.66
CA GLU A 683 -6.42 -48.59 29.09
C GLU A 683 -6.46 -48.59 27.54
N SER A 684 -5.81 -47.63 26.89
CA SER A 684 -5.36 -47.84 25.50
C SER A 684 -3.94 -47.31 25.26
N SER A 685 -3.03 -47.92 26.03
CA SER A 685 -1.69 -48.35 25.63
C SER A 685 -1.07 -47.73 24.37
N PHE A 686 -0.09 -46.85 24.59
CA PHE A 686 0.95 -46.40 23.66
C PHE A 686 1.91 -47.53 23.18
N VAL A 687 1.55 -48.81 23.35
CA VAL A 687 2.33 -49.95 22.89
C VAL A 687 1.38 -51.06 22.42
N ARG A 688 0.91 -50.98 21.18
CA ARG A 688 0.42 -52.17 20.46
C ARG A 688 1.47 -52.60 19.45
N ASN A 689 1.87 -53.86 19.58
CA ASN A 689 2.74 -54.59 18.67
C ASN A 689 2.42 -54.25 17.20
N PRO A 690 3.34 -53.64 16.41
CA PRO A 690 3.06 -53.10 15.08
C PRO A 690 2.49 -54.14 14.10
N MET A 691 2.80 -55.42 14.32
CA MET A 691 2.25 -56.55 13.57
C MET A 691 0.72 -56.70 13.67
N ASN A 692 0.10 -56.34 14.80
CA ASN A 692 -1.34 -56.45 14.98
C ASN A 692 -2.10 -55.34 14.24
N GLY A 693 -1.51 -54.14 14.15
CA GLY A 693 -2.03 -53.04 13.34
C GLY A 693 -2.00 -53.37 11.83
N ILE A 694 -0.91 -54.00 11.36
CA ILE A 694 -0.79 -54.44 9.95
C ILE A 694 -1.83 -55.53 9.61
N ARG A 695 -2.08 -56.47 10.53
CA ARG A 695 -3.11 -57.51 10.33
C ARG A 695 -4.52 -56.93 10.29
N ALA A 696 -4.84 -56.01 11.20
CA ALA A 696 -6.15 -55.32 11.22
C ALA A 696 -6.38 -54.51 9.94
N PHE A 697 -5.38 -53.73 9.51
CA PHE A 697 -5.40 -52.99 8.25
C PHE A 697 -5.57 -53.92 7.03
N SER A 698 -4.85 -55.05 6.97
CA SER A 698 -4.97 -56.03 5.89
C SER A 698 -6.36 -56.69 5.84
N LEU A 699 -6.97 -56.96 6.99
CA LEU A 699 -8.33 -57.49 7.10
C LEU A 699 -9.35 -56.46 6.62
N GLU A 700 -9.23 -55.20 7.04
CA GLU A 700 -10.13 -54.11 6.69
C GLU A 700 -10.03 -53.72 5.20
N MET A 701 -8.83 -53.79 4.61
CA MET A 701 -8.60 -53.61 3.17
C MET A 701 -9.31 -54.68 2.32
N LYS A 702 -9.42 -55.92 2.83
CA LYS A 702 -10.11 -57.04 2.17
C LYS A 702 -11.64 -56.94 2.22
N HIS A 703 -12.22 -56.18 3.15
CA HIS A 703 -13.68 -56.13 3.37
C HIS A 703 -14.48 -55.39 2.29
N GLY A 704 -13.85 -54.75 1.29
CA GLY A 704 -14.61 -54.04 0.25
C GLY A 704 -15.15 -52.68 0.72
N GLY A 705 -16.01 -52.05 -0.08
CA GLY A 705 -16.78 -50.86 0.31
C GLY A 705 -16.28 -49.51 -0.24
N ALA A 706 -17.12 -48.50 -0.09
CA ALA A 706 -16.86 -47.12 -0.50
C ALA A 706 -15.87 -46.41 0.45
N LEU A 707 -15.18 -45.37 -0.03
CA LEU A 707 -14.21 -44.62 0.77
C LEU A 707 -14.83 -43.89 1.96
N THR A 708 -16.12 -43.51 1.87
CA THR A 708 -16.87 -42.90 2.97
C THR A 708 -17.07 -43.88 4.14
N GLU A 709 -17.23 -45.18 3.86
CA GLU A 709 -17.52 -46.20 4.86
C GLU A 709 -16.26 -46.81 5.50
N ASN A 710 -15.18 -46.97 4.72
CA ASN A 710 -13.97 -47.69 5.15
C ASN A 710 -12.77 -46.76 5.40
N LYS A 711 -12.42 -46.58 6.68
CA LYS A 711 -11.34 -45.68 7.13
C LYS A 711 -9.97 -46.10 6.60
N SER A 712 -9.64 -47.40 6.66
CA SER A 712 -8.35 -47.91 6.20
C SER A 712 -8.15 -47.72 4.70
N ARG A 713 -9.20 -47.96 3.89
CA ARG A 713 -9.16 -47.72 2.44
C ARG A 713 -9.03 -46.24 2.10
N ARG A 714 -9.83 -45.38 2.75
CA ARG A 714 -9.73 -43.92 2.63
C ARG A 714 -8.32 -43.42 2.87
N MET A 715 -7.74 -43.77 4.02
CA MET A 715 -6.39 -43.34 4.37
C MET A 715 -5.34 -43.87 3.39
N PHE A 716 -5.42 -45.16 3.02
CA PHE A 716 -4.50 -45.77 2.08
C PHE A 716 -4.55 -45.10 0.70
N THR A 717 -5.75 -44.87 0.17
CA THR A 717 -5.96 -44.23 -1.12
C THR A 717 -5.41 -42.80 -1.14
N LEU A 718 -5.69 -41.99 -0.11
CA LEU A 718 -5.14 -40.65 -0.04
C LEU A 718 -3.60 -40.66 0.04
N CYS A 719 -3.02 -41.54 0.87
CA CYS A 719 -1.57 -41.66 1.02
C CYS A 719 -0.87 -42.14 -0.26
N ILE A 720 -1.41 -43.13 -0.96
CA ILE A 720 -0.76 -43.66 -2.18
C ILE A 720 -0.81 -42.66 -3.34
N LEU A 721 -1.88 -41.85 -3.42
CA LEU A 721 -1.97 -40.75 -4.40
C LEU A 721 -0.95 -39.65 -4.10
N TYR A 722 -0.73 -39.31 -2.82
CA TYR A 722 0.32 -38.38 -2.41
C TYR A 722 1.73 -38.95 -2.64
N PHE A 723 1.92 -40.25 -2.41
CA PHE A 723 3.17 -40.94 -2.73
C PHE A 723 3.49 -40.88 -4.24
N ALA A 724 2.47 -41.01 -5.10
CA ALA A 724 2.64 -40.89 -6.55
C ALA A 724 3.15 -39.51 -6.96
N GLN A 725 2.66 -38.43 -6.33
CA GLN A 725 3.14 -37.07 -6.59
C GLN A 725 4.59 -36.87 -6.11
N GLY A 726 4.95 -37.46 -4.96
CA GLY A 726 6.28 -37.31 -4.37
C GLY A 726 7.40 -37.94 -5.20
N LEU A 727 7.10 -39.00 -5.95
CA LEU A 727 8.08 -39.70 -6.80
C LEU A 727 8.71 -38.77 -7.86
N PRO A 728 7.95 -38.16 -8.80
CA PRO A 728 8.48 -37.18 -9.75
C PRO A 728 9.14 -35.99 -9.10
N TRP A 729 8.54 -35.48 -8.03
CA TRP A 729 9.09 -34.35 -7.30
C TRP A 729 10.50 -34.64 -6.76
N GLY A 730 10.71 -35.79 -6.10
CA GLY A 730 12.02 -36.16 -5.57
C GLY A 730 13.07 -36.37 -6.66
N PHE A 731 12.68 -36.90 -7.82
CA PHE A 731 13.58 -37.02 -8.96
C PHE A 731 14.03 -35.64 -9.47
N ALA A 732 13.09 -34.72 -9.72
CA ALA A 732 13.41 -33.39 -10.24
C ALA A 732 14.18 -32.53 -9.23
N SER A 733 13.72 -32.47 -7.97
CA SER A 733 14.26 -31.56 -6.95
C SER A 733 15.56 -32.02 -6.29
N VAL A 734 15.85 -33.34 -6.28
CA VAL A 734 17.06 -33.88 -5.66
C VAL A 734 17.99 -34.46 -6.72
N THR A 735 17.55 -35.52 -7.39
CA THR A 735 18.41 -36.30 -8.29
C THR A 735 18.90 -35.48 -9.48
N PHE A 736 17.98 -34.84 -10.19
CA PHE A 736 18.27 -34.08 -11.41
C PHE A 736 18.96 -32.75 -11.09
N ALA A 737 18.52 -32.04 -10.05
CA ALA A 737 19.19 -30.81 -9.62
C ALA A 737 20.64 -31.03 -9.19
N ALA A 738 20.91 -32.03 -8.33
CA ALA A 738 22.27 -32.37 -7.94
C ALA A 738 23.12 -32.82 -9.13
N TYR A 739 22.50 -33.48 -10.11
CA TYR A 739 23.17 -33.85 -11.35
C TYR A 739 23.60 -32.61 -12.15
N LEU A 740 22.74 -31.60 -12.31
CA LEU A 740 23.07 -30.38 -13.04
C LEU A 740 24.21 -29.59 -12.38
N VAL A 741 24.17 -29.43 -11.06
CA VAL A 741 25.22 -28.72 -10.30
C VAL A 741 26.57 -29.43 -10.42
N ASP A 742 26.60 -30.76 -10.29
CA ASP A 742 27.82 -31.57 -10.46
C ASP A 742 28.43 -31.48 -11.87
N ASN A 743 27.60 -31.14 -12.88
CA ASN A 743 28.03 -30.89 -14.26
C ASN A 743 28.33 -29.41 -14.55
N GLY A 744 28.41 -28.55 -13.52
CA GLY A 744 28.85 -27.15 -13.65
C GLY A 744 27.78 -26.16 -14.11
N VAL A 745 26.49 -26.53 -14.02
CA VAL A 745 25.38 -25.59 -14.28
C VAL A 745 25.29 -24.55 -13.16
N ALA A 746 25.09 -23.29 -13.51
CA ALA A 746 25.03 -22.19 -12.55
C ALA A 746 23.81 -22.32 -11.61
N ILE A 747 23.95 -21.81 -10.38
CA ILE A 747 22.91 -21.89 -9.33
C ILE A 747 21.63 -21.14 -9.77
N GLY A 748 21.77 -20.03 -10.50
CA GLY A 748 20.65 -19.28 -11.06
C GLY A 748 19.77 -20.14 -11.97
N ASP A 749 20.39 -20.92 -12.86
CA ASP A 749 19.68 -21.82 -13.77
C ASP A 749 18.96 -22.96 -13.01
N VAL A 750 19.58 -23.49 -11.95
CA VAL A 750 18.96 -24.51 -11.08
C VAL A 750 17.78 -23.92 -10.29
N ALA A 751 17.88 -22.66 -9.86
CA ALA A 751 16.79 -21.95 -9.22
C ALA A 751 15.62 -21.70 -10.19
N ILE A 752 15.91 -21.33 -11.44
CA ILE A 752 14.90 -21.19 -12.50
C ILE A 752 14.22 -22.53 -12.81
N LEU A 753 14.97 -23.64 -12.82
CA LEU A 753 14.40 -24.98 -12.93
C LEU A 753 13.41 -25.26 -11.79
N PHE A 754 13.76 -24.96 -10.53
CA PHE A 754 12.85 -25.13 -9.39
C PHE A 754 11.61 -24.25 -9.49
N ALA A 755 11.79 -22.97 -9.85
CA ALA A 755 10.67 -22.05 -10.09
C ALA A 755 9.73 -22.61 -11.17
N THR A 756 10.28 -23.09 -12.29
CA THR A 756 9.51 -23.61 -13.41
C THR A 756 8.78 -24.91 -13.06
N VAL A 757 9.43 -25.84 -12.36
CA VAL A 757 8.80 -27.10 -11.93
C VAL A 757 7.72 -26.87 -10.87
N ALA A 758 7.88 -25.87 -10.00
CA ALA A 758 6.90 -25.50 -8.99
C ALA A 758 5.72 -24.68 -9.55
N LEU A 759 5.92 -23.95 -10.64
CA LEU A 759 4.94 -23.01 -11.21
C LEU A 759 3.53 -23.61 -11.46
N PRO A 760 3.36 -24.83 -12.00
CA PRO A 760 2.03 -25.42 -12.16
C PRO A 760 1.24 -25.57 -10.86
N TRP A 761 1.93 -25.75 -9.72
CA TRP A 761 1.33 -25.89 -8.40
C TRP A 761 0.76 -24.56 -7.88
N THR A 762 1.21 -23.43 -8.43
CA THR A 762 0.66 -22.10 -8.17
C THR A 762 -0.70 -21.90 -8.84
N PHE A 763 -0.97 -22.58 -9.95
CA PHE A 763 -2.21 -22.43 -10.70
C PHE A 763 -3.34 -23.38 -10.25
N LYS A 764 -3.19 -24.02 -9.08
CA LYS A 764 -4.24 -24.90 -8.53
C LYS A 764 -5.58 -24.19 -8.32
N TRP A 765 -5.57 -22.87 -8.09
CA TRP A 765 -6.78 -22.05 -7.98
C TRP A 765 -7.65 -22.08 -9.26
N ILE A 766 -7.07 -22.42 -10.42
CA ILE A 766 -7.82 -22.66 -11.66
C ILE A 766 -8.49 -24.03 -11.62
N TRP A 767 -7.75 -25.05 -11.19
CA TRP A 767 -8.21 -26.44 -11.17
C TRP A 767 -9.31 -26.68 -10.14
N GLY A 768 -9.30 -26.00 -9.00
CA GLY A 768 -10.31 -26.15 -7.95
C GLY A 768 -11.74 -25.95 -8.48
N PRO A 769 -12.08 -24.75 -9.00
CA PRO A 769 -13.39 -24.47 -9.59
C PRO A 769 -13.73 -25.39 -10.78
N VAL A 770 -12.76 -25.77 -11.61
CA VAL A 770 -12.99 -26.67 -12.76
C VAL A 770 -13.37 -28.08 -12.29
N VAL A 771 -12.66 -28.62 -11.30
CA VAL A 771 -12.91 -29.94 -10.72
C VAL A 771 -14.24 -29.95 -9.96
N ASP A 772 -14.63 -28.83 -9.35
CA ASP A 772 -15.93 -28.64 -8.69
C ASP A 772 -17.09 -28.53 -9.69
N ALA A 773 -16.95 -27.71 -10.74
CA ALA A 773 -18.03 -27.43 -11.70
C ALA A 773 -18.26 -28.55 -12.73
N VAL A 774 -17.20 -29.24 -13.17
CA VAL A 774 -17.27 -30.24 -14.24
C VAL A 774 -17.08 -31.63 -13.64
N ASN A 775 -18.19 -32.24 -13.22
CA ASN A 775 -18.19 -33.60 -12.67
C ASN A 775 -19.28 -34.49 -13.29
N ILE A 776 -19.07 -35.82 -13.27
CA ILE A 776 -20.07 -36.81 -13.70
C ILE A 776 -20.49 -37.62 -12.47
N PRO A 777 -21.57 -37.22 -11.75
CA PRO A 777 -21.94 -37.81 -10.46
C PRO A 777 -22.07 -39.34 -10.48
N ARG A 778 -22.50 -39.90 -11.62
CA ARG A 778 -22.65 -41.34 -11.84
C ARG A 778 -21.36 -42.16 -11.67
N TYR A 779 -20.18 -41.57 -11.89
CA TYR A 779 -18.87 -42.24 -11.83
C TYR A 779 -17.97 -41.76 -10.67
N GLY A 780 -18.52 -40.97 -9.76
CA GLY A 780 -17.78 -40.28 -8.70
C GLY A 780 -17.42 -38.87 -9.15
N ALA A 781 -17.49 -37.92 -8.23
CA ALA A 781 -17.29 -36.52 -8.53
C ALA A 781 -15.81 -36.21 -8.85
N ARG A 782 -14.88 -36.92 -8.20
CA ARG A 782 -13.45 -36.58 -8.18
C ARG A 782 -12.57 -37.59 -8.92
N ARG A 783 -12.97 -38.86 -8.95
CA ARG A 783 -12.22 -40.01 -9.49
C ARG A 783 -11.76 -39.80 -10.93
N GLN A 784 -12.61 -39.26 -11.79
CA GLN A 784 -12.27 -39.03 -13.20
C GLN A 784 -11.08 -38.08 -13.37
N TRP A 785 -10.99 -37.04 -12.53
CA TRP A 785 -9.91 -36.07 -12.55
C TRP A 785 -8.61 -36.69 -12.05
N VAL A 786 -8.67 -37.48 -10.97
CA VAL A 786 -7.51 -38.25 -10.48
C VAL A 786 -6.99 -39.22 -11.55
N LEU A 787 -7.87 -39.88 -12.30
CA LEU A 787 -7.47 -40.79 -13.39
C LEU A 787 -6.81 -40.06 -14.57
N ILE A 788 -7.40 -38.94 -15.01
CA ILE A 788 -6.84 -38.11 -16.09
C ILE A 788 -5.45 -37.59 -15.69
N ALA A 789 -5.33 -37.10 -14.47
CA ALA A 789 -4.09 -36.56 -13.94
C ALA A 789 -2.98 -37.63 -13.82
N GLN A 790 -3.28 -38.77 -13.21
CA GLN A 790 -2.32 -39.87 -13.06
C GLN A 790 -1.88 -40.43 -14.43
N LEU A 791 -2.80 -40.54 -15.40
CA LEU A 791 -2.46 -40.96 -16.78
C LEU A 791 -1.58 -39.92 -17.47
N GLY A 792 -1.90 -38.63 -17.33
CA GLY A 792 -1.09 -37.54 -17.87
C GLY A 792 0.33 -37.52 -17.30
N MET A 793 0.49 -37.74 -15.99
CA MET A 793 1.81 -37.90 -15.37
C MET A 793 2.62 -39.06 -15.96
N VAL A 794 1.99 -40.21 -16.22
CA VAL A 794 2.66 -41.35 -16.87
C VAL A 794 3.08 -41.02 -18.30
N LEU A 795 2.19 -40.42 -19.10
CA LEU A 795 2.49 -40.10 -20.50
C LEU A 795 3.60 -39.05 -20.62
N THR A 796 3.51 -37.97 -19.84
CA THR A 796 4.49 -36.88 -19.85
C THR A 796 5.87 -37.35 -19.39
N LEU A 797 5.95 -38.13 -18.30
CA LEU A 797 7.21 -38.72 -17.88
C LEU A 797 7.79 -39.68 -18.94
N GLY A 798 6.92 -40.34 -19.71
CA GLY A 798 7.31 -41.20 -20.83
C GLY A 798 8.01 -40.45 -21.96
N THR A 799 7.62 -39.19 -22.20
CA THR A 799 8.24 -38.36 -23.26
C THR A 799 9.69 -37.99 -22.95
N LEU A 800 10.10 -37.95 -21.68
CA LEU A 800 11.52 -37.73 -21.31
C LEU A 800 12.45 -38.85 -21.82
N LEU A 801 11.92 -40.05 -22.07
CA LEU A 801 12.70 -41.15 -22.67
C LEU A 801 13.00 -40.93 -24.17
N LEU A 802 12.31 -39.99 -24.82
CA LEU A 802 12.50 -39.67 -26.23
C LEU A 802 13.59 -38.60 -26.44
N VAL A 803 14.09 -37.99 -25.36
CA VAL A 803 15.16 -36.98 -25.41
C VAL A 803 16.52 -37.70 -25.50
N PRO A 804 17.31 -37.51 -26.58
CA PRO A 804 18.54 -38.27 -26.80
C PRO A 804 19.66 -37.96 -25.79
N ASP A 805 19.77 -36.69 -25.39
CA ASP A 805 20.73 -36.22 -24.39
C ASP A 805 20.05 -35.19 -23.49
N LEU A 806 19.80 -35.57 -22.23
CA LEU A 806 19.13 -34.72 -21.25
C LEU A 806 20.02 -33.56 -20.80
N ASN A 807 21.35 -33.62 -21.04
CA ASN A 807 22.31 -32.61 -20.60
C ASN A 807 22.45 -31.48 -21.61
N ALA A 808 22.40 -31.82 -22.90
CA ALA A 808 22.47 -30.83 -23.97
C ALA A 808 21.15 -30.04 -24.10
N GLU A 809 20.05 -30.59 -23.61
CA GLU A 809 18.68 -30.11 -23.83
C GLU A 809 17.97 -29.75 -22.51
N ILE A 810 18.67 -29.10 -21.56
CA ILE A 810 18.14 -28.72 -20.23
C ILE A 810 16.83 -27.95 -20.34
N GLU A 811 16.73 -27.06 -21.33
CA GLU A 811 15.52 -26.28 -21.58
C GLU A 811 14.34 -27.18 -21.96
N LEU A 812 14.54 -28.13 -22.87
CA LEU A 812 13.50 -29.09 -23.26
C LEU A 812 13.06 -29.96 -22.08
N VAL A 813 14.01 -30.43 -21.27
CA VAL A 813 13.71 -31.24 -20.07
C VAL A 813 12.90 -30.44 -19.06
N THR A 814 13.27 -29.18 -18.83
CA THR A 814 12.56 -28.27 -17.93
C THR A 814 11.12 -28.06 -18.39
N ARG A 815 10.89 -27.86 -19.70
CA ARG A 815 9.55 -27.73 -20.29
C ARG A 815 8.72 -29.01 -20.13
N LEU A 816 9.31 -30.19 -20.34
CA LEU A 816 8.61 -31.46 -20.16
C LEU A 816 8.24 -31.70 -18.68
N LEU A 817 9.11 -31.32 -17.75
CA LEU A 817 8.83 -31.38 -16.31
C LEU A 817 7.74 -30.38 -15.90
N PHE A 818 7.68 -29.18 -16.50
CA PHE A 818 6.57 -28.25 -16.32
C PHE A 818 5.22 -28.89 -16.70
N ILE A 819 5.14 -29.48 -17.90
CA ILE A 819 3.91 -30.15 -18.38
C ILE A 819 3.53 -31.31 -17.45
N HIS A 820 4.51 -32.10 -17.01
CA HIS A 820 4.28 -33.17 -16.04
C HIS A 820 3.66 -32.65 -14.74
N ASN A 821 4.14 -31.51 -14.23
CA ASN A 821 3.66 -30.92 -12.98
C ASN A 821 2.26 -30.28 -13.12
N ILE A 822 1.79 -29.95 -14.32
CA ILE A 822 0.37 -29.61 -14.55
C ILE A 822 -0.52 -30.80 -14.17
N PHE A 823 -0.18 -32.00 -14.60
CA PHE A 823 -0.93 -33.20 -14.22
C PHE A 823 -0.75 -33.56 -12.74
N ALA A 824 0.47 -33.39 -12.19
CA ALA A 824 0.69 -33.65 -10.77
C ALA A 824 -0.14 -32.70 -9.86
N SER A 825 -0.21 -31.41 -10.21
CA SER A 825 -1.02 -30.44 -9.49
C SER A 825 -2.53 -30.67 -9.65
N LEU A 826 -2.99 -31.10 -10.83
CA LEU A 826 -4.39 -31.51 -11.05
C LEU A 826 -4.77 -32.72 -10.18
N GLN A 827 -3.89 -33.71 -10.06
CA GLN A 827 -4.11 -34.85 -9.18
C GLN A 827 -4.22 -34.41 -7.71
N ASP A 828 -3.35 -33.50 -7.29
CA ASP A 828 -3.33 -32.97 -5.94
C ASP A 828 -4.66 -32.28 -5.60
N VAL A 829 -5.14 -31.36 -6.44
CA VAL A 829 -6.45 -30.71 -6.27
C VAL A 829 -7.59 -31.73 -6.24
N GLY A 830 -7.58 -32.72 -7.14
CA GLY A 830 -8.58 -33.79 -7.14
C GLY A 830 -8.54 -34.65 -5.88
N THR A 831 -7.35 -34.89 -5.32
CA THR A 831 -7.16 -35.70 -4.10
C THR A 831 -7.54 -34.92 -2.84
N ASP A 832 -7.22 -33.63 -2.79
CA ASP A 832 -7.57 -32.75 -1.67
C ASP A 832 -9.07 -32.48 -1.62
N ALA A 833 -9.69 -32.19 -2.77
CA ALA A 833 -11.15 -32.08 -2.86
C ALA A 833 -11.84 -33.39 -2.43
N LEU A 834 -11.28 -34.53 -2.84
CA LEU A 834 -11.74 -35.83 -2.38
C LEU A 834 -11.60 -35.97 -0.86
N ALA A 835 -10.46 -35.59 -0.28
CA ALA A 835 -10.19 -35.67 1.16
C ALA A 835 -11.17 -34.84 1.99
N VAL A 836 -11.47 -33.60 1.56
CA VAL A 836 -12.45 -32.72 2.22
C VAL A 836 -13.84 -33.36 2.28
N GLU A 837 -14.23 -34.11 1.25
CA GLU A 837 -15.56 -34.76 1.22
C GLU A 837 -15.67 -36.04 2.04
N ILE A 838 -14.57 -36.78 2.21
CA ILE A 838 -14.60 -38.14 2.81
C ILE A 838 -14.03 -38.19 4.24
N LEU A 839 -13.26 -37.19 4.65
CA LEU A 839 -12.69 -37.12 6.00
C LEU A 839 -13.70 -36.54 7.00
N LYS A 840 -13.71 -37.11 8.20
CA LYS A 840 -14.47 -36.57 9.33
C LYS A 840 -13.66 -35.46 10.03
N PRO A 841 -14.29 -34.49 10.72
CA PRO A 841 -13.59 -33.39 11.38
C PRO A 841 -12.46 -33.82 12.33
N ASP A 842 -12.64 -34.93 13.06
CA ASP A 842 -11.66 -35.52 13.98
C ASP A 842 -10.52 -36.29 13.27
N GLU A 843 -10.61 -36.50 11.95
CA GLU A 843 -9.63 -37.24 11.16
C GLU A 843 -8.73 -36.34 10.31
N VAL A 844 -9.07 -35.05 10.14
CA VAL A 844 -8.45 -34.15 9.16
C VAL A 844 -6.94 -33.98 9.38
N ALA A 845 -6.52 -33.51 10.56
CA ALA A 845 -5.11 -33.22 10.84
C ALA A 845 -4.22 -34.48 10.75
N LYS A 846 -4.71 -35.60 11.31
CA LYS A 846 -4.02 -36.89 11.23
C LYS A 846 -3.91 -37.41 9.80
N ALA A 847 -4.98 -37.29 8.99
CA ALA A 847 -4.95 -37.69 7.59
C ALA A 847 -3.94 -36.88 6.79
N ASN A 848 -3.92 -35.56 6.95
CA ASN A 848 -2.93 -34.69 6.31
C ASN A 848 -1.50 -35.06 6.70
N GLY A 849 -1.25 -35.31 7.99
CA GLY A 849 0.06 -35.76 8.47
C GLY A 849 0.55 -37.02 7.75
N PHE A 850 -0.33 -38.01 7.58
CA PHE A 850 -0.01 -39.24 6.83
C PHE A 850 0.11 -39.03 5.32
N MET A 851 -0.76 -38.21 4.72
CA MET A 851 -0.73 -37.88 3.30
C MET A 851 0.61 -37.21 2.93
N PHE A 852 1.00 -36.16 3.64
CA PHE A 852 2.28 -35.47 3.41
C PHE A 852 3.48 -36.34 3.74
N ALA A 853 3.41 -37.17 4.79
CA ALA A 853 4.44 -38.18 5.07
C ALA A 853 4.59 -39.18 3.91
N ALA A 854 3.48 -39.61 3.28
CA ALA A 854 3.51 -40.47 2.11
C ALA A 854 4.12 -39.77 0.88
N LYS A 855 3.85 -38.47 0.69
CA LYS A 855 4.54 -37.64 -0.32
C LYS A 855 6.04 -37.57 -0.06
N ARG A 856 6.49 -37.37 1.19
CA ARG A 856 7.92 -37.43 1.56
C ARG A 856 8.52 -38.80 1.31
N ALA A 857 7.79 -39.90 1.57
CA ALA A 857 8.25 -41.24 1.21
C ALA A 857 8.42 -41.41 -0.31
N GLY A 858 7.53 -40.84 -1.12
CA GLY A 858 7.67 -40.78 -2.57
C GLY A 858 8.94 -40.02 -2.98
N ILE A 859 9.22 -38.88 -2.33
CA ILE A 859 10.44 -38.09 -2.55
C ILE A 859 11.70 -38.89 -2.20
N ILE A 860 11.69 -39.68 -1.12
CA ILE A 860 12.82 -40.56 -0.77
C ILE A 860 13.10 -41.59 -1.86
N VAL A 861 12.04 -42.21 -2.40
CA VAL A 861 12.20 -43.18 -3.48
C VAL A 861 12.69 -42.49 -4.76
N GLY A 862 12.10 -41.35 -5.14
CA GLY A 862 12.48 -40.59 -6.34
C GLY A 862 13.87 -39.92 -6.29
N GLY A 863 14.26 -39.41 -5.11
CA GLY A 863 15.47 -38.64 -4.88
C GLY A 863 16.67 -39.49 -4.43
N ALA A 864 16.52 -40.32 -3.40
CA ALA A 864 17.64 -41.11 -2.89
C ALA A 864 17.77 -42.47 -3.57
N VAL A 865 16.70 -43.27 -3.58
CA VAL A 865 16.76 -44.66 -4.08
C VAL A 865 17.04 -44.67 -5.58
N LEU A 866 16.24 -43.91 -6.33
CA LEU A 866 16.40 -43.76 -7.76
C LEU A 866 17.63 -42.88 -8.11
N GLY A 867 17.93 -41.85 -7.33
CA GLY A 867 19.10 -40.99 -7.57
C GLY A 867 20.45 -41.71 -7.43
N VAL A 868 20.61 -42.59 -6.43
CA VAL A 868 21.79 -43.45 -6.32
C VAL A 868 21.85 -44.44 -7.49
N ALA A 869 20.70 -44.92 -7.97
CA ALA A 869 20.62 -45.84 -9.10
C ALA A 869 21.04 -45.19 -10.44
N VAL A 870 20.92 -43.86 -10.61
CA VAL A 870 21.37 -43.14 -11.83
C VAL A 870 22.81 -43.50 -12.18
N THR A 871 23.71 -43.57 -11.20
CA THR A 871 25.13 -43.91 -11.41
C THR A 871 25.36 -45.33 -11.93
N LYS A 872 24.38 -46.23 -11.78
CA LYS A 872 24.49 -47.65 -12.16
C LYS A 872 23.73 -48.02 -13.42
N ILE A 873 22.52 -47.48 -13.60
CA ILE A 873 21.61 -47.84 -14.70
C ILE A 873 21.30 -46.68 -15.64
N GLY A 874 21.92 -45.51 -15.42
CA GLY A 874 21.67 -44.29 -16.17
C GLY A 874 20.34 -43.62 -15.82
N ILE A 875 20.21 -42.36 -16.21
CA ILE A 875 19.01 -41.55 -15.96
C ILE A 875 17.76 -42.08 -16.70
N SER A 876 17.92 -42.58 -17.93
CA SER A 876 16.83 -43.22 -18.69
C SER A 876 16.32 -44.49 -17.99
N GLY A 877 17.21 -45.29 -17.39
CA GLY A 877 16.83 -46.48 -16.63
C GLY A 877 16.00 -46.14 -15.39
N VAL A 878 16.32 -45.03 -14.73
CA VAL A 878 15.58 -44.51 -13.58
C VAL A 878 14.18 -44.04 -13.97
N ILE A 879 14.05 -43.31 -15.08
CA ILE A 879 12.74 -42.86 -15.61
C ILE A 879 11.83 -44.06 -15.91
N VAL A 880 12.36 -45.15 -16.47
CA VAL A 880 11.58 -46.38 -16.74
C VAL A 880 11.05 -47.00 -15.44
N ILE A 881 11.84 -47.06 -14.37
CA ILE A 881 11.38 -47.58 -13.08
C ILE A 881 10.24 -46.71 -12.53
N GLN A 882 10.39 -45.40 -12.62
CA GLN A 882 9.38 -44.45 -12.16
C GLN A 882 8.06 -44.57 -12.94
N LEU A 883 8.12 -44.75 -14.26
CA LEU A 883 6.95 -45.03 -15.09
C LEU A 883 6.21 -46.30 -14.67
N ALA A 884 6.96 -47.37 -14.38
CA ALA A 884 6.38 -48.63 -13.91
C ALA A 884 5.68 -48.45 -12.56
N LEU A 885 6.28 -47.69 -11.63
CA LEU A 885 5.69 -47.40 -10.32
C LEU A 885 4.40 -46.56 -10.45
N LEU A 886 4.42 -45.47 -11.22
CA LEU A 886 3.24 -44.64 -11.44
C LEU A 886 2.11 -45.40 -12.14
N SER A 887 2.44 -46.26 -13.10
CA SER A 887 1.46 -47.14 -13.77
C SER A 887 0.85 -48.16 -12.81
N ALA A 888 1.62 -48.68 -11.86
CA ALA A 888 1.10 -49.57 -10.83
C ALA A 888 0.15 -48.83 -9.87
N ILE A 889 0.47 -47.58 -9.51
CA ILE A 889 -0.39 -46.76 -8.63
C ILE A 889 -1.72 -46.40 -9.30
N LEU A 890 -1.74 -46.19 -10.63
CA LEU A 890 -2.96 -45.92 -11.41
C LEU A 890 -4.06 -46.99 -11.23
N ILE A 891 -3.71 -48.22 -10.84
CA ILE A 891 -4.67 -49.29 -10.54
C ILE A 891 -5.57 -48.93 -9.34
N VAL A 892 -5.08 -48.16 -8.38
CA VAL A 892 -5.84 -47.77 -7.18
C VAL A 892 -7.05 -46.88 -7.54
N PRO A 893 -6.89 -45.70 -8.18
CA PRO A 893 -8.06 -44.89 -8.56
C PRO A 893 -8.97 -45.60 -9.58
N LEU A 894 -8.44 -46.52 -10.40
CA LEU A 894 -9.27 -47.34 -11.30
C LEU A 894 -10.27 -48.24 -10.55
N THR A 895 -9.92 -48.68 -9.35
CA THR A 895 -10.71 -49.61 -8.53
C THR A 895 -11.42 -48.94 -7.34
N MET A 896 -11.31 -47.62 -7.22
CA MET A 896 -11.85 -46.82 -6.13
C MET A 896 -13.34 -46.50 -6.32
N VAL A 897 -14.12 -46.59 -5.23
CA VAL A 897 -15.53 -46.16 -5.15
C VAL A 897 -15.65 -45.09 -4.06
N GLU A 898 -16.02 -43.86 -4.43
CA GLU A 898 -16.08 -42.72 -3.50
C GLU A 898 -17.21 -42.87 -2.47
N ARG A 899 -18.43 -43.11 -2.97
CA ARG A 899 -19.66 -43.22 -2.19
C ARG A 899 -20.45 -44.48 -2.61
N PRO A 900 -21.25 -45.07 -1.72
CA PRO A 900 -22.16 -46.15 -2.09
C PRO A 900 -23.04 -45.75 -3.27
N GLY A 901 -23.22 -46.64 -4.25
CA GLY A 901 -24.06 -46.38 -5.45
C GLY A 901 -23.33 -45.78 -6.66
N VAL A 902 -22.04 -45.43 -6.56
CA VAL A 902 -21.23 -44.95 -7.69
C VAL A 902 -20.78 -46.09 -8.60
N LYS A 903 -20.85 -45.90 -9.94
CA LYS A 903 -20.42 -46.88 -10.94
C LYS A 903 -18.91 -46.79 -11.20
N LEU A 904 -18.24 -47.94 -11.26
CA LEU A 904 -16.80 -48.00 -11.60
C LEU A 904 -16.55 -47.78 -13.10
N PHE A 905 -17.40 -48.34 -13.95
CA PHE A 905 -17.26 -48.27 -15.40
C PHE A 905 -18.63 -48.07 -16.06
N PRO A 906 -18.70 -47.49 -17.28
CA PRO A 906 -19.95 -47.36 -18.04
C PRO A 906 -20.74 -48.67 -18.19
N TRP A 907 -20.02 -49.81 -18.22
CA TRP A 907 -20.56 -51.16 -18.34
C TRP A 907 -20.77 -51.90 -16.99
N SER A 908 -20.59 -51.23 -15.85
CA SER A 908 -20.84 -51.84 -14.52
C SER A 908 -22.33 -51.93 -14.20
N LYS A 909 -22.76 -53.08 -13.64
CA LYS A 909 -24.17 -53.34 -13.26
C LYS A 909 -24.56 -52.49 -12.04
N SER A 910 -25.80 -52.02 -12.04
CA SER A 910 -26.42 -51.21 -11.00
C SER A 910 -27.18 -52.13 -10.05
N ASP A 911 -26.84 -52.13 -8.76
CA ASP A 911 -27.77 -52.57 -7.71
C ASP A 911 -28.51 -51.30 -7.25
N ASP A 912 -29.83 -51.35 -7.20
CA ASP A 912 -30.75 -50.19 -7.23
C ASP A 912 -30.72 -49.24 -6.01
N VAL A 913 -31.45 -48.12 -6.19
CA VAL A 913 -31.88 -47.06 -5.26
C VAL A 913 -31.05 -45.77 -5.33
N TRP A 914 -31.23 -45.02 -6.42
CA TRP A 914 -31.25 -43.54 -6.34
C TRP A 914 -32.68 -43.17 -5.93
N TRP A 915 -32.83 -42.35 -4.90
CA TRP A 915 -34.13 -41.91 -4.40
C TRP A 915 -34.93 -41.22 -5.52
N ALA A 916 -36.11 -41.76 -5.79
CA ALA A 916 -37.16 -41.09 -6.53
C ALA A 916 -37.64 -39.90 -5.69
N VAL A 917 -37.45 -38.69 -6.20
CA VAL A 917 -38.51 -37.70 -6.11
C VAL A 917 -39.42 -38.00 -7.30
N GLU A 918 -40.70 -38.21 -6.98
CA GLU A 918 -41.73 -38.76 -7.85
C GLU A 918 -41.91 -37.95 -9.14
N ASP A 919 -41.70 -38.60 -10.28
CA ASP A 919 -42.34 -38.26 -11.55
C ASP A 919 -43.78 -38.81 -11.51
N GLU A 920 -44.74 -38.02 -11.05
CA GLU A 920 -46.16 -38.23 -11.40
C GLU A 920 -46.55 -37.35 -12.59
N GLU A 921 -46.77 -38.03 -13.72
CA GLU A 921 -47.70 -37.74 -14.80
C GLU A 921 -47.80 -36.31 -15.36
N GLY A 922 -47.19 -36.11 -16.55
CA GLY A 922 -47.92 -35.54 -17.69
C GLY A 922 -48.36 -34.08 -17.63
N GLY A 923 -47.76 -33.25 -16.79
CA GLY A 923 -47.88 -31.79 -16.83
C GLY A 923 -46.69 -31.19 -17.57
N GLN A 924 -46.95 -30.15 -18.38
CA GLN A 924 -45.90 -29.23 -18.84
C GLN A 924 -44.99 -28.90 -17.65
N ILE A 925 -43.70 -29.21 -17.73
CA ILE A 925 -42.74 -28.75 -16.72
C ILE A 925 -42.82 -27.23 -16.78
N ALA A 926 -43.38 -26.67 -15.71
CA ALA A 926 -43.29 -25.26 -15.42
C ALA A 926 -41.80 -24.88 -15.41
N GLU A 927 -41.37 -24.18 -16.47
CA GLU A 927 -40.51 -23.02 -16.25
C GLU A 927 -41.17 -22.19 -15.15
N ASP A 928 -40.38 -21.69 -14.19
CA ASP A 928 -40.82 -20.79 -13.10
C ASP A 928 -41.19 -21.44 -11.75
N THR A 929 -40.35 -22.34 -11.25
CA THR A 929 -39.98 -22.23 -9.82
C THR A 929 -38.61 -21.60 -9.74
N GLU A 930 -38.58 -20.27 -9.64
CA GLU A 930 -37.40 -19.50 -9.23
C GLU A 930 -36.94 -20.00 -7.85
N VAL A 931 -36.10 -21.03 -7.81
CA VAL A 931 -35.24 -21.23 -6.64
C VAL A 931 -34.44 -19.94 -6.53
N GLN A 932 -34.64 -19.19 -5.45
CA GLN A 932 -33.98 -17.90 -5.21
C GLN A 932 -32.51 -18.15 -4.82
N GLY A 933 -31.58 -17.34 -5.37
CA GLY A 933 -30.16 -17.48 -5.05
C GLY A 933 -29.86 -17.11 -3.58
N PRO A 934 -28.87 -17.73 -2.93
CA PRO A 934 -28.57 -17.55 -1.50
C PRO A 934 -28.17 -16.12 -1.12
N TRP A 935 -27.82 -15.28 -2.09
CA TRP A 935 -27.50 -13.86 -1.91
C TRP A 935 -28.72 -12.95 -1.70
N LEU A 936 -29.93 -13.38 -2.04
CA LEU A 936 -31.11 -12.52 -1.96
C LEU A 936 -31.51 -12.20 -0.50
N SER A 937 -31.25 -13.12 0.43
CA SER A 937 -31.55 -12.98 1.86
C SER A 937 -30.38 -12.49 2.72
N GLU A 938 -29.23 -12.16 2.11
CA GLU A 938 -28.00 -11.84 2.84
C GLU A 938 -27.77 -10.33 2.99
N ASP A 939 -27.89 -9.78 4.20
CA ASP A 939 -27.71 -8.34 4.44
C ASP A 939 -26.38 -7.99 5.13
N ARG A 940 -25.72 -8.97 5.76
CA ARG A 940 -24.46 -8.75 6.50
C ARG A 940 -23.26 -8.68 5.54
N PHE A 941 -23.27 -9.45 4.46
CA PHE A 941 -22.17 -9.54 3.49
C PHE A 941 -22.54 -8.91 2.13
N ARG A 942 -22.69 -7.58 2.11
CA ARG A 942 -23.14 -6.79 0.93
C ARG A 942 -22.29 -7.01 -0.32
N VAL A 943 -20.96 -7.11 -0.16
CA VAL A 943 -20.04 -7.38 -1.29
C VAL A 943 -20.32 -8.76 -1.88
N ALA A 944 -20.38 -9.80 -1.05
CA ALA A 944 -20.69 -11.16 -1.51
C ALA A 944 -22.03 -11.20 -2.26
N LYS A 945 -23.07 -10.56 -1.70
CA LYS A 945 -24.39 -10.46 -2.33
C LYS A 945 -24.32 -9.85 -3.73
N SER A 946 -23.57 -8.76 -3.90
CA SER A 946 -23.38 -8.11 -5.19
C SER A 946 -22.67 -8.99 -6.21
N VAL A 947 -21.65 -9.74 -5.77
CA VAL A 947 -20.93 -10.71 -6.61
C VAL A 947 -21.87 -11.80 -7.13
N GLY A 948 -22.62 -12.44 -6.22
CA GLY A 948 -23.58 -13.48 -6.58
C GLY A 948 -24.64 -12.98 -7.56
N TYR A 949 -25.22 -11.81 -7.28
CA TYR A 949 -26.22 -11.18 -8.14
C TYR A 949 -25.66 -10.83 -9.53
N THR A 950 -24.47 -10.25 -9.61
CA THR A 950 -23.87 -9.80 -10.87
C THR A 950 -23.53 -10.98 -11.78
N LEU A 951 -22.95 -12.04 -11.22
CA LEU A 951 -22.53 -13.22 -12.00
C LEU A 951 -23.73 -14.02 -12.53
N ASP A 952 -24.83 -14.08 -11.79
CA ASP A 952 -26.06 -14.76 -12.26
C ASP A 952 -26.90 -13.88 -13.21
N SER A 953 -26.78 -12.55 -13.13
CA SER A 953 -27.54 -11.63 -13.95
C SER A 953 -27.19 -11.74 -15.45
N ARG A 954 -28.22 -11.70 -16.31
CA ARG A 954 -28.04 -11.65 -17.78
C ARG A 954 -27.51 -10.31 -18.28
N LYS A 955 -27.73 -9.25 -17.51
CA LYS A 955 -27.33 -7.88 -17.81
C LYS A 955 -26.48 -7.37 -16.65
N ILE A 956 -25.32 -6.80 -16.98
CA ILE A 956 -24.36 -6.25 -16.01
C ILE A 956 -23.93 -4.86 -16.48
N THR A 957 -23.36 -4.03 -15.60
CA THR A 957 -22.87 -2.71 -15.97
C THR A 957 -21.69 -2.77 -16.95
N ILE A 958 -21.39 -1.67 -17.63
CA ILE A 958 -20.21 -1.59 -18.52
C ILE A 958 -18.90 -1.81 -17.75
N SER A 959 -18.79 -1.31 -16.52
CA SER A 959 -17.62 -1.57 -15.66
C SER A 959 -17.47 -3.06 -15.36
N ALA A 960 -18.54 -3.71 -14.87
CA ALA A 960 -18.55 -5.14 -14.62
C ALA A 960 -18.25 -5.97 -15.89
N TYR A 961 -18.76 -5.54 -17.05
CA TYR A 961 -18.47 -6.17 -18.34
C TYR A 961 -16.99 -6.08 -18.68
N LEU A 962 -16.37 -4.91 -18.56
CA LEU A 962 -14.95 -4.72 -18.85
C LEU A 962 -14.05 -5.52 -17.89
N ALA A 963 -14.44 -5.62 -16.62
CA ALA A 963 -13.77 -6.50 -15.65
C ALA A 963 -13.84 -7.98 -16.08
N VAL A 964 -15.05 -8.48 -16.35
CA VAL A 964 -15.27 -9.88 -16.76
C VAL A 964 -14.60 -10.18 -18.10
N PHE A 965 -14.67 -9.24 -19.06
CA PHE A 965 -14.05 -9.36 -20.37
C PHE A 965 -12.52 -9.34 -20.28
N GLY A 966 -11.94 -8.36 -19.58
CA GLY A 966 -10.50 -8.25 -19.39
C GLY A 966 -9.92 -9.49 -18.71
N ALA A 967 -10.58 -9.98 -17.66
CA ALA A 967 -10.20 -11.23 -17.00
C ALA A 967 -10.34 -12.44 -17.93
N SER A 968 -11.41 -12.54 -18.72
CA SER A 968 -11.61 -13.64 -19.67
C SER A 968 -10.54 -13.65 -20.77
N VAL A 969 -10.18 -12.47 -21.30
CA VAL A 969 -9.10 -12.33 -22.30
C VAL A 969 -7.75 -12.67 -21.70
N TRP A 970 -7.47 -12.21 -20.48
CA TRP A 970 -6.23 -12.55 -19.76
C TRP A 970 -6.12 -14.05 -19.50
N VAL A 971 -7.16 -14.67 -18.92
CA VAL A 971 -7.21 -16.11 -18.64
C VAL A 971 -7.11 -16.91 -19.94
N THR A 972 -7.74 -16.47 -21.03
CA THR A 972 -7.65 -17.16 -22.33
C THR A 972 -6.24 -17.04 -22.91
N GLY A 973 -5.64 -15.85 -22.90
CA GLY A 973 -4.27 -15.62 -23.35
C GLY A 973 -3.27 -16.45 -22.54
N PHE A 974 -3.42 -16.43 -21.22
CA PHE A 974 -2.64 -17.23 -20.28
C PHE A 974 -2.83 -18.74 -20.48
N ALA A 975 -4.07 -19.21 -20.60
CA ALA A 975 -4.35 -20.63 -20.84
C ALA A 975 -3.72 -21.09 -22.17
N ILE A 976 -3.86 -20.30 -23.24
CA ILE A 976 -3.27 -20.64 -24.54
C ILE A 976 -1.75 -20.64 -24.44
N ASP A 977 -1.13 -19.67 -23.78
CA ASP A 977 0.31 -19.64 -23.52
C ASP A 977 0.79 -20.91 -22.77
N VAL A 978 0.10 -21.28 -21.69
CA VAL A 978 0.43 -22.48 -20.90
C VAL A 978 0.23 -23.78 -21.68
N PHE A 979 -0.83 -23.86 -22.50
CA PHE A 979 -1.19 -25.11 -23.20
C PHE A 979 -0.63 -25.25 -24.61
N THR A 980 -0.13 -24.18 -25.25
CA THR A 980 0.41 -24.28 -26.62
C THR A 980 1.84 -24.80 -26.66
N ILE A 981 2.59 -24.79 -25.54
CA ILE A 981 3.97 -25.31 -25.40
C ILE A 981 5.01 -24.56 -26.28
N ASP A 982 4.56 -23.87 -27.32
CA ASP A 982 5.30 -22.91 -28.15
C ASP A 982 5.27 -21.54 -27.49
N PHE A 983 6.25 -21.27 -26.63
CA PHE A 983 6.40 -19.98 -25.94
C PHE A 983 6.56 -18.80 -26.90
N ALA A 984 6.96 -18.99 -28.16
CA ALA A 984 7.01 -17.89 -29.12
C ALA A 984 5.61 -17.53 -29.67
N LEU A 985 4.76 -18.54 -29.88
CA LEU A 985 3.34 -18.32 -30.16
C LEU A 985 2.63 -17.74 -28.93
N GLY A 986 2.93 -18.28 -27.75
CA GLY A 986 2.48 -17.80 -26.45
C GLY A 986 2.87 -16.34 -26.19
N ASP A 987 4.12 -15.95 -26.47
CA ASP A 987 4.63 -14.58 -26.36
C ASP A 987 3.91 -13.64 -27.33
N ARG A 988 3.68 -14.06 -28.59
CA ARG A 988 2.91 -13.27 -29.56
C ARG A 988 1.47 -13.09 -29.12
N LEU A 989 0.85 -14.15 -28.59
CA LEU A 989 -0.52 -14.10 -28.10
C LEU A 989 -0.64 -13.31 -26.80
N ARG A 990 0.35 -13.36 -25.89
CA ARG A 990 0.44 -12.49 -24.71
C ARG A 990 0.64 -11.04 -25.11
N GLY A 991 1.50 -10.77 -26.09
CA GLY A 991 1.68 -9.44 -26.68
C GLY A 991 0.39 -8.85 -27.25
N LEU A 992 -0.57 -9.71 -27.67
CA LEU A 992 -1.90 -9.30 -28.10
C LEU A 992 -2.91 -9.23 -26.94
N THR A 993 -2.98 -10.26 -26.10
CA THR A 993 -4.03 -10.45 -25.08
C THR A 993 -3.79 -9.64 -23.81
N ASN A 994 -2.54 -9.49 -23.35
CA ASN A 994 -2.22 -8.75 -22.13
C ASN A 994 -2.58 -7.26 -22.23
N PRO A 995 -2.21 -6.52 -23.31
CA PRO A 995 -2.62 -5.12 -23.43
C PRO A 995 -4.15 -4.96 -23.46
N ILE A 996 -4.86 -5.84 -24.18
CA ILE A 996 -6.33 -5.80 -24.24
C ILE A 996 -6.93 -6.05 -22.85
N ALA A 997 -6.42 -7.05 -22.14
CA ALA A 997 -6.88 -7.37 -20.80
C ALA A 997 -6.60 -6.22 -19.82
N TYR A 998 -5.37 -5.71 -19.76
CA TYR A 998 -4.98 -4.65 -18.84
C TYR A 998 -5.71 -3.34 -19.12
N VAL A 999 -5.90 -2.97 -20.38
CA VAL A 999 -6.71 -1.80 -20.75
C VAL A 999 -8.16 -1.99 -20.33
N ALA A 1000 -8.75 -3.18 -20.54
CA ALA A 1000 -10.12 -3.44 -20.10
C ALA A 1000 -10.26 -3.40 -18.57
N LEU A 1001 -9.29 -3.93 -17.82
CA LEU A 1001 -9.28 -3.88 -16.35
C LEU A 1001 -9.05 -2.46 -15.82
N ALA A 1002 -8.11 -1.71 -16.40
CA ALA A 1002 -7.86 -0.32 -16.04
C ALA A 1002 -9.08 0.56 -16.37
N ALA A 1003 -9.70 0.37 -17.55
CA ALA A 1003 -10.93 1.06 -17.92
C ALA A 1003 -12.10 0.70 -16.99
N SER A 1004 -12.19 -0.57 -16.55
CA SER A 1004 -13.16 -0.98 -15.54
C SER A 1004 -12.94 -0.25 -14.21
N LEU A 1005 -11.70 -0.14 -13.73
CA LEU A 1005 -11.37 0.56 -12.49
C LEU A 1005 -11.58 2.07 -12.60
N ALA A 1006 -11.22 2.67 -13.73
CA ALA A 1006 -11.48 4.07 -14.03
C ALA A 1006 -12.99 4.36 -14.08
N LEU A 1007 -13.78 3.52 -14.75
CA LEU A 1007 -15.23 3.64 -14.79
C LEU A 1007 -15.89 3.37 -13.43
N LEU A 1008 -15.31 2.51 -12.60
CA LEU A 1008 -15.73 2.32 -11.20
C LEU A 1008 -15.44 3.59 -10.38
N GLY A 1009 -14.25 4.17 -10.49
CA GLY A 1009 -13.89 5.43 -9.82
C GLY A 1009 -14.77 6.60 -10.29
N LEU A 1010 -15.02 6.68 -11.60
CA LEU A 1010 -15.94 7.65 -12.18
C LEU A 1010 -17.40 7.40 -11.78
N SER A 1011 -17.82 6.17 -11.49
CA SER A 1011 -19.20 5.91 -11.03
C SER A 1011 -19.55 6.58 -9.69
N TYR A 1012 -18.56 7.09 -8.95
CA TYR A 1012 -18.72 7.92 -7.75
C TYR A 1012 -18.97 9.41 -8.05
N THR A 1013 -18.88 9.85 -9.32
CA THR A 1013 -19.20 11.23 -9.73
C THR A 1013 -20.54 11.27 -10.48
N SER A 1014 -21.36 12.29 -10.20
CA SER A 1014 -22.72 12.44 -10.74
C SER A 1014 -22.77 12.48 -12.28
N PHE A 1015 -21.75 13.05 -12.92
CA PHE A 1015 -21.62 13.14 -14.38
C PHE A 1015 -21.41 11.78 -15.07
N ALA A 1016 -20.70 10.85 -14.43
CA ALA A 1016 -20.39 9.54 -15.00
C ALA A 1016 -21.41 8.44 -14.64
N HIS A 1017 -22.39 8.73 -13.78
CA HIS A 1017 -23.49 7.81 -13.44
C HIS A 1017 -24.32 7.41 -14.69
N SER A 1018 -24.53 8.33 -15.63
CA SER A 1018 -25.28 8.07 -16.89
C SER A 1018 -24.53 7.12 -17.84
N LEU A 1019 -23.19 7.13 -17.82
CA LEU A 1019 -22.36 6.25 -18.64
C LEU A 1019 -22.19 4.86 -17.97
N THR A 1020 -22.08 4.83 -16.64
CA THR A 1020 -21.78 3.62 -15.84
C THR A 1020 -23.03 2.79 -15.47
N SER A 1021 -24.22 3.41 -15.44
CA SER A 1021 -25.50 2.72 -15.20
C SER A 1021 -26.04 1.95 -16.42
N ARG A 1022 -25.45 2.15 -17.61
CA ARG A 1022 -25.83 1.39 -18.81
C ARG A 1022 -25.49 -0.08 -18.62
N THR A 1023 -26.50 -0.93 -18.80
CA THR A 1023 -26.32 -2.38 -18.74
C THR A 1023 -26.01 -2.97 -20.11
N VAL A 1024 -25.04 -3.87 -20.17
CA VAL A 1024 -24.68 -4.68 -21.34
C VAL A 1024 -24.88 -6.16 -21.03
N THR A 1025 -24.94 -6.98 -22.08
CA THR A 1025 -25.10 -8.43 -21.93
C THR A 1025 -23.88 -9.01 -21.22
N ASN A 1026 -24.11 -9.78 -20.16
CA ASN A 1026 -23.06 -10.46 -19.41
C ASN A 1026 -22.32 -11.47 -20.32
N PRO A 1027 -20.98 -11.41 -20.48
CA PRO A 1027 -20.22 -12.39 -21.26
C PRO A 1027 -20.45 -13.84 -20.82
N LEU A 1028 -20.72 -14.06 -19.53
CA LEU A 1028 -21.03 -15.37 -18.95
C LEU A 1028 -22.42 -15.89 -19.34
N SER A 1029 -23.25 -15.10 -20.03
CA SER A 1029 -24.53 -15.59 -20.56
C SER A 1029 -24.37 -16.61 -21.70
N ILE A 1030 -23.15 -16.81 -22.21
CA ILE A 1030 -22.81 -17.88 -23.14
C ILE A 1030 -22.88 -19.25 -22.45
N LEU A 1031 -22.68 -19.30 -21.13
CA LEU A 1031 -22.76 -20.54 -20.35
C LEU A 1031 -24.23 -20.97 -20.11
N PRO A 1032 -24.50 -22.29 -19.98
CA PRO A 1032 -25.81 -22.78 -19.56
C PRO A 1032 -26.24 -22.15 -18.21
N PRO A 1033 -27.54 -21.85 -18.01
CA PRO A 1033 -28.04 -21.20 -16.79
C PRO A 1033 -27.60 -21.89 -15.49
N SER A 1034 -27.60 -23.23 -15.46
CA SER A 1034 -27.14 -24.02 -14.32
C SER A 1034 -25.64 -23.84 -14.03
N THR A 1035 -24.80 -23.79 -15.06
CA THR A 1035 -23.34 -23.58 -14.92
C THR A 1035 -23.04 -22.17 -14.44
N ARG A 1036 -23.70 -21.15 -15.02
CA ARG A 1036 -23.53 -19.76 -14.60
C ARG A 1036 -23.94 -19.56 -13.14
N ARG A 1037 -25.05 -20.18 -12.73
CA ARG A 1037 -25.53 -20.14 -11.35
C ARG A 1037 -24.56 -20.81 -10.38
N GLY A 1038 -24.01 -21.96 -10.74
CA GLY A 1038 -22.97 -22.64 -9.94
C GLY A 1038 -21.71 -21.78 -9.75
N VAL A 1039 -21.29 -21.05 -10.78
CA VAL A 1039 -20.19 -20.06 -10.68
C VAL A 1039 -20.57 -18.92 -9.73
N ALA A 1040 -21.78 -18.37 -9.86
CA ALA A 1040 -22.27 -17.28 -9.01
C ALA A 1040 -22.37 -17.68 -7.52
N GLU A 1041 -22.89 -18.88 -7.22
CA GLU A 1041 -22.99 -19.41 -5.86
C GLU A 1041 -21.62 -19.67 -5.24
N THR A 1042 -20.70 -20.28 -6.01
CA THR A 1042 -19.33 -20.53 -5.55
C THR A 1042 -18.59 -19.21 -5.26
N SER A 1043 -18.70 -18.22 -6.15
CA SER A 1043 -18.10 -16.90 -5.96
C SER A 1043 -18.71 -16.15 -4.78
N PHE A 1044 -20.03 -16.22 -4.58
CA PHE A 1044 -20.72 -15.65 -3.40
C PHE A 1044 -20.14 -16.20 -2.10
N PHE A 1045 -20.10 -17.53 -1.96
CA PHE A 1045 -19.61 -18.17 -0.74
C PHE A 1045 -18.10 -17.95 -0.53
N LEU A 1046 -17.31 -17.92 -1.59
CA LEU A 1046 -15.87 -17.64 -1.52
C LEU A 1046 -15.58 -16.20 -1.08
N THR A 1047 -16.33 -15.23 -1.62
CA THR A 1047 -16.28 -13.83 -1.18
C THR A 1047 -16.56 -13.71 0.30
N LYS A 1048 -17.62 -14.39 0.75
CA LYS A 1048 -18.03 -14.41 2.15
C LYS A 1048 -16.95 -15.05 3.03
N ALA A 1049 -16.35 -16.17 2.61
CA ALA A 1049 -15.28 -16.84 3.33
C ALA A 1049 -14.04 -15.95 3.53
N PHE A 1050 -13.56 -15.29 2.47
CA PHE A 1050 -12.39 -14.40 2.55
C PHE A 1050 -12.66 -13.05 3.20
N SER A 1051 -13.92 -12.69 3.44
CA SER A 1051 -14.26 -11.47 4.19
C SER A 1051 -14.02 -11.61 5.70
N VAL A 1052 -13.82 -12.83 6.21
CA VAL A 1052 -13.45 -13.10 7.61
C VAL A 1052 -12.00 -12.69 7.84
N ARG A 1053 -11.71 -11.99 8.95
CA ARG A 1053 -10.40 -11.39 9.21
C ARG A 1053 -9.27 -12.42 9.21
N SER A 1054 -9.40 -13.51 9.96
CA SER A 1054 -8.35 -14.56 10.03
C SER A 1054 -8.16 -15.27 8.70
N ALA A 1055 -9.26 -15.53 7.96
CA ALA A 1055 -9.20 -16.12 6.62
C ALA A 1055 -8.50 -15.18 5.62
N PHE A 1056 -8.69 -13.86 5.75
CA PHE A 1056 -7.99 -12.85 4.95
C PHE A 1056 -6.50 -12.74 5.31
N LEU A 1057 -6.17 -12.67 6.61
CA LEU A 1057 -4.78 -12.59 7.08
C LEU A 1057 -3.96 -13.83 6.67
N LEU A 1058 -4.61 -14.99 6.58
CA LEU A 1058 -3.98 -16.22 6.10
C LEU A 1058 -3.48 -16.09 4.65
N ILE A 1059 -4.10 -15.27 3.79
CA ILE A 1059 -3.61 -14.99 2.43
C ILE A 1059 -2.20 -14.37 2.48
N GLY A 1060 -2.02 -13.37 3.34
CA GLY A 1060 -0.72 -12.72 3.55
C GLY A 1060 0.32 -13.69 4.14
N LEU A 1061 -0.09 -14.54 5.08
CA LEU A 1061 0.77 -15.60 5.60
C LEU A 1061 1.22 -16.55 4.49
N CYS A 1062 0.29 -17.02 3.63
CA CYS A 1062 0.61 -17.92 2.53
C CYS A 1062 1.64 -17.31 1.57
N LEU A 1063 1.47 -16.03 1.21
CA LEU A 1063 2.36 -15.31 0.29
C LEU A 1063 3.77 -15.06 0.83
N LEU A 1064 3.96 -15.05 2.16
CA LEU A 1064 5.24 -14.69 2.79
C LEU A 1064 5.97 -15.88 3.41
N SER A 1065 5.25 -16.94 3.80
CA SER A 1065 5.81 -18.05 4.58
C SER A 1065 6.85 -18.92 3.85
N GLU A 1066 6.81 -19.00 2.52
CA GLU A 1066 7.79 -19.77 1.73
C GLU A 1066 8.95 -18.90 1.24
N LEU A 1067 9.01 -17.61 1.61
CA LEU A 1067 10.08 -16.74 1.11
C LEU A 1067 11.48 -17.26 1.46
N TYR A 1068 11.66 -18.00 2.55
CA TYR A 1068 12.98 -18.53 2.94
C TYR A 1068 13.54 -19.62 2.01
N ILE A 1069 12.73 -20.22 1.12
CA ILE A 1069 13.17 -21.37 0.32
C ILE A 1069 14.14 -21.02 -0.82
N PHE A 1070 14.40 -19.72 -1.06
CA PHE A 1070 15.48 -19.28 -1.96
C PHE A 1070 16.85 -19.79 -1.49
N VAL A 1071 17.01 -20.12 -0.21
CA VAL A 1071 18.23 -20.74 0.33
C VAL A 1071 18.39 -22.18 -0.17
N GLY A 1072 17.34 -22.81 -0.70
CA GLY A 1072 17.34 -24.19 -1.18
C GLY A 1072 18.43 -24.49 -2.23
N PRO A 1073 18.46 -23.79 -3.38
CA PRO A 1073 19.54 -23.97 -4.37
C PRO A 1073 20.93 -23.64 -3.82
N ILE A 1074 21.04 -22.66 -2.91
CA ILE A 1074 22.31 -22.29 -2.24
C ILE A 1074 22.84 -23.47 -1.42
N VAL A 1075 21.97 -24.19 -0.70
CA VAL A 1075 22.36 -25.37 0.10
C VAL A 1075 22.90 -26.50 -0.78
N ILE A 1076 22.36 -26.70 -1.99
CA ILE A 1076 22.88 -27.69 -2.93
C ILE A 1076 24.34 -27.36 -3.27
N ASP A 1077 24.59 -26.11 -3.61
CA ASP A 1077 25.90 -25.62 -4.02
C ASP A 1077 26.93 -25.69 -2.89
N ILE A 1078 26.55 -25.26 -1.68
CA ILE A 1078 27.38 -25.38 -0.47
C ILE A 1078 27.86 -26.82 -0.26
N PHE A 1079 26.99 -27.81 -0.40
CA PHE A 1079 27.41 -29.19 -0.13
C PHE A 1079 28.16 -29.84 -1.27
N ILE A 1080 27.83 -29.54 -2.53
CA ILE A 1080 28.48 -30.15 -3.70
C ILE A 1080 29.79 -29.44 -4.02
N ASN A 1081 29.77 -28.12 -4.22
CA ASN A 1081 30.90 -27.34 -4.70
C ASN A 1081 31.82 -26.87 -3.56
N GLU A 1082 31.28 -26.36 -2.45
CA GLU A 1082 32.11 -25.87 -1.33
C GLU A 1082 32.60 -27.02 -0.40
N ALA A 1083 31.70 -27.89 0.05
CA ALA A 1083 32.04 -29.00 0.95
C ALA A 1083 32.53 -30.28 0.23
N GLY A 1084 32.50 -30.31 -1.10
CA GLY A 1084 33.02 -31.39 -1.93
C GLY A 1084 32.26 -32.72 -1.80
N TRP A 1085 30.96 -32.71 -1.52
CA TRP A 1085 30.16 -33.94 -1.50
C TRP A 1085 29.89 -34.43 -2.91
N SER A 1086 30.11 -35.72 -3.16
CA SER A 1086 29.71 -36.32 -4.44
C SER A 1086 28.19 -36.30 -4.62
N GLN A 1087 27.72 -36.20 -5.86
CA GLN A 1087 26.30 -36.25 -6.21
C GLN A 1087 25.56 -37.44 -5.56
N ALA A 1088 26.16 -38.64 -5.59
CA ALA A 1088 25.55 -39.84 -4.99
C ALA A 1088 25.41 -39.73 -3.47
N LYS A 1089 26.39 -39.10 -2.81
CA LYS A 1089 26.38 -38.84 -1.36
C LYS A 1089 25.32 -37.80 -1.01
N TYR A 1090 25.25 -36.70 -1.75
CA TYR A 1090 24.22 -35.68 -1.61
C TYR A 1090 22.81 -36.28 -1.75
N ASN A 1091 22.55 -37.02 -2.83
CA ASN A 1091 21.27 -37.68 -3.08
C ASN A 1091 20.87 -38.65 -1.96
N GLY A 1092 21.82 -39.44 -1.45
CA GLY A 1092 21.58 -40.39 -0.36
C GLY A 1092 21.28 -39.72 0.99
N ILE A 1093 21.98 -38.64 1.32
CA ILE A 1093 21.81 -37.92 2.59
C ILE A 1093 20.59 -37.01 2.53
N ILE A 1094 20.59 -36.04 1.61
CA ILE A 1094 19.54 -35.02 1.50
C ILE A 1094 18.24 -35.66 1.02
N GLY A 1095 18.26 -36.39 -0.09
CA GLY A 1095 17.08 -37.06 -0.62
C GLY A 1095 16.57 -38.21 0.23
N GLY A 1096 17.38 -38.75 1.13
CA GLY A 1096 17.08 -39.96 1.89
C GLY A 1096 16.87 -39.69 3.37
N VAL A 1097 17.96 -39.65 4.12
CA VAL A 1097 17.93 -39.59 5.60
C VAL A 1097 17.36 -38.26 6.11
N VAL A 1098 17.67 -37.14 5.45
CA VAL A 1098 17.15 -35.82 5.82
C VAL A 1098 15.66 -35.71 5.55
N VAL A 1099 15.19 -36.12 4.35
CA VAL A 1099 13.75 -36.17 4.04
C VAL A 1099 13.00 -37.15 4.96
N PHE A 1100 13.64 -38.23 5.40
CA PHE A 1100 13.09 -39.12 6.42
C PHE A 1100 12.89 -38.41 7.77
N GLY A 1101 13.81 -37.53 8.17
CA GLY A 1101 13.64 -36.63 9.32
C GLY A 1101 12.38 -35.77 9.19
N ALA A 1102 12.18 -35.12 8.03
CA ALA A 1102 10.97 -34.34 7.74
C ALA A 1102 9.69 -35.17 7.77
N LEU A 1103 9.72 -36.41 7.26
CA LEU A 1103 8.59 -37.34 7.30
C LEU A 1103 8.16 -37.60 8.75
N ILE A 1104 9.11 -37.91 9.64
CA ILE A 1104 8.80 -38.12 11.06
C ILE A 1104 8.32 -36.81 11.71
N GLY A 1105 8.93 -35.68 11.35
CA GLY A 1105 8.50 -34.35 11.78
C GLY A 1105 7.04 -34.04 11.45
N GLN A 1106 6.58 -34.36 10.23
CA GLN A 1106 5.19 -34.15 9.81
C GLN A 1106 4.20 -35.03 10.59
N ILE A 1107 4.55 -36.29 10.87
CA ILE A 1107 3.71 -37.17 11.69
C ILE A 1107 3.61 -36.64 13.11
N VAL A 1108 4.75 -36.28 13.72
CA VAL A 1108 4.78 -35.74 15.09
C VAL A 1108 4.07 -34.39 15.18
N GLY A 1109 4.27 -33.51 14.20
CA GLY A 1109 3.61 -32.20 14.13
C GLY A 1109 2.09 -32.31 14.04
N GLY A 1110 1.56 -33.23 13.23
CA GLY A 1110 0.12 -33.49 13.18
C GLY A 1110 -0.44 -33.92 14.54
N LEU A 1111 0.24 -34.86 15.22
CA LEU A 1111 -0.16 -35.34 16.56
C LEU A 1111 -0.09 -34.25 17.63
N LEU A 1112 0.93 -33.39 17.57
CA LEU A 1112 1.07 -32.27 18.50
C LEU A 1112 0.03 -31.17 18.23
N GLY A 1113 -0.28 -30.91 16.96
CA GLY A 1113 -1.31 -29.96 16.54
C GLY A 1113 -2.68 -30.33 17.09
N ASP A 1114 -3.05 -31.61 17.05
CA ASP A 1114 -4.29 -32.11 17.65
C ASP A 1114 -4.31 -31.88 19.18
N ARG A 1115 -3.19 -32.15 19.85
CA ARG A 1115 -3.09 -32.11 21.31
C ARG A 1115 -3.01 -30.71 21.90
N PHE A 1116 -2.22 -29.83 21.29
CA PHE A 1116 -1.88 -28.51 21.83
C PHE A 1116 -2.50 -27.35 21.03
N GLY A 1117 -3.11 -27.63 19.88
CA GLY A 1117 -3.62 -26.64 18.95
C GLY A 1117 -2.62 -26.36 17.81
N VAL A 1118 -3.11 -26.40 16.58
CA VAL A 1118 -2.29 -26.27 15.35
C VAL A 1118 -1.58 -24.92 15.28
N ARG A 1119 -2.24 -23.82 15.68
CA ARG A 1119 -1.62 -22.49 15.65
C ARG A 1119 -0.42 -22.36 16.59
N ARG A 1120 -0.54 -22.88 17.82
CA ARG A 1120 0.50 -22.78 18.85
C ARG A 1120 1.74 -23.59 18.48
N VAL A 1121 1.51 -24.82 18.00
CA VAL A 1121 2.60 -25.70 17.54
C VAL A 1121 3.27 -25.10 16.30
N ALA A 1122 2.52 -24.48 15.38
CA ALA A 1122 3.10 -23.76 14.25
C ALA A 1122 4.01 -22.61 14.72
N MET A 1123 3.57 -21.77 15.67
CA MET A 1123 4.38 -20.65 16.18
C MET A 1123 5.73 -21.13 16.75
N VAL A 1124 5.70 -22.12 17.64
CA VAL A 1124 6.94 -22.69 18.23
C VAL A 1124 7.80 -23.38 17.15
N GLY A 1125 7.15 -24.08 16.22
CA GLY A 1125 7.78 -24.78 15.11
C GLY A 1125 8.54 -23.84 14.18
N PHE A 1126 7.93 -22.73 13.74
CA PHE A 1126 8.56 -21.74 12.86
C PHE A 1126 9.65 -20.93 13.57
N THR A 1127 9.50 -20.61 14.87
CA THR A 1127 10.62 -20.02 15.64
C THR A 1127 11.80 -20.98 15.72
N SER A 1128 11.55 -22.27 15.96
CA SER A 1128 12.60 -23.30 16.01
C SER A 1128 13.22 -23.54 14.62
N LEU A 1129 12.43 -23.49 13.56
CA LEU A 1129 12.89 -23.61 12.18
C LEU A 1129 13.76 -22.43 11.78
N ALA A 1130 13.40 -21.20 12.15
CA ALA A 1130 14.21 -20.02 11.91
C ALA A 1130 15.59 -20.15 12.57
N LEU A 1131 15.64 -20.61 13.83
CA LEU A 1131 16.90 -20.92 14.52
C LEU A 1131 17.69 -22.02 13.82
N ALA A 1132 17.02 -23.08 13.34
CA ALA A 1132 17.62 -24.16 12.57
C ALA A 1132 17.98 -23.75 11.12
N ASN A 1133 17.53 -22.62 10.60
CA ASN A 1133 18.01 -22.07 9.34
C ASN A 1133 19.26 -21.23 9.60
N ALA A 1134 19.24 -20.36 10.61
CA ALA A 1134 20.41 -19.57 11.01
C ALA A 1134 21.58 -20.43 11.50
N GLY A 1135 21.30 -21.57 12.14
CA GLY A 1135 22.31 -22.54 12.56
C GLY A 1135 23.18 -23.07 11.42
N LEU A 1136 22.70 -23.08 10.18
CA LEU A 1136 23.48 -23.51 9.02
C LEU A 1136 24.61 -22.52 8.74
N ALA A 1137 24.33 -21.21 8.87
CA ALA A 1137 25.33 -20.15 8.80
C ALA A 1137 26.29 -20.18 10.00
N PHE A 1138 25.79 -20.41 11.22
CA PHE A 1138 26.66 -20.55 12.41
C PHE A 1138 27.65 -21.73 12.28
N LEU A 1139 27.27 -22.78 11.54
CA LEU A 1139 28.10 -23.96 11.28
C LEU A 1139 28.97 -23.86 10.02
N GLN A 1140 29.19 -22.64 9.48
CA GLN A 1140 30.03 -22.43 8.28
C GLN A 1140 31.40 -23.12 8.37
N SER A 1141 32.07 -23.00 9.51
CA SER A 1141 33.38 -23.64 9.76
C SER A 1141 33.36 -25.18 9.79
N MET A 1142 32.17 -25.78 9.77
CA MET A 1142 31.94 -27.23 9.92
C MET A 1142 31.22 -27.83 8.70
N TRP A 1143 31.02 -27.08 7.61
CA TRP A 1143 30.32 -27.55 6.40
C TRP A 1143 31.00 -28.77 5.75
N ASP A 1144 32.33 -28.84 5.84
CA ASP A 1144 33.14 -29.98 5.39
C ASP A 1144 32.89 -31.26 6.22
N ASN A 1145 32.52 -31.10 7.50
CA ASN A 1145 32.25 -32.21 8.40
C ASN A 1145 30.89 -32.87 8.12
N THR A 1146 30.94 -33.88 7.28
CA THR A 1146 29.78 -34.64 6.82
C THR A 1146 28.91 -35.20 7.95
N SER A 1147 29.52 -35.70 9.03
CA SER A 1147 28.75 -36.36 10.11
C SER A 1147 27.95 -35.33 10.91
N VAL A 1148 28.58 -34.21 11.23
CA VAL A 1148 27.94 -33.10 11.94
C VAL A 1148 26.83 -32.52 11.07
N MET A 1149 27.10 -32.24 9.80
CA MET A 1149 26.09 -31.67 8.92
C MET A 1149 24.93 -32.62 8.62
N THR A 1150 25.17 -33.92 8.51
CA THR A 1150 24.08 -34.90 8.34
C THR A 1150 23.14 -34.89 9.54
N VAL A 1151 23.66 -34.94 10.77
CA VAL A 1151 22.84 -34.91 11.99
C VAL A 1151 22.08 -33.59 12.09
N TYR A 1152 22.75 -32.48 11.81
CA TYR A 1152 22.16 -31.15 11.82
C TYR A 1152 20.97 -31.04 10.86
N LEU A 1153 21.16 -31.42 9.60
CA LEU A 1153 20.13 -31.34 8.57
C LEU A 1153 18.93 -32.25 8.87
N ILE A 1154 19.15 -33.41 9.50
CA ILE A 1154 18.05 -34.27 9.98
C ILE A 1154 17.20 -33.54 11.03
N ILE A 1155 17.84 -32.86 11.99
CA ILE A 1155 17.13 -32.09 13.03
C ILE A 1155 16.39 -30.92 12.39
N GLN A 1156 17.03 -30.15 11.51
CA GLN A 1156 16.41 -29.05 10.79
C GLN A 1156 15.18 -29.52 9.99
N ALA A 1157 15.31 -30.63 9.24
CA ALA A 1157 14.22 -31.19 8.46
C ALA A 1157 13.07 -31.71 9.35
N PHE A 1158 13.37 -32.32 10.49
CA PHE A 1158 12.36 -32.75 11.46
C PHE A 1158 11.56 -31.55 12.00
N VAL A 1159 12.23 -30.47 12.41
CA VAL A 1159 11.59 -29.25 12.89
C VAL A 1159 10.76 -28.59 11.78
N GLY A 1160 11.32 -28.50 10.57
CA GLY A 1160 10.62 -27.94 9.41
C GLY A 1160 9.37 -28.73 9.04
N GLY A 1161 9.46 -30.07 9.05
CA GLY A 1161 8.31 -30.94 8.79
C GLY A 1161 7.18 -30.75 9.80
N MET A 1162 7.52 -30.60 11.09
CA MET A 1162 6.57 -30.34 12.17
C MET A 1162 5.91 -28.96 12.08
N ALA A 1163 6.67 -27.92 11.73
CA ALA A 1163 6.15 -26.56 11.57
C ALA A 1163 5.16 -26.48 10.38
N TRP A 1164 5.57 -27.00 9.23
CA TRP A 1164 4.81 -26.93 7.98
C TRP A 1164 3.45 -27.63 8.05
N ILE A 1165 3.40 -28.83 8.63
CA ILE A 1165 2.14 -29.58 8.71
C ILE A 1165 1.09 -28.85 9.55
N CYS A 1166 1.52 -28.09 10.56
CA CYS A 1166 0.62 -27.31 11.41
C CYS A 1166 0.02 -26.12 10.66
N ILE A 1167 0.80 -25.46 9.79
CA ILE A 1167 0.28 -24.38 8.91
C ILE A 1167 -0.72 -24.90 7.89
N ILE A 1168 -0.45 -26.05 7.28
CA ILE A 1168 -1.40 -26.68 6.35
C ILE A 1168 -2.71 -27.02 7.09
N SER A 1169 -2.60 -27.58 8.30
CA SER A 1169 -3.76 -27.92 9.13
C SER A 1169 -4.54 -26.69 9.59
N LEU A 1170 -3.86 -25.60 9.94
CA LEU A 1170 -4.48 -24.30 10.25
C LEU A 1170 -5.24 -23.75 9.03
N SER A 1171 -4.66 -23.88 7.83
CA SER A 1171 -5.30 -23.44 6.59
C SER A 1171 -6.62 -24.17 6.34
N MET A 1172 -6.67 -25.48 6.61
CA MET A 1172 -7.92 -26.25 6.53
C MET A 1172 -8.93 -25.82 7.59
N ARG A 1173 -8.50 -25.56 8.83
CA ARG A 1173 -9.40 -25.17 9.91
C ARG A 1173 -10.05 -23.80 9.68
N LEU A 1174 -9.34 -22.88 9.03
CA LEU A 1174 -9.87 -21.55 8.65
C LEU A 1174 -10.73 -21.56 7.38
N THR A 1175 -10.83 -22.71 6.72
CA THR A 1175 -11.58 -22.87 5.48
C THR A 1175 -13.04 -23.22 5.79
N TRP A 1176 -13.97 -22.49 5.18
CA TRP A 1176 -15.40 -22.70 5.40
C TRP A 1176 -15.93 -23.89 4.61
N SER A 1177 -16.70 -24.76 5.26
CA SER A 1177 -17.15 -26.04 4.69
C SER A 1177 -17.98 -25.90 3.41
N LYS A 1178 -18.73 -24.82 3.21
CA LYS A 1178 -19.54 -24.60 1.99
C LYS A 1178 -18.70 -24.40 0.71
N VAL A 1179 -17.47 -23.91 0.85
CA VAL A 1179 -16.51 -23.68 -0.27
C VAL A 1179 -15.13 -24.26 0.03
N GLY A 1180 -15.11 -25.33 0.83
CA GLY A 1180 -13.90 -25.83 1.47
C GLY A 1180 -12.77 -26.17 0.50
N GLY A 1181 -13.11 -26.93 -0.55
CA GLY A 1181 -12.14 -27.37 -1.56
C GLY A 1181 -11.48 -26.20 -2.31
N THR A 1182 -12.30 -25.25 -2.80
CA THR A 1182 -11.80 -24.11 -3.57
C THR A 1182 -11.02 -23.12 -2.70
N GLN A 1183 -11.49 -22.81 -1.49
CA GLN A 1183 -10.79 -21.89 -0.57
C GLN A 1183 -9.45 -22.47 -0.09
N PHE A 1184 -9.40 -23.75 0.29
CA PHE A 1184 -8.17 -24.41 0.70
C PHE A 1184 -7.15 -24.49 -0.44
N THR A 1185 -7.62 -24.81 -1.65
CA THR A 1185 -6.79 -24.87 -2.85
C THR A 1185 -6.19 -23.49 -3.18
N ALA A 1186 -6.92 -22.40 -2.93
CA ALA A 1186 -6.39 -21.05 -3.08
C ALA A 1186 -5.24 -20.78 -2.10
N TYR A 1187 -5.35 -21.16 -0.82
CA TYR A 1187 -4.24 -21.04 0.13
C TYR A 1187 -3.00 -21.83 -0.31
N MET A 1188 -3.19 -23.08 -0.74
CA MET A 1188 -2.10 -23.92 -1.24
C MET A 1188 -1.43 -23.33 -2.50
N SER A 1189 -2.21 -22.72 -3.38
CA SER A 1189 -1.72 -22.01 -4.56
C SER A 1189 -0.80 -20.84 -4.19
N LEU A 1190 -1.19 -20.07 -3.17
CA LEU A 1190 -0.44 -18.91 -2.70
C LEU A 1190 0.89 -19.29 -2.01
N PHE A 1191 0.92 -20.40 -1.27
CA PHE A 1191 2.19 -20.95 -0.76
C PHE A 1191 3.14 -21.31 -1.92
N ASN A 1192 2.64 -22.00 -2.95
CA ASN A 1192 3.48 -22.35 -4.11
C ASN A 1192 3.92 -21.10 -4.88
N LEU A 1193 3.07 -20.07 -5.00
CA LEU A 1193 3.44 -18.78 -5.60
C LEU A 1193 4.59 -18.12 -4.84
N SER A 1194 4.49 -18.08 -3.51
CA SER A 1194 5.54 -17.58 -2.63
C SER A 1194 6.87 -18.32 -2.86
N GLY A 1195 6.81 -19.64 -2.97
CA GLY A 1195 7.98 -20.46 -3.25
C GLY A 1195 8.59 -20.25 -4.63
N VAL A 1196 7.76 -20.15 -5.68
CA VAL A 1196 8.23 -19.83 -7.04
C VAL A 1196 8.93 -18.47 -7.06
N PHE A 1197 8.33 -17.46 -6.43
CA PHE A 1197 8.93 -16.14 -6.29
C PHE A 1197 10.26 -16.20 -5.52
N ALA A 1198 10.30 -16.91 -4.39
CA ALA A 1198 11.51 -17.11 -3.61
C ALA A 1198 12.64 -17.72 -4.44
N TYR A 1199 12.38 -18.76 -5.24
CA TYR A 1199 13.42 -19.34 -6.10
C TYR A 1199 14.00 -18.33 -7.09
N THR A 1200 13.18 -17.44 -7.68
CA THR A 1200 13.68 -16.39 -8.59
C THR A 1200 14.55 -15.34 -7.89
N LEU A 1201 14.46 -15.20 -6.57
CA LEU A 1201 15.34 -14.31 -5.79
C LEU A 1201 16.74 -14.87 -5.58
N THR A 1202 16.94 -16.17 -5.75
CA THR A 1202 18.21 -16.84 -5.37
C THR A 1202 19.42 -16.21 -6.05
N GLU A 1203 19.37 -15.98 -7.36
CA GLU A 1203 20.47 -15.40 -8.13
C GLU A 1203 20.80 -13.97 -7.67
N ARG A 1204 19.76 -13.15 -7.44
CA ARG A 1204 19.93 -11.78 -6.95
C ARG A 1204 20.47 -11.74 -5.52
N MET A 1205 20.09 -12.70 -4.68
CA MET A 1205 20.59 -12.78 -3.31
C MET A 1205 22.08 -13.13 -3.28
N ILE A 1206 22.53 -14.07 -4.12
CA ILE A 1206 23.94 -14.45 -4.18
C ILE A 1206 24.79 -13.49 -5.02
N SER A 1207 24.20 -12.57 -5.81
CA SER A 1207 24.96 -11.51 -6.47
C SER A 1207 25.26 -10.34 -5.53
N VAL A 1208 24.40 -10.12 -4.53
CA VAL A 1208 24.52 -9.02 -3.56
C VAL A 1208 25.18 -9.47 -2.25
N PHE A 1209 24.87 -10.67 -1.76
CA PHE A 1209 25.27 -11.15 -0.44
C PHE A 1209 26.10 -12.43 -0.52
N ASP A 1210 27.01 -12.63 0.45
CA ASP A 1210 27.66 -13.92 0.64
C ASP A 1210 26.67 -14.98 1.15
N TYR A 1211 27.00 -16.26 0.99
CA TYR A 1211 26.11 -17.37 1.39
C TYR A 1211 25.67 -17.29 2.86
N THR A 1212 26.57 -16.87 3.75
CA THR A 1212 26.28 -16.75 5.18
C THR A 1212 25.17 -15.72 5.43
N SER A 1213 25.29 -14.55 4.81
CA SER A 1213 24.31 -13.47 4.89
C SER A 1213 22.97 -13.86 4.27
N ALA A 1214 23.00 -14.50 3.10
CA ALA A 1214 21.80 -15.03 2.43
C ALA A 1214 21.04 -16.01 3.35
N ILE A 1215 21.75 -16.91 4.04
CA ILE A 1215 21.15 -17.85 5.00
C ILE A 1215 20.55 -17.11 6.20
N TYR A 1216 21.22 -16.10 6.77
CA TYR A 1216 20.66 -15.30 7.87
C TYR A 1216 19.40 -14.54 7.45
N ILE A 1217 19.36 -13.98 6.24
CA ILE A 1217 18.17 -13.32 5.70
C ILE A 1217 17.02 -14.34 5.55
N GLY A 1218 17.29 -15.52 4.98
CA GLY A 1218 16.29 -16.58 4.90
C GLY A 1218 15.76 -17.02 6.28
N ALA A 1219 16.63 -17.09 7.28
CA ALA A 1219 16.25 -17.37 8.66
C ALA A 1219 15.41 -16.25 9.31
N ALA A 1220 15.68 -14.99 8.98
CA ALA A 1220 14.87 -13.86 9.44
C ALA A 1220 13.49 -13.85 8.78
N LEU A 1221 13.41 -14.12 7.47
CA LEU A 1221 12.16 -14.21 6.72
C LEU A 1221 11.23 -15.32 7.26
N THR A 1222 11.79 -16.40 7.80
CA THR A 1222 11.00 -17.47 8.44
C THR A 1222 10.22 -16.99 9.68
N LEU A 1223 10.66 -15.92 10.33
CA LEU A 1223 10.01 -15.37 11.53
C LEU A 1223 8.74 -14.55 11.21
N ILE A 1224 8.59 -14.08 9.96
CA ILE A 1224 7.38 -13.36 9.51
C ILE A 1224 6.13 -14.23 9.71
N THR A 1225 6.24 -15.54 9.48
CA THR A 1225 5.14 -16.49 9.72
C THR A 1225 4.68 -16.46 11.17
N VAL A 1226 5.62 -16.41 12.13
CA VAL A 1226 5.27 -16.36 13.56
C VAL A 1226 4.56 -15.06 13.90
N PHE A 1227 5.05 -13.93 13.38
CA PHE A 1227 4.41 -12.63 13.57
C PHE A 1227 2.97 -12.60 13.02
N MET A 1228 2.74 -13.14 11.82
CA MET A 1228 1.40 -13.22 11.23
C MET A 1228 0.45 -14.11 12.04
N LEU A 1229 0.94 -15.25 12.55
CA LEU A 1229 0.13 -16.19 13.35
C LEU A 1229 -0.42 -15.58 14.65
N VAL A 1230 0.21 -14.54 15.19
CA VAL A 1230 -0.31 -13.83 16.37
C VAL A 1230 -1.67 -13.17 16.11
N PHE A 1231 -1.92 -12.75 14.87
CA PHE A 1231 -3.15 -12.03 14.48
C PHE A 1231 -4.26 -12.94 13.94
N ILE A 1232 -4.00 -14.25 13.85
CA ILE A 1232 -4.93 -15.23 13.31
C ILE A 1232 -5.59 -15.99 14.47
N ASP A 1233 -6.93 -15.98 14.51
CA ASP A 1233 -7.74 -16.82 15.40
C ASP A 1233 -8.21 -18.05 14.61
N GLU A 1234 -7.76 -19.24 15.04
CA GLU A 1234 -8.03 -20.52 14.37
C GLU A 1234 -9.52 -20.94 14.37
N ASP A 1235 -10.36 -20.30 15.19
CA ASP A 1235 -11.79 -20.61 15.31
C ASP A 1235 -12.72 -19.49 14.78
N GLU A 1236 -12.18 -18.41 14.22
CA GLU A 1236 -12.99 -17.25 13.79
C GLU A 1236 -13.96 -17.60 12.65
N THR A 1237 -13.51 -18.38 11.66
CA THR A 1237 -14.34 -18.78 10.52
C THR A 1237 -15.61 -19.51 10.98
N ASP A 1238 -15.48 -20.46 11.91
CA ASP A 1238 -16.62 -21.20 12.45
C ASP A 1238 -17.52 -20.31 13.33
N LYS A 1239 -16.96 -19.38 14.12
CA LYS A 1239 -17.77 -18.43 14.91
C LYS A 1239 -18.58 -17.46 14.05
N VAL A 1240 -18.03 -17.03 12.92
CA VAL A 1240 -18.62 -15.98 12.07
C VAL A 1240 -19.53 -16.56 10.98
N LEU A 1241 -19.16 -17.71 10.41
CA LEU A 1241 -19.80 -18.34 9.25
C LEU A 1241 -20.33 -19.75 9.52
N GLY A 1242 -20.03 -20.34 10.68
CA GLY A 1242 -20.53 -21.66 11.04
C GLY A 1242 -22.04 -21.64 11.20
N ASP A 1243 -22.72 -22.55 10.52
CA ASP A 1243 -24.11 -22.87 10.80
C ASP A 1243 -24.11 -23.71 12.09
N SER A 1244 -23.97 -23.07 13.26
CA SER A 1244 -24.30 -23.74 14.51
C SER A 1244 -25.81 -23.96 14.50
N THR A 1245 -26.25 -25.16 14.13
CA THR A 1245 -27.46 -25.73 14.70
C THR A 1245 -27.33 -25.54 16.21
N PRO A 1246 -28.24 -24.79 16.87
CA PRO A 1246 -28.21 -24.75 18.32
C PRO A 1246 -28.35 -26.20 18.78
N ASP A 1247 -27.32 -26.72 19.45
CA ASP A 1247 -27.44 -27.98 20.16
C ASP A 1247 -28.61 -27.79 21.13
N GLU A 1248 -29.72 -28.47 20.87
CA GLU A 1248 -30.77 -28.70 21.84
C GLU A 1248 -30.15 -29.52 22.97
N THR A 1249 -29.46 -28.87 23.91
CA THR A 1249 -29.25 -29.28 25.33
C THR A 1249 -28.13 -28.46 25.98
N GLU A 1250 -28.37 -27.18 26.26
CA GLU A 1250 -27.77 -26.54 27.44
C GLU A 1250 -28.67 -25.39 27.95
N VAL A 1251 -29.81 -25.80 28.49
CA VAL A 1251 -30.65 -24.96 29.34
C VAL A 1251 -30.21 -25.20 30.79
N LEU A 1252 -29.83 -24.11 31.46
CA LEU A 1252 -29.60 -23.90 32.92
C LEU A 1252 -28.16 -24.06 33.46
N GLY A 1253 -27.60 -22.92 33.91
CA GLY A 1253 -26.74 -22.90 35.09
C GLY A 1253 -25.67 -21.80 35.13
N GLU A 1254 -25.95 -20.71 35.86
CA GLU A 1254 -24.97 -19.77 36.49
C GLU A 1254 -24.17 -18.88 35.50
N GLY A 1255 -24.19 -17.54 35.51
CA GLY A 1255 -24.42 -16.55 36.56
C GLY A 1255 -23.28 -15.52 36.49
N MET A 1256 -23.43 -14.44 35.72
CA MET A 1256 -22.55 -13.25 35.82
C MET A 1256 -23.34 -12.09 36.44
N PRO A 1257 -22.87 -11.48 37.54
CA PRO A 1257 -23.50 -10.32 38.16
C PRO A 1257 -22.96 -9.00 37.58
N GLY A 1258 -23.85 -8.02 37.46
CA GLY A 1258 -23.48 -6.61 37.68
C GLY A 1258 -23.54 -5.66 36.48
N ALA A 1259 -24.74 -5.41 35.97
CA ALA A 1259 -25.09 -4.10 35.41
C ALA A 1259 -26.44 -3.68 36.03
N LEU A 1260 -26.38 -2.95 37.15
CA LEU A 1260 -27.50 -2.21 37.73
C LEU A 1260 -27.35 -0.77 37.24
N GLU A 1261 -28.33 -0.31 36.43
CA GLU A 1261 -29.35 0.71 36.76
C GLU A 1261 -28.75 2.11 36.97
N ILE A 1262 -29.29 3.16 36.36
CA ILE A 1262 -30.49 3.95 36.74
C ILE A 1262 -30.61 5.03 35.64
N ALA A 1263 -31.75 5.51 35.14
CA ALA A 1263 -33.16 5.18 35.28
C ALA A 1263 -33.96 5.96 34.22
N ASN A 1264 -35.09 5.39 33.82
CA ASN A 1264 -36.25 6.13 33.33
C ASN A 1264 -37.04 6.65 34.54
N ASP A 1265 -37.60 7.86 34.40
CA ASP A 1265 -38.86 8.32 34.96
C ASP A 1265 -39.44 9.23 33.86
N GLU A 1266 -40.72 9.23 33.49
CA GLU A 1266 -41.91 8.94 34.27
C GLU A 1266 -43.13 8.69 33.34
N GLN A 1267 -43.96 7.72 33.71
CA GLN A 1267 -45.43 7.79 33.79
C GLN A 1267 -46.29 8.08 32.54
N THR A 1268 -46.94 7.06 31.97
CA THR A 1268 -48.29 6.50 32.28
C THR A 1268 -49.47 7.11 31.51
N SER A 1269 -49.96 6.28 30.57
CA SER A 1269 -51.35 5.76 30.49
C SER A 1269 -52.53 6.64 30.06
N VAL A 1270 -53.34 6.03 29.18
CA VAL A 1270 -54.81 6.09 28.98
C VAL A 1270 -55.36 6.99 27.86
N SER A 1271 -56.04 6.30 26.90
CA SER A 1271 -57.08 6.74 25.94
C SER A 1271 -56.69 7.81 24.93
N VAL A 1272 -56.81 7.64 23.61
CA VAL A 1272 -57.91 7.14 22.75
C VAL A 1272 -57.31 6.61 21.45
#